data_AF-A0A0D1CZ63-F1
#
_entry.id   AF-A0A0D1CZ63-F1
#
_cell.length_a   1.000
_cell.length_b   1.000
_cell.length_c   1.000
_cell.angle_alpha   90.00
_cell.angle_beta   90.00
_cell.angle_gamma   90.00
#
_symmetry.space_group_name_H-M   'P 1'
#
loop_
_entity.id
_entity.type
_entity.pdbx_description
1 polymer ?
#
loop_
_entity_poly.entity_id
_entity_poly.type
_entity_poly.pdbx_seq_one_letter_code
_entity_poly.pdbx_strand_id
1 'polypeptide(L)'
;MTPEASANWFSLCWFAWIDPILTAGYTRPMEKDDLYLLQPHRCSEHLGSQLLAALEKRRKQRQDYVEANPNKTDKPAKIPPLMWAMNDIVFRYFWIGGLLKLLADVGTITSPLLVRALINFGRDSYNLRGDRDQAPNLGSGVGLAIGLFLVQALCVFLNVHAFNRGFGTGIILRGALIQAIFQRGMNLSTRARTVGGLGVSKLVTLISADATRIDYAGQFFHMAWTSAVQIIICVALLIWSLSYSALPGIAVLVLMSPIQTAITKRLFALRKKSMVWTDKRNKAVNEVVGGIRVVKQFAWEEPYSVRIAELRRKEMSFHRVRLYLRSLNLALAFATPTIATVLSFVTYALVGNELDAAILFSSLSFFTLLRTPLQFLPIAWNAIVDAKNAADRIEKVFDAEIQRDQIIRDCSATNGIQLEDASFTWETAQAADTAKPVNEKKGQDSPSNEKETPVDRASTLDSLNLTVPRGTLCAIVGGVGSGKSSLISALAGEMRQIAGKVTLSGSTAVCAQTAWIQSTTIRNNIVFGNAFDPERYRYVLEVCCLLPDLDTLADGDQTIVGEKGVSLSGGQKQRLNIARALYHNSEIVLLDDCLSALDARVGADIFANVIAGDAMAGKTRLLVTHSLNVLRSCDWIVHMEEGRITEQGTYAELVESKGRVAELLLTHTKDHFEEEKKEPSKHPIDEIQETAESILDAGSASNRNSEASESTTTTVNAESKDTSNAEGVTNKTEKKDLVAPPAQAKSKALMQDEERFSGSVSRTTYLSYLNAAPLSILLPLFLVAVLVFQGSTIMSPVWLLWWQNGHFGLQQGVYMGIYAVFGITQSLGLLSMGVIFSTFTIKSATTLHHRALQRVLHAPFSFFDTTPQGRITHRFSKDMDTLDNIIGEAMRTLIGTIVQVIGSIVLIAILTPYFLIPVAVILVLYFWIAAYYRSTARELRRIDAGLRSNMHEHFSESLHGLVTIRAFGNVDAFIAENCRRIDKQNRAYWLAQTCQRWLSVRLDFLGSLLILSVAILVVASRFDISPGETGVALSYILTAQSIFGWMIRHAAELENNMSAVERVLHYANHIEQEKPYHIPQVDDALEAREWPERGEIRFEGVEAKYGSSERNVLDKLDLHIAPGEKIAFCGRTGAGKSTLVTTLLRTLELSAGTITIDGIDIASMGLHRLRSSLSLIPQDAVIYSGTLRYNLDPLDQHEDATLHDALQRTSLTDLSLDMTITEEGGNLSAGQRSLISLARAMVRKTRIVILDEATASIDQETDVQIQEVLRNEFDGITTLTVAHRIQTILHSDRVCVLDKGVIVEIGSPAELWAKEKGAFRALCDSANIRYQDGEWK
;
A
#
# COMPACT_ATOMS: atom_id res chain seq x y z
N MET A 1 14.79 24.94 13.63
CA MET A 1 15.28 23.75 14.38
C MET A 1 14.30 23.43 15.50
N THR A 2 14.29 22.20 16.02
CA THR A 2 13.45 21.83 17.18
C THR A 2 13.73 22.74 18.40
N PRO A 3 12.69 23.33 19.04
CA PRO A 3 12.84 24.07 20.29
C PRO A 3 13.44 23.25 21.44
N GLU A 4 13.43 21.92 21.33
CA GLU A 4 14.12 20.99 22.24
C GLU A 4 15.59 21.37 22.46
N ALA A 5 16.29 21.88 21.44
CA ALA A 5 17.72 22.21 21.52
C ALA A 5 18.00 23.43 22.41
N SER A 6 17.08 24.40 22.45
CA SER A 6 17.18 25.64 23.22
C SER A 6 16.30 25.65 24.47
N ALA A 7 15.61 24.53 24.74
CA ALA A 7 14.72 24.42 25.88
C ALA A 7 15.51 24.40 27.20
N ASN A 8 15.05 25.19 28.16
CA ASN A 8 15.57 25.11 29.53
C ASN A 8 15.24 23.75 30.15
N TRP A 9 15.93 23.42 31.24
CA TRP A 9 15.78 22.14 31.93
C TRP A 9 14.32 21.84 32.31
N PHE A 10 13.56 22.85 32.80
CA PHE A 10 12.16 22.68 33.16
C PHE A 10 11.28 22.31 31.95
N SER A 11 11.49 22.99 30.82
CA SER A 11 10.78 22.75 29.57
C SER A 11 11.08 21.36 28.99
N LEU A 12 12.32 20.89 29.12
CA LEU A 12 12.69 19.50 28.78
C LEU A 12 12.01 18.48 29.71
N CYS A 13 11.99 18.75 31.02
CA CYS A 13 11.38 17.86 32.02
C CYS A 13 9.86 17.69 31.81
N TRP A 14 9.15 18.77 31.50
CA TRP A 14 7.70 18.79 31.33
C TRP A 14 7.23 18.72 29.86
N PHE A 15 8.16 18.56 28.92
CA PHE A 15 7.89 18.61 27.47
C PHE A 15 7.21 19.92 27.02
N ALA A 16 7.36 21.02 27.77
CA ALA A 16 6.68 22.30 27.48
C ALA A 16 7.15 22.94 26.16
N TRP A 17 8.32 22.55 25.65
CA TRP A 17 8.86 23.03 24.37
C TRP A 17 7.96 22.68 23.16
N ILE A 18 7.04 21.73 23.30
CA ILE A 18 6.07 21.36 22.26
C ILE A 18 4.79 22.22 22.30
N ASP A 19 4.56 22.99 23.37
CA ASP A 19 3.36 23.82 23.56
C ASP A 19 3.05 24.76 22.38
N PRO A 20 4.04 25.36 21.67
CA PRO A 20 3.75 26.15 20.47
C PRO A 20 3.10 25.35 19.33
N ILE A 21 3.55 24.10 19.10
CA ILE A 21 2.96 23.21 18.09
C ILE A 21 1.57 22.74 18.55
N LEU A 22 1.40 22.43 19.84
CA LEU A 22 0.09 22.06 20.36
C LEU A 22 -0.92 23.20 20.22
N THR A 23 -0.49 24.44 20.47
CA THR A 23 -1.31 25.64 20.31
C THR A 23 -1.67 25.86 18.84
N ALA A 24 -0.70 25.75 17.93
CA ALA A 24 -0.93 25.88 16.50
C ALA A 24 -1.92 24.82 15.99
N GLY A 25 -1.74 23.55 16.37
CA GLY A 25 -2.64 22.46 15.98
C GLY A 25 -4.00 22.47 16.65
N TYR A 26 -4.17 23.25 17.73
CA TYR A 26 -5.47 23.52 18.35
C TYR A 26 -6.22 24.66 17.66
N THR A 27 -5.51 25.68 17.18
CA THR A 27 -6.13 26.84 16.51
C THR A 27 -6.38 26.61 15.02
N ARG A 28 -5.51 25.87 14.33
CA ARG A 28 -5.67 25.51 12.92
C ARG A 28 -5.16 24.09 12.62
N PRO A 29 -5.59 23.46 11.51
CA PRO A 29 -4.98 22.22 11.05
C PRO A 29 -3.47 22.41 10.80
N MET A 30 -2.67 21.43 11.23
CA MET A 30 -1.22 21.42 11.02
C MET A 30 -0.89 21.09 9.56
N GLU A 31 0.11 21.77 9.01
CA GLU A 31 0.64 21.51 7.68
C GLU A 31 2.06 20.92 7.74
N LYS A 32 2.57 20.46 6.59
CA LYS A 32 3.91 19.85 6.50
C LYS A 32 5.02 20.85 6.85
N ASP A 33 4.78 22.13 6.64
CA ASP A 33 5.77 23.20 6.83
C ASP A 33 5.84 23.68 8.29
N ASP A 34 4.86 23.29 9.12
CA ASP A 34 4.86 23.54 10.56
C ASP A 34 5.81 22.60 11.33
N LEU A 35 6.35 21.57 10.66
CA LEU A 35 7.22 20.58 11.30
C LEU A 35 8.62 21.16 11.56
N TYR A 36 9.07 21.10 12.81
CA TYR A 36 10.43 21.50 13.16
C TYR A 36 11.50 20.65 12.45
N LEU A 37 12.58 21.29 12.00
CA LEU A 37 13.78 20.60 11.53
C LEU A 37 14.42 19.77 12.67
N LEU A 38 14.83 18.54 12.38
CA LEU A 38 15.60 17.69 13.29
C LEU A 38 16.96 18.34 13.63
N GLN A 39 17.51 17.96 14.77
CA GLN A 39 18.88 18.34 15.14
C GLN A 39 19.87 17.60 14.22
N PRO A 40 21.01 18.21 13.83
CA PRO A 40 21.93 17.62 12.85
C PRO A 40 22.40 16.19 13.17
N HIS A 41 22.63 15.88 14.45
CA HIS A 41 23.04 14.54 14.88
C HIS A 41 21.93 13.47 14.80
N ARG A 42 20.69 13.88 14.50
CA ARG A 42 19.53 12.99 14.29
C ARG A 42 19.14 12.86 12.81
N CYS A 43 19.84 13.54 11.91
CA CYS A 43 19.61 13.42 10.47
C CYS A 43 20.02 12.03 9.96
N SER A 44 19.23 11.47 9.06
CA SER A 44 19.41 10.10 8.57
C SER A 44 20.69 9.90 7.77
N GLU A 45 21.21 10.92 7.10
CA GLU A 45 22.53 10.88 6.43
C GLU A 45 23.67 10.59 7.42
N HIS A 46 23.73 11.38 8.49
CA HIS A 46 24.75 11.24 9.53
C HIS A 46 24.62 9.92 10.29
N LEU A 47 23.38 9.53 10.62
CA LEU A 47 23.12 8.28 11.32
C LEU A 47 23.39 7.05 10.45
N GLY A 48 23.04 7.09 9.16
CA GLY A 48 23.27 6.01 8.20
C GLY A 48 24.76 5.78 7.95
N SER A 49 25.52 6.86 7.75
CA SER A 49 26.99 6.78 7.61
C SER A 49 27.69 6.28 8.88
N GLN A 50 27.28 6.77 10.07
CA GLN A 50 27.78 6.24 11.34
C GLN A 50 27.47 4.75 11.52
N LEU A 51 26.27 4.31 11.13
CA LEU A 51 25.88 2.90 11.22
C LEU A 51 26.72 2.02 10.30
N LEU A 52 26.94 2.43 9.05
CA LEU A 52 27.79 1.69 8.12
C LEU A 52 29.24 1.62 8.64
N ALA A 53 29.79 2.73 9.13
CA ALA A 53 31.14 2.76 9.70
C ALA A 53 31.26 1.88 10.97
N ALA A 54 30.26 1.93 11.86
CA ALA A 54 30.21 1.07 13.05
C ALA A 54 30.06 -0.42 12.68
N LEU A 55 29.24 -0.74 11.67
CA LEU A 55 29.06 -2.10 11.18
C LEU A 55 30.37 -2.65 10.59
N GLU A 56 31.05 -1.86 9.75
CA GLU A 56 32.32 -2.25 9.16
C GLU A 56 33.40 -2.47 10.23
N LYS A 57 33.49 -1.57 11.22
CA LYS A 57 34.36 -1.76 12.39
C LYS A 57 34.07 -3.05 13.13
N ARG A 58 32.80 -3.37 13.38
CA ARG A 58 32.37 -4.61 14.08
C ARG A 58 32.61 -5.87 13.25
N ARG A 59 32.48 -5.78 11.92
CA ARG A 59 32.80 -6.87 10.99
C ARG A 59 34.29 -7.16 10.98
N LYS A 60 35.13 -6.13 10.87
CA LYS A 60 36.59 -6.28 10.93
C LYS A 60 37.03 -6.90 12.24
N GLN A 61 36.53 -6.42 13.39
CA GLN A 61 36.79 -7.03 14.69
C GLN A 61 36.38 -8.51 14.76
N ARG A 62 35.27 -8.87 14.09
CA ARG A 62 34.82 -10.27 14.02
C ARG A 62 35.72 -11.10 13.12
N GLN A 63 36.16 -10.57 11.98
CA GLN A 63 37.13 -11.23 11.09
C GLN A 63 38.46 -11.43 11.82
N ASP A 64 39.02 -10.38 12.43
CA ASP A 64 40.26 -10.43 13.23
C ASP A 64 40.16 -11.49 14.35
N TYR A 65 39.00 -11.59 15.03
CA TYR A 65 38.78 -12.61 16.06
C TYR A 65 38.69 -14.03 15.49
N VAL A 66 38.04 -14.21 14.33
CA VAL A 66 37.95 -15.50 13.65
C VAL A 66 39.33 -15.96 13.15
N GLU A 67 40.12 -15.03 12.60
CA GLU A 67 41.50 -15.28 12.16
C GLU A 67 42.45 -15.56 13.33
N ALA A 68 42.30 -14.87 14.47
CA ALA A 68 43.08 -15.11 15.67
C ALA A 68 42.69 -16.42 16.40
N ASN A 69 41.48 -16.93 16.18
CA ASN A 69 40.97 -18.15 16.81
C ASN A 69 40.37 -19.14 15.80
N PRO A 70 41.18 -19.69 14.87
CA PRO A 70 40.69 -20.57 13.80
C PRO A 70 40.05 -21.85 14.36
N ASN A 71 40.46 -22.31 15.55
CA ASN A 71 39.89 -23.49 16.21
C ASN A 71 38.52 -23.23 16.89
N LYS A 72 38.01 -22.00 16.88
CA LYS A 72 36.69 -21.63 17.45
C LYS A 72 35.67 -21.23 16.36
N THR A 73 35.96 -21.52 15.10
CA THR A 73 35.23 -21.09 13.89
C THR A 73 33.77 -21.59 13.79
N ASP A 74 33.36 -22.57 14.59
CA ASP A 74 32.08 -23.27 14.43
C ASP A 74 30.88 -22.71 15.23
N LYS A 75 30.98 -21.55 15.87
CA LYS A 75 29.81 -20.91 16.49
C LYS A 75 29.51 -19.59 15.80
N PRO A 76 28.45 -19.49 14.96
CA PRO A 76 27.98 -18.18 14.52
C PRO A 76 27.79 -17.34 15.79
N ALA A 77 28.45 -16.17 15.84
CA ALA A 77 28.30 -15.26 16.96
C ALA A 77 26.81 -15.14 17.22
N LYS A 78 26.36 -15.48 18.44
CA LYS A 78 24.93 -15.60 18.76
C LYS A 78 24.15 -14.30 18.48
N ILE A 79 24.88 -13.19 18.36
CA ILE A 79 24.37 -11.84 18.14
C ILE A 79 25.02 -11.28 16.85
N PRO A 80 24.23 -10.80 15.88
CA PRO A 80 24.74 -10.20 14.65
C PRO A 80 25.57 -8.93 14.92
N PRO A 81 26.71 -8.71 14.23
CA PRO A 81 27.50 -7.47 14.27
C PRO A 81 26.67 -6.20 14.16
N LEU A 82 25.59 -6.23 13.37
CA LEU A 82 24.65 -5.13 13.21
C LEU A 82 24.04 -4.66 14.55
N MET A 83 23.73 -5.58 15.48
CA MET A 83 23.18 -5.20 16.79
C MET A 83 24.18 -4.44 17.65
N TRP A 84 25.47 -4.82 17.57
CA TRP A 84 26.53 -4.09 18.28
C TRP A 84 26.77 -2.72 17.66
N ALA A 85 26.77 -2.63 16.33
CA ALA A 85 26.87 -1.36 15.61
C ALA A 85 25.73 -0.40 15.97
N MET A 86 24.49 -0.89 16.04
CA MET A 86 23.34 -0.10 16.49
C MET A 86 23.51 0.40 17.93
N ASN A 87 23.94 -0.47 18.86
CA ASN A 87 24.19 -0.09 20.24
C ASN A 87 25.29 0.98 20.37
N ASP A 88 26.33 0.94 19.53
CA ASP A 88 27.42 1.92 19.57
C ASP A 88 26.93 3.35 19.25
N ILE A 89 25.94 3.50 18.36
CA ILE A 89 25.36 4.81 17.99
C ILE A 89 24.52 5.39 19.13
N VAL A 90 23.71 4.55 19.79
CA VAL A 90 22.68 5.02 20.75
C VAL A 90 23.02 4.75 22.21
N PHE A 91 24.22 4.22 22.50
CA PHE A 91 24.61 3.65 23.80
C PHE A 91 24.19 4.53 25.00
N ARG A 92 24.65 5.78 25.04
CA ARG A 92 24.38 6.69 26.16
C ARG A 92 22.89 7.02 26.27
N TYR A 93 22.23 7.26 25.14
CA TYR A 93 20.82 7.66 25.14
C TYR A 93 19.91 6.52 25.62
N PHE A 94 20.18 5.31 25.14
CA PHE A 94 19.44 4.09 25.43
C PHE A 94 19.60 3.64 26.89
N TRP A 95 20.84 3.41 27.35
CA TRP A 95 21.07 2.85 28.69
C TRP A 95 20.67 3.78 29.85
N ILE A 96 20.73 5.11 29.66
CA ILE A 96 20.14 6.05 30.62
C ILE A 96 18.62 5.86 30.71
N GLY A 97 17.93 5.59 29.59
CA GLY A 97 16.50 5.26 29.60
C GLY A 97 16.20 4.01 30.42
N GLY A 98 17.04 2.97 30.31
CA GLY A 98 16.95 1.77 31.13
C GLY A 98 17.14 2.02 32.63
N LEU A 99 18.10 2.86 33.00
CA LEU A 99 18.32 3.23 34.41
C LEU A 99 17.11 3.98 34.99
N LEU A 100 16.56 4.95 34.26
CA LEU A 100 15.36 5.68 34.68
C LEU A 100 14.17 4.72 34.84
N LYS A 101 14.04 3.72 33.96
CA LYS A 101 12.99 2.71 34.05
C LYS A 101 13.11 1.87 35.32
N LEU A 102 14.31 1.40 35.62
CA LEU A 102 14.59 0.63 36.83
C LEU A 102 14.20 1.40 38.09
N LEU A 103 14.64 2.67 38.19
CA LEU A 103 14.32 3.52 39.34
C LEU A 103 12.82 3.75 39.50
N ALA A 104 12.10 3.96 38.39
CA ALA A 104 10.64 4.07 38.40
C ALA A 104 9.98 2.77 38.89
N ASP A 105 10.39 1.61 38.37
CA ASP A 105 9.79 0.31 38.72
C ASP A 105 10.03 -0.06 40.20
N VAL A 106 11.22 0.23 40.72
CA VAL A 106 11.56 0.03 42.14
C VAL A 106 10.74 0.97 43.03
N GLY A 107 10.59 2.24 42.65
CA GLY A 107 9.77 3.18 43.41
C GLY A 107 8.28 2.80 43.40
N THR A 108 7.74 2.33 42.28
CA THR A 108 6.34 1.87 42.19
C THR A 108 6.10 0.60 43.02
N ILE A 109 7.03 -0.37 43.02
CA ILE A 109 6.82 -1.62 43.77
C ILE A 109 6.94 -1.43 45.29
N THR A 110 7.69 -0.43 45.74
CA THR A 110 7.86 -0.12 47.17
C THR A 110 6.76 0.78 47.73
N SER A 111 5.93 1.41 46.88
CA SER A 111 4.89 2.34 47.35
C SER A 111 3.84 1.76 48.32
N PRO A 112 3.45 0.47 48.27
CA PRO A 112 2.56 -0.11 49.26
C PRO A 112 3.12 -0.11 50.69
N LEU A 113 4.43 0.07 50.87
CA LEU A 113 5.03 0.24 52.21
C LEU A 113 4.61 1.57 52.84
N LEU A 114 4.49 2.64 52.04
CA LEU A 114 3.98 3.93 52.52
C LEU A 114 2.47 3.85 52.84
N VAL A 115 1.72 3.06 52.07
CA VAL A 115 0.32 2.74 52.38
C VAL A 115 0.20 2.01 53.71
N ARG A 116 1.04 0.99 53.93
CA ARG A 116 1.11 0.25 55.19
C ARG A 116 1.39 1.18 56.37
N ALA A 117 2.32 2.13 56.20
CA ALA A 117 2.61 3.14 57.22
C ALA A 117 1.41 4.07 57.50
N LEU A 118 0.70 4.52 56.47
CA LEU A 118 -0.52 5.33 56.62
C LEU A 118 -1.66 4.57 57.33
N ILE A 119 -1.83 3.27 57.04
CA ILE A 119 -2.82 2.43 57.73
C ILE A 119 -2.46 2.26 59.21
N ASN A 120 -1.18 2.04 59.53
CA ASN A 120 -0.71 1.97 60.92
C ASN A 120 -0.94 3.30 61.66
N PHE A 121 -0.63 4.44 61.04
CA PHE A 121 -0.94 5.75 61.59
C PHE A 121 -2.44 5.94 61.87
N GLY A 122 -3.29 5.52 60.93
CA GLY A 122 -4.74 5.54 61.09
C GLY A 122 -5.21 4.66 62.24
N ARG A 123 -4.62 3.47 62.41
CA ARG A 123 -4.90 2.57 63.55
C ARG A 123 -4.54 3.17 64.89
N ASP A 124 -3.33 3.69 65.03
CA ASP A 124 -2.86 4.25 66.28
C ASP A 124 -3.75 5.45 66.68
N SER A 125 -4.17 6.24 65.70
CA SER A 125 -5.11 7.35 65.91
C SER A 125 -6.52 6.88 66.26
N TYR A 126 -7.04 5.88 65.55
CA TYR A 126 -8.40 5.34 65.76
C TYR A 126 -8.54 4.67 67.14
N ASN A 127 -7.52 3.93 67.57
CA ASN A 127 -7.48 3.29 68.89
C ASN A 127 -7.47 4.32 70.02
N LEU A 128 -6.86 5.49 69.80
CA LEU A 128 -6.79 6.60 70.73
C LEU A 128 -7.88 7.67 70.49
N ARG A 129 -8.99 7.32 69.81
CA ARG A 129 -10.10 8.27 69.55
C ARG A 129 -10.73 8.87 70.80
N GLY A 130 -10.65 8.16 71.94
CA GLY A 130 -11.13 8.61 73.25
C GLY A 130 -10.15 9.52 74.00
N ASP A 131 -8.86 9.47 73.67
CA ASP A 131 -7.81 10.30 74.24
C ASP A 131 -6.94 10.89 73.12
N ARG A 132 -7.49 11.91 72.47
CA ARG A 132 -6.94 12.50 71.25
C ARG A 132 -5.57 13.15 71.47
N ASP A 133 -5.23 13.51 72.71
CA ASP A 133 -3.95 14.16 73.05
C ASP A 133 -2.78 13.17 73.02
N GLN A 134 -3.04 11.88 73.21
CA GLN A 134 -2.04 10.81 73.06
C GLN A 134 -1.91 10.30 71.62
N ALA A 135 -2.82 10.68 70.72
CA ALA A 135 -2.79 10.22 69.34
C ALA A 135 -1.55 10.73 68.61
N PRO A 136 -1.03 9.98 67.61
CA PRO A 136 0.12 10.41 66.83
C PRO A 136 -0.09 11.80 66.22
N ASN A 137 0.97 12.63 66.26
CA ASN A 137 0.94 13.98 65.72
C ASN A 137 0.44 14.00 64.27
N LEU A 138 -0.54 14.86 63.98
CA LEU A 138 -1.11 15.03 62.64
C LEU A 138 -0.04 15.24 61.55
N GLY A 139 1.04 15.96 61.89
CA GLY A 139 2.16 16.21 60.99
C GLY A 139 2.86 14.95 60.48
N SER A 140 2.86 13.85 61.25
CA SER A 140 3.43 12.56 60.81
C SER A 140 2.59 11.91 59.71
N GLY A 141 1.26 11.90 59.85
CA GLY A 141 0.33 11.41 58.83
C GLY A 141 0.37 12.25 57.56
N VAL A 142 0.38 13.59 57.70
CA VAL A 142 0.50 14.51 56.55
C VAL A 142 1.85 14.31 55.85
N GLY A 143 2.95 14.12 56.61
CA GLY A 143 4.26 13.82 56.05
C GLY A 143 4.29 12.51 55.25
N LEU A 144 3.62 11.46 55.73
CA LEU A 144 3.47 10.20 54.99
C LEU A 144 2.62 10.36 53.72
N ALA A 145 1.55 11.15 53.77
CA ALA A 145 0.71 11.44 52.60
C ALA A 145 1.50 12.20 51.52
N ILE A 146 2.28 13.21 51.92
CA ILE A 146 3.18 13.96 51.02
C ILE A 146 4.29 13.04 50.49
N GLY A 147 4.87 12.19 51.33
CA GLY A 147 5.87 11.21 50.93
C GLY A 147 5.36 10.24 49.86
N LEU A 148 4.14 9.72 50.03
CA LEU A 148 3.48 8.87 49.03
C LEU A 148 3.30 9.61 47.70
N PHE A 149 2.83 10.86 47.75
CA PHE A 149 2.70 11.71 46.56
C PHE A 149 4.03 11.93 45.85
N LEU A 150 5.09 12.33 46.57
CA LEU A 150 6.39 12.63 45.97
C LEU A 150 7.03 11.41 45.33
N VAL A 151 6.96 10.24 45.99
CA VAL A 151 7.46 8.98 45.42
C VAL A 151 6.67 8.64 44.16
N GLN A 152 5.34 8.73 44.16
CA GLN A 152 4.54 8.44 42.97
C GLN A 152 4.80 9.42 41.82
N ALA A 153 4.86 10.72 42.11
CA ALA A 153 5.15 11.74 41.10
C ALA A 153 6.53 11.54 40.47
N LEU A 154 7.55 11.20 41.27
CA LEU A 154 8.88 10.88 40.78
C LEU A 154 8.89 9.61 39.92
N CYS A 155 8.22 8.54 40.35
CA CYS A 155 8.11 7.29 39.58
C CYS A 155 7.45 7.53 38.22
N VAL A 156 6.35 8.28 38.19
CA VAL A 156 5.66 8.70 36.97
C VAL A 156 6.62 9.46 36.05
N PHE A 157 7.31 10.47 36.58
CA PHE A 157 8.26 11.29 35.84
C PHE A 157 9.37 10.45 35.21
N LEU A 158 10.03 9.61 36.00
CA LEU A 158 11.09 8.70 35.56
C LEU A 158 10.60 7.73 34.49
N ASN A 159 9.40 7.17 34.66
CA ASN A 159 8.80 6.24 33.72
C ASN A 159 8.51 6.91 32.36
N VAL A 160 7.96 8.14 32.35
CA VAL A 160 7.68 8.88 31.11
C VAL A 160 8.98 9.19 30.35
N HIS A 161 10.03 9.63 31.05
CA HIS A 161 11.33 9.92 30.45
C HIS A 161 12.06 8.65 29.96
N ALA A 162 11.92 7.54 30.68
CA ALA A 162 12.41 6.24 30.23
C ALA A 162 11.75 5.81 28.92
N PHE A 163 10.42 5.92 28.82
CA PHE A 163 9.72 5.64 27.56
C PHE A 163 10.15 6.60 26.46
N ASN A 164 10.26 7.91 26.71
CA ASN A 164 10.71 8.88 25.69
C ASN A 164 12.07 8.50 25.08
N ARG A 165 13.00 8.02 25.90
CA ARG A 165 14.30 7.53 25.43
C ARG A 165 14.22 6.21 24.67
N GLY A 166 13.37 5.28 25.11
CA GLY A 166 13.10 4.03 24.38
C GLY A 166 12.52 4.29 22.99
N PHE A 167 11.48 5.12 22.90
CA PHE A 167 10.88 5.55 21.62
C PHE A 167 11.89 6.29 20.74
N GLY A 168 12.62 7.27 21.29
CA GLY A 168 13.62 8.02 20.51
C GLY A 168 14.73 7.14 19.94
N THR A 169 15.14 6.10 20.68
CA THR A 169 16.10 5.11 20.19
C THR A 169 15.56 4.34 18.99
N GLY A 170 14.30 3.90 19.05
CA GLY A 170 13.64 3.23 17.93
C GLY A 170 13.58 4.07 16.65
N ILE A 171 13.25 5.37 16.77
CA ILE A 171 13.18 6.31 15.64
C ILE A 171 14.55 6.48 14.98
N ILE A 172 15.59 6.71 15.79
CA ILE A 172 16.97 6.93 15.33
C ILE A 172 17.49 5.70 14.58
N LEU A 173 17.36 4.51 15.17
CA LEU A 173 17.81 3.26 14.56
C LEU A 173 17.04 2.95 13.26
N ARG A 174 15.72 3.15 13.25
CA ARG A 174 14.91 2.94 12.05
C ARG A 174 15.34 3.87 10.91
N GLY A 175 15.52 5.16 11.17
CA GLY A 175 16.00 6.12 10.17
C GLY A 175 17.37 5.74 9.60
N ALA A 176 18.31 5.34 10.46
CA ALA A 176 19.64 4.89 10.07
C ALA A 176 19.61 3.63 9.18
N LEU A 177 18.79 2.64 9.57
CA LEU A 177 18.66 1.38 8.84
C LEU A 177 18.04 1.58 7.46
N ILE A 178 16.97 2.39 7.34
CA ILE A 178 16.33 2.63 6.04
C ILE A 178 17.30 3.33 5.08
N GLN A 179 18.03 4.34 5.55
CA GLN A 179 19.03 5.03 4.73
C GLN A 179 20.18 4.10 4.30
N ALA A 180 20.71 3.30 5.24
CA ALA A 180 21.78 2.35 4.95
C ALA A 180 21.34 1.25 3.97
N ILE A 181 20.11 0.73 4.13
CA ILE A 181 19.54 -0.27 3.21
C ILE A 181 19.32 0.35 1.82
N PHE A 182 18.84 1.59 1.71
CA PHE A 182 18.67 2.27 0.41
C PHE A 182 20.00 2.46 -0.30
N GLN A 183 21.00 3.03 0.38
CA GLN A 183 22.34 3.24 -0.16
C GLN A 183 22.97 1.93 -0.64
N ARG A 184 22.76 0.84 0.11
CA ARG A 184 23.22 -0.50 -0.31
C ARG A 184 22.40 -1.04 -1.48
N GLY A 185 21.08 -0.91 -1.44
CA GLY A 185 20.12 -1.36 -2.46
C GLY A 185 20.39 -0.77 -3.84
N MET A 186 20.70 0.53 -3.89
CA MET A 186 21.08 1.23 -5.14
C MET A 186 22.38 0.70 -5.76
N ASN A 187 23.20 -0.02 -5.00
CA ASN A 187 24.49 -0.56 -5.42
C ASN A 187 24.52 -2.10 -5.48
N LEU A 188 23.42 -2.80 -5.21
CA LEU A 188 23.41 -4.27 -5.28
C LEU A 188 23.64 -4.77 -6.71
N SER A 189 24.45 -5.82 -6.85
CA SER A 189 24.61 -6.54 -8.12
C SER A 189 23.30 -7.21 -8.55
N THR A 190 23.19 -7.52 -9.84
CA THR A 190 22.04 -8.28 -10.36
C THR A 190 21.92 -9.64 -9.68
N ARG A 191 23.05 -10.36 -9.45
CA ARG A 191 23.10 -11.61 -8.67
C ARG A 191 22.47 -11.47 -7.30
N ALA A 192 22.84 -10.44 -6.54
CA ALA A 192 22.31 -10.23 -5.20
C ALA A 192 20.78 -10.03 -5.22
N ARG A 193 20.27 -9.33 -6.24
CA ARG A 193 18.83 -9.08 -6.42
C ARG A 193 18.06 -10.32 -6.87
N THR A 194 18.60 -11.10 -7.82
CA THR A 194 17.93 -12.27 -8.40
C THR A 194 18.17 -13.52 -7.54
N VAL A 195 19.41 -14.00 -7.49
CA VAL A 195 19.82 -15.25 -6.81
C VAL A 195 19.89 -15.05 -5.29
N GLY A 196 20.37 -13.90 -4.83
CA GLY A 196 20.46 -13.58 -3.40
C GLY A 196 19.11 -13.35 -2.71
N GLY A 197 18.01 -13.30 -3.47
CA GLY A 197 16.66 -13.06 -2.95
C GLY A 197 16.45 -11.64 -2.40
N LEU A 198 17.34 -10.69 -2.72
CA LEU A 198 17.25 -9.28 -2.33
C LEU A 198 16.59 -8.40 -3.40
N GLY A 199 15.58 -8.94 -4.08
CA GLY A 199 14.76 -8.18 -5.02
C GLY A 199 14.00 -7.02 -4.35
N VAL A 200 13.35 -6.18 -5.17
CA VAL A 200 12.66 -4.95 -4.72
C VAL A 200 11.67 -5.22 -3.59
N SER A 201 10.80 -6.22 -3.76
CA SER A 201 9.80 -6.61 -2.77
C SER A 201 10.42 -7.07 -1.44
N LYS A 202 11.59 -7.71 -1.46
CA LYS A 202 12.32 -8.08 -0.25
C LYS A 202 12.88 -6.86 0.47
N LEU A 203 13.53 -5.94 -0.25
CA LEU A 203 14.09 -4.71 0.33
C LEU A 203 12.98 -3.82 0.94
N VAL A 204 11.85 -3.68 0.24
CA VAL A 204 10.67 -2.97 0.76
C VAL A 204 10.13 -3.64 2.02
N THR A 205 10.13 -4.98 2.09
CA THR A 205 9.73 -5.72 3.31
C THR A 205 10.71 -5.47 4.46
N LEU A 206 12.02 -5.39 4.19
CA LEU A 206 13.03 -5.14 5.23
C LEU A 206 12.84 -3.76 5.88
N ILE A 207 12.56 -2.72 5.09
CA ILE A 207 12.33 -1.37 5.64
C ILE A 207 10.97 -1.22 6.33
N SER A 208 9.92 -1.88 5.83
CA SER A 208 8.56 -1.71 6.34
C SER A 208 8.26 -2.58 7.55
N ALA A 209 8.76 -3.82 7.58
CA ALA A 209 8.51 -4.78 8.66
C ALA A 209 9.71 -4.93 9.61
N ASP A 210 10.91 -5.17 9.09
CA ASP A 210 12.06 -5.54 9.92
C ASP A 210 12.68 -4.36 10.65
N ALA A 211 12.84 -3.20 9.99
CA ALA A 211 13.25 -1.97 10.68
C ALA A 211 12.22 -1.52 11.74
N THR A 212 10.92 -1.75 11.48
CA THR A 212 9.84 -1.48 12.45
C THR A 212 9.87 -2.42 13.65
N ARG A 213 10.28 -3.68 13.50
CA ARG A 213 10.48 -4.61 14.64
C ARG A 213 11.62 -4.15 15.54
N ILE A 214 12.69 -3.60 14.96
CA ILE A 214 13.81 -3.02 15.73
C ILE A 214 13.37 -1.76 16.48
N ASP A 215 12.59 -0.88 15.83
CA ASP A 215 11.94 0.27 16.49
C ASP A 215 11.10 -0.19 17.69
N TYR A 216 10.21 -1.17 17.49
CA TYR A 216 9.36 -1.72 18.53
C TYR A 216 10.15 -2.31 19.71
N ALA A 217 11.25 -3.02 19.44
CA ALA A 217 12.12 -3.53 20.48
C ALA A 217 12.77 -2.41 21.29
N GLY A 218 13.16 -1.28 20.68
CA GLY A 218 13.68 -0.11 21.38
C GLY A 218 12.73 0.43 22.46
N GLN A 219 11.42 0.25 22.29
CA GLN A 219 10.38 0.70 23.23
C GLN A 219 10.22 -0.23 24.44
N PHE A 220 10.35 -1.55 24.25
CA PHE A 220 10.06 -2.56 25.28
C PHE A 220 11.30 -3.27 25.84
N PHE A 221 12.48 -3.08 25.26
CA PHE A 221 13.71 -3.79 25.64
C PHE A 221 13.99 -3.72 27.14
N HIS A 222 13.97 -2.52 27.73
CA HIS A 222 14.31 -2.38 29.14
C HIS A 222 13.28 -3.04 30.07
N MET A 223 12.04 -3.24 29.63
CA MET A 223 11.05 -3.95 30.43
C MET A 223 11.42 -5.42 30.63
N ALA A 224 12.23 -6.04 29.76
CA ALA A 224 12.61 -7.44 29.91
C ALA A 224 13.40 -7.71 31.20
N TRP A 225 14.40 -6.87 31.49
CA TRP A 225 15.24 -7.05 32.67
C TRP A 225 14.69 -6.29 33.90
N THR A 226 14.05 -5.13 33.73
CA THR A 226 13.45 -4.43 34.89
C THR A 226 12.25 -5.18 35.45
N SER A 227 11.44 -5.85 34.62
CA SER A 227 10.34 -6.71 35.11
C SER A 227 10.84 -7.87 35.96
N ALA A 228 12.00 -8.46 35.61
CA ALA A 228 12.60 -9.53 36.42
C ALA A 228 13.01 -9.02 37.81
N VAL A 229 13.66 -7.85 37.87
CA VAL A 229 14.01 -7.19 39.13
C VAL A 229 12.75 -6.84 39.94
N GLN A 230 11.72 -6.31 39.29
CA GLN A 230 10.44 -5.97 39.92
C GLN A 230 9.76 -7.21 40.53
N ILE A 231 9.74 -8.34 39.82
CA ILE A 231 9.18 -9.60 40.32
C ILE A 231 9.95 -10.08 41.56
N ILE A 232 11.29 -10.04 41.54
CA ILE A 232 12.13 -10.47 42.67
C ILE A 232 11.82 -9.61 43.92
N ILE A 233 11.80 -8.28 43.77
CA ILE A 233 11.51 -7.37 44.88
C ILE A 233 10.08 -7.58 45.41
N CYS A 234 9.10 -7.71 44.52
CA CYS A 234 7.70 -7.92 44.92
C CYS A 234 7.50 -9.23 45.68
N VAL A 235 8.12 -10.32 45.22
CA VAL A 235 8.07 -11.63 45.89
C VAL A 235 8.74 -11.56 47.26
N ALA A 236 9.89 -10.88 47.37
CA ALA A 236 10.57 -10.67 48.64
C ALA A 236 9.69 -9.88 49.63
N LEU A 237 9.03 -8.81 49.17
CA LEU A 237 8.10 -8.02 50.00
C LEU A 237 6.84 -8.80 50.42
N LEU A 238 6.31 -9.66 49.55
CA LEU A 238 5.19 -10.55 49.88
C LEU A 238 5.56 -11.58 50.96
N ILE A 239 6.72 -12.22 50.82
CA ILE A 239 7.22 -13.18 51.82
C ILE A 239 7.51 -12.46 53.14
N TRP A 240 8.04 -11.23 53.10
CA TRP A 240 8.23 -10.43 54.30
C TRP A 240 6.90 -10.04 54.97
N SER A 241 5.85 -9.74 54.17
CA SER A 241 4.56 -9.29 54.69
C SER A 241 3.70 -10.41 55.28
N LEU A 242 3.61 -11.56 54.61
CA LEU A 242 2.74 -12.68 54.99
C LEU A 242 3.50 -13.92 55.47
N SER A 243 4.84 -13.85 55.58
CA SER A 243 5.69 -15.01 55.89
C SER A 243 5.45 -16.15 54.87
N TYR A 244 5.48 -17.40 55.33
CA TYR A 244 5.22 -18.59 54.52
C TYR A 244 3.81 -18.62 53.91
N SER A 245 2.86 -17.85 54.46
CA SER A 245 1.48 -17.78 53.95
C SER A 245 1.35 -17.10 52.59
N ALA A 246 2.40 -16.40 52.10
CA ALA A 246 2.44 -15.89 50.73
C ALA A 246 2.71 -16.97 49.67
N LEU A 247 3.37 -18.08 50.07
CA LEU A 247 3.84 -19.11 49.14
C LEU A 247 2.72 -19.73 48.29
N PRO A 248 1.53 -20.05 48.83
CA PRO A 248 0.42 -20.55 48.03
C PRO A 248 -0.03 -19.56 46.94
N GLY A 249 -0.15 -18.27 47.26
CA GLY A 249 -0.51 -17.26 46.26
C GLY A 249 0.57 -17.06 45.20
N ILE A 250 1.84 -17.05 45.60
CA ILE A 250 2.98 -17.00 44.67
C ILE A 250 2.97 -18.24 43.76
N ALA A 251 2.71 -19.43 44.30
CA ALA A 251 2.62 -20.66 43.53
C ALA A 251 1.50 -20.59 42.47
N VAL A 252 0.33 -20.05 42.79
CA VAL A 252 -0.75 -19.81 41.81
C VAL A 252 -0.28 -18.91 40.68
N LEU A 253 0.41 -17.80 40.98
CA LEU A 253 0.92 -16.87 39.96
C LEU A 253 1.95 -17.55 39.04
N VAL A 254 2.86 -18.33 39.62
CA VAL A 254 3.88 -19.09 38.88
C VAL A 254 3.24 -20.18 38.01
N LEU A 255 2.27 -20.94 38.54
CA LEU A 255 1.57 -22.02 37.83
C LEU A 255 0.63 -21.52 36.73
N MET A 256 0.06 -20.32 36.86
CA MET A 256 -0.79 -19.73 35.82
C MET A 256 0.01 -19.14 34.65
N SER A 257 1.27 -18.75 34.86
CA SER A 257 2.15 -18.22 33.81
C SER A 257 2.33 -19.16 32.60
N PRO A 258 2.64 -20.47 32.75
CA PRO A 258 2.74 -21.39 31.60
C PRO A 258 1.40 -21.61 30.90
N ILE A 259 0.28 -21.59 31.63
CA ILE A 259 -1.07 -21.70 31.04
C ILE A 259 -1.36 -20.49 30.15
N GLN A 260 -1.10 -19.27 30.65
CA GLN A 260 -1.24 -18.05 29.86
C GLN A 260 -0.31 -18.04 28.64
N THR A 261 0.91 -18.57 28.79
CA THR A 261 1.87 -18.73 27.68
C THR A 261 1.35 -19.71 26.62
N ALA A 262 0.79 -20.86 27.03
CA ALA A 262 0.20 -21.84 26.12
C ALA A 262 -1.02 -21.27 25.36
N ILE A 263 -1.91 -20.55 26.07
CA ILE A 263 -3.04 -19.85 25.46
C ILE A 263 -2.54 -18.81 24.44
N THR A 264 -1.53 -18.03 24.82
CA THR A 264 -0.92 -17.01 23.95
C THR A 264 -0.31 -17.62 22.68
N LYS A 265 0.41 -18.74 22.78
CA LYS A 265 0.91 -19.48 21.61
C LYS A 265 -0.22 -19.93 20.69
N ARG A 266 -1.33 -20.40 21.26
CA ARG A 266 -2.52 -20.82 20.49
C ARG A 266 -3.20 -19.63 19.80
N LEU A 267 -3.25 -18.46 20.45
CA LEU A 267 -3.72 -17.20 19.84
C LEU A 267 -2.88 -16.81 18.62
N PHE A 268 -1.55 -16.92 18.69
CA PHE A 268 -0.66 -16.65 17.56
C PHE A 268 -0.85 -17.67 16.41
N ALA A 269 -1.01 -18.96 16.73
CA ALA A 269 -1.28 -19.99 15.72
C ALA A 269 -2.61 -19.74 14.99
N LEU A 270 -3.66 -19.34 15.71
CA LEU A 270 -4.94 -18.96 15.11
C LEU A 270 -4.82 -17.71 14.24
N ARG A 271 -4.05 -16.70 14.66
CA ARG A 271 -3.77 -15.49 13.85
C ARG A 271 -3.06 -15.85 12.54
N LYS A 272 -2.07 -16.75 12.59
CA LYS A 272 -1.38 -17.22 11.38
C LYS A 272 -2.34 -17.91 10.41
N LYS A 273 -3.24 -18.76 10.92
CA LYS A 273 -4.27 -19.41 10.09
C LYS A 273 -5.29 -18.43 9.52
N SER A 274 -5.75 -17.44 10.29
CA SER A 274 -6.69 -16.43 9.79
C SER A 274 -6.08 -15.56 8.70
N MET A 275 -4.81 -15.16 8.85
CA MET A 275 -4.09 -14.31 7.89
C MET A 275 -4.02 -14.93 6.49
N VAL A 276 -3.87 -16.26 6.39
CA VAL A 276 -3.91 -16.98 5.09
C VAL A 276 -5.24 -16.76 4.36
N TRP A 277 -6.36 -16.72 5.08
CA TRP A 277 -7.67 -16.44 4.50
C TRP A 277 -7.89 -14.96 4.22
N THR A 278 -7.39 -14.08 5.11
CA THR A 278 -7.38 -12.62 4.89
C THR A 278 -6.63 -12.26 3.61
N ASP A 279 -5.45 -12.85 3.37
CA ASP A 279 -4.64 -12.62 2.17
C ASP A 279 -5.36 -13.11 0.91
N LYS A 280 -5.96 -14.31 0.95
CA LYS A 280 -6.80 -14.82 -0.15
C LYS A 280 -7.99 -13.92 -0.45
N ARG A 281 -8.69 -13.42 0.59
CA ARG A 281 -9.81 -12.48 0.44
C ARG A 281 -9.35 -11.15 -0.17
N ASN A 282 -8.27 -10.57 0.33
CA ASN A 282 -7.71 -9.32 -0.21
C ASN A 282 -7.28 -9.49 -1.67
N LYS A 283 -6.63 -10.61 -2.01
CA LYS A 283 -6.25 -10.92 -3.40
C LYS A 283 -7.48 -11.02 -4.30
N ALA A 284 -8.53 -11.75 -3.88
CA ALA A 284 -9.78 -11.84 -4.63
C ALA A 284 -10.46 -10.48 -4.82
N VAL A 285 -10.47 -9.61 -3.81
CA VAL A 285 -10.99 -8.23 -3.95
C VAL A 285 -10.14 -7.43 -4.94
N ASN A 286 -8.81 -7.54 -4.89
CA ASN A 286 -7.91 -6.82 -5.81
C ASN A 286 -8.09 -7.26 -7.26
N GLU A 287 -8.24 -8.56 -7.50
CA GLU A 287 -8.52 -9.14 -8.81
C GLU A 287 -9.85 -8.59 -9.38
N VAL A 288 -10.90 -8.56 -8.56
CA VAL A 288 -12.22 -8.04 -8.97
C VAL A 288 -12.18 -6.54 -9.25
N VAL A 289 -11.52 -5.75 -8.40
CA VAL A 289 -11.43 -4.30 -8.60
C VAL A 289 -10.52 -3.96 -9.79
N GLY A 290 -9.43 -4.71 -9.99
CA GLY A 290 -8.52 -4.53 -11.13
C GLY A 290 -9.17 -4.92 -12.47
N GLY A 291 -10.01 -5.95 -12.46
CA GLY A 291 -10.79 -6.41 -13.61
C GLY A 291 -12.22 -5.88 -13.68
N ILE A 292 -12.58 -4.82 -12.96
CA ILE A 292 -13.99 -4.44 -12.73
C ILE A 292 -14.77 -4.18 -14.03
N ARG A 293 -14.11 -3.67 -15.07
CA ARG A 293 -14.69 -3.45 -16.40
C ARG A 293 -15.22 -4.76 -16.98
N VAL A 294 -14.36 -5.76 -17.01
CA VAL A 294 -14.67 -7.13 -17.45
C VAL A 294 -15.72 -7.77 -16.55
N VAL A 295 -15.58 -7.66 -15.21
CA VAL A 295 -16.57 -8.22 -14.27
C VAL A 295 -17.97 -7.69 -14.54
N LYS A 296 -18.12 -6.37 -14.72
CA LYS A 296 -19.42 -5.75 -15.01
C LYS A 296 -19.93 -6.09 -16.39
N GLN A 297 -19.09 -5.98 -17.43
CA GLN A 297 -19.47 -6.26 -18.81
C GLN A 297 -19.95 -7.70 -19.02
N PHE A 298 -19.40 -8.65 -18.26
CA PHE A 298 -19.80 -10.07 -18.29
C PHE A 298 -20.86 -10.46 -17.25
N ALA A 299 -21.36 -9.51 -16.45
CA ALA A 299 -22.32 -9.75 -15.37
C ALA A 299 -21.83 -10.74 -14.28
N TRP A 300 -20.54 -10.70 -13.93
CA TRP A 300 -19.90 -11.59 -12.96
C TRP A 300 -19.91 -11.05 -11.52
N GLU A 301 -20.64 -9.99 -11.20
CA GLU A 301 -20.67 -9.37 -9.87
C GLU A 301 -21.11 -10.35 -8.77
N GLU A 302 -22.19 -11.11 -8.99
CA GLU A 302 -22.76 -12.02 -7.99
C GLU A 302 -21.86 -13.24 -7.68
N PRO A 303 -21.27 -13.94 -8.68
CA PRO A 303 -20.30 -15.02 -8.43
C PRO A 303 -19.11 -14.58 -7.59
N TYR A 304 -18.55 -13.41 -7.90
CA TYR A 304 -17.46 -12.84 -7.13
C TYR A 304 -17.90 -12.43 -5.72
N SER A 305 -19.10 -11.88 -5.57
CA SER A 305 -19.71 -11.59 -4.26
C SER A 305 -19.80 -12.86 -3.38
N VAL A 306 -20.31 -13.96 -3.92
CA VAL A 306 -20.43 -15.25 -3.21
C VAL A 306 -19.06 -15.81 -2.84
N ARG A 307 -18.10 -15.79 -3.78
CA ARG A 307 -16.72 -16.25 -3.55
C ARG A 307 -16.04 -15.47 -2.43
N ILE A 308 -16.13 -14.14 -2.45
CA ILE A 308 -15.55 -13.28 -1.42
C ILE A 308 -16.25 -13.51 -0.07
N ALA A 309 -17.57 -13.72 -0.07
CA ALA A 309 -18.33 -14.04 1.15
C ALA A 309 -17.92 -15.39 1.77
N GLU A 310 -17.62 -16.41 0.95
CA GLU A 310 -17.13 -17.70 1.43
C GLU A 310 -15.74 -17.57 2.08
N LEU A 311 -14.83 -16.83 1.44
CA LEU A 311 -13.50 -16.52 1.98
C LEU A 311 -13.63 -15.77 3.31
N ARG A 312 -14.52 -14.78 3.39
CA ARG A 312 -14.81 -14.03 4.62
C ARG A 312 -15.39 -14.92 5.71
N ARG A 313 -16.26 -15.88 5.39
CA ARG A 313 -16.80 -16.84 6.36
C ARG A 313 -15.71 -17.72 6.97
N LYS A 314 -14.78 -18.23 6.14
CA LYS A 314 -13.63 -19.02 6.59
C LYS A 314 -12.70 -18.17 7.46
N GLU A 315 -12.40 -16.94 7.06
CA GLU A 315 -11.64 -15.97 7.86
C GLU A 315 -12.27 -15.75 9.26
N MET A 316 -13.57 -15.41 9.31
CA MET A 316 -14.30 -15.13 10.56
C MET A 316 -14.38 -16.35 11.49
N SER A 317 -14.36 -17.57 10.96
CA SER A 317 -14.39 -18.79 11.78
C SER A 317 -13.18 -18.91 12.72
N PHE A 318 -11.97 -18.59 12.22
CA PHE A 318 -10.74 -18.55 13.01
C PHE A 318 -10.72 -17.33 13.93
N HIS A 319 -11.20 -16.19 13.42
CA HIS A 319 -11.25 -14.94 14.18
C HIS A 319 -12.12 -15.08 15.43
N ARG A 320 -13.30 -15.69 15.30
CA ARG A 320 -14.22 -16.00 16.41
C ARG A 320 -13.57 -16.80 17.53
N VAL A 321 -12.93 -17.92 17.19
CA VAL A 321 -12.24 -18.77 18.18
C VAL A 321 -11.12 -17.99 18.87
N ARG A 322 -10.38 -17.18 18.12
CA ARG A 322 -9.29 -16.35 18.66
C ARG A 322 -9.80 -15.29 19.64
N LEU A 323 -10.88 -14.56 19.32
CA LEU A 323 -11.45 -13.54 20.20
C LEU A 323 -12.02 -14.14 21.49
N TYR A 324 -12.70 -15.28 21.41
CA TYR A 324 -13.19 -15.98 22.60
C TYR A 324 -12.04 -16.46 23.49
N LEU A 325 -11.01 -17.05 22.89
CA LEU A 325 -9.81 -17.47 23.62
C LEU A 325 -9.04 -16.29 24.22
N ARG A 326 -9.05 -15.12 23.57
CA ARG A 326 -8.47 -13.88 24.09
C ARG A 326 -9.23 -13.37 25.30
N SER A 327 -10.57 -13.42 25.24
CA SER A 327 -11.45 -13.06 26.36
C SER A 327 -11.20 -13.97 27.57
N LEU A 328 -11.03 -15.28 27.34
CA LEU A 328 -10.63 -16.24 28.37
C LEU A 328 -9.26 -15.94 28.97
N ASN A 329 -8.26 -15.65 28.13
CA ASN A 329 -6.92 -15.30 28.60
C ASN A 329 -6.93 -14.04 29.50
N LEU A 330 -7.73 -13.04 29.12
CA LEU A 330 -7.88 -11.81 29.90
C LEU A 330 -8.60 -12.07 31.23
N ALA A 331 -9.69 -12.85 31.20
CA ALA A 331 -10.42 -13.23 32.41
C ALA A 331 -9.50 -13.98 33.40
N LEU A 332 -8.73 -14.97 32.92
CA LEU A 332 -7.73 -15.67 33.72
C LEU A 332 -6.68 -14.72 34.31
N ALA A 333 -6.20 -13.76 33.52
CA ALA A 333 -5.19 -12.79 33.97
C ALA A 333 -5.71 -11.84 35.08
N PHE A 334 -7.00 -11.51 35.09
CA PHE A 334 -7.63 -10.74 36.18
C PHE A 334 -8.04 -11.63 37.37
N ALA A 335 -8.37 -12.89 37.14
CA ALA A 335 -8.68 -13.86 38.18
C ALA A 335 -7.46 -14.22 39.04
N THR A 336 -6.28 -14.30 38.41
CA THR A 336 -5.07 -14.87 39.03
C THR A 336 -4.68 -14.13 40.32
N PRO A 337 -4.57 -12.78 40.37
CA PRO A 337 -4.23 -12.08 41.62
C PRO A 337 -5.30 -12.24 42.70
N THR A 338 -6.57 -12.26 42.32
CA THR A 338 -7.67 -12.45 43.28
C THR A 338 -7.59 -13.84 43.90
N ILE A 339 -7.42 -14.89 43.10
CA ILE A 339 -7.24 -16.27 43.58
C ILE A 339 -5.98 -16.40 44.44
N ALA A 340 -4.87 -15.78 44.02
CA ALA A 340 -3.62 -15.78 44.79
C ALA A 340 -3.78 -15.09 46.15
N THR A 341 -4.52 -13.98 46.19
CA THR A 341 -4.81 -13.23 47.42
C THR A 341 -5.72 -14.04 48.35
N VAL A 342 -6.82 -14.61 47.82
CA VAL A 342 -7.73 -15.49 48.57
C VAL A 342 -6.93 -16.62 49.22
N LEU A 343 -6.13 -17.35 48.44
CA LEU A 343 -5.39 -18.50 48.96
C LEU A 343 -4.36 -18.10 50.02
N SER A 344 -3.69 -16.96 49.84
CA SER A 344 -2.71 -16.46 50.82
C SER A 344 -3.36 -15.99 52.12
N PHE A 345 -4.49 -15.28 52.05
CA PHE A 345 -5.21 -14.81 53.23
C PHE A 345 -5.91 -15.94 53.99
N VAL A 346 -6.47 -16.92 53.27
CA VAL A 346 -7.00 -18.15 53.87
C VAL A 346 -5.89 -18.88 54.62
N THR A 347 -4.73 -19.07 53.99
CA THR A 347 -3.58 -19.71 54.64
C THR A 347 -3.12 -18.91 55.86
N TYR A 348 -3.04 -17.58 55.74
CA TYR A 348 -2.61 -16.70 56.82
C TYR A 348 -3.55 -16.75 58.03
N ALA A 349 -4.87 -16.80 57.81
CA ALA A 349 -5.88 -16.95 58.84
C ALA A 349 -5.89 -18.36 59.47
N LEU A 350 -5.70 -19.43 58.67
CA LEU A 350 -5.65 -20.81 59.17
C LEU A 350 -4.43 -21.09 60.06
N VAL A 351 -3.32 -20.37 59.85
CA VAL A 351 -2.13 -20.43 60.73
C VAL A 351 -2.36 -19.73 62.08
N GLY A 352 -3.49 -19.01 62.24
CA GLY A 352 -3.87 -18.34 63.48
C GLY A 352 -3.33 -16.92 63.63
N ASN A 353 -2.84 -16.31 62.54
CA ASN A 353 -2.41 -14.90 62.58
C ASN A 353 -3.62 -13.97 62.57
N GLU A 354 -3.53 -12.85 63.29
CA GLU A 354 -4.56 -11.81 63.26
C GLU A 354 -4.61 -11.12 61.91
N LEU A 355 -5.84 -10.90 61.41
CA LEU A 355 -6.14 -10.27 60.12
C LEU A 355 -5.94 -8.75 60.18
N ASP A 356 -4.68 -8.36 60.27
CA ASP A 356 -4.23 -6.98 60.36
C ASP A 356 -4.47 -6.20 59.05
N ALA A 357 -5.21 -5.09 59.12
CA ALA A 357 -5.53 -4.27 57.94
C ALA A 357 -4.28 -3.83 57.16
N ALA A 358 -3.22 -3.42 57.86
CA ALA A 358 -2.03 -2.89 57.20
C ALA A 358 -1.29 -4.00 56.43
N ILE A 359 -1.24 -5.23 56.98
CA ILE A 359 -0.68 -6.40 56.31
C ILE A 359 -1.55 -6.82 55.12
N LEU A 360 -2.87 -6.95 55.30
CA LEU A 360 -3.77 -7.43 54.26
C LEU A 360 -3.81 -6.47 53.05
N PHE A 361 -4.08 -5.19 53.27
CA PHE A 361 -4.22 -4.23 52.16
C PHE A 361 -2.90 -3.95 51.45
N SER A 362 -1.76 -3.91 52.15
CA SER A 362 -0.45 -3.80 51.49
C SER A 362 -0.10 -5.04 50.67
N SER A 363 -0.44 -6.24 51.17
CA SER A 363 -0.23 -7.50 50.44
C SER A 363 -1.13 -7.61 49.22
N LEU A 364 -2.38 -7.16 49.30
CA LEU A 364 -3.29 -7.04 48.15
C LEU A 364 -2.70 -6.11 47.08
N SER A 365 -2.11 -4.97 47.47
CA SER A 365 -1.39 -4.09 46.54
C SER A 365 -0.18 -4.77 45.91
N PHE A 366 0.61 -5.56 46.65
CA PHE A 366 1.72 -6.31 46.05
C PHE A 366 1.24 -7.37 45.04
N PHE A 367 0.19 -8.15 45.36
CA PHE A 367 -0.38 -9.13 44.44
C PHE A 367 -0.91 -8.48 43.15
N THR A 368 -1.56 -7.33 43.26
CA THR A 368 -2.08 -6.59 42.10
C THR A 368 -0.96 -5.97 41.26
N LEU A 369 0.11 -5.46 41.89
CA LEU A 369 1.27 -4.89 41.20
C LEU A 369 2.11 -5.95 40.46
N LEU A 370 2.18 -7.20 40.94
CA LEU A 370 2.92 -8.29 40.27
C LEU A 370 2.34 -8.64 38.88
N ARG A 371 1.06 -8.33 38.63
CA ARG A 371 0.39 -8.62 37.35
C ARG A 371 1.08 -7.95 36.15
N THR A 372 1.45 -6.69 36.29
CA THR A 372 2.01 -5.88 35.20
C THR A 372 3.34 -6.42 34.66
N PRO A 373 4.37 -6.69 35.48
CA PRO A 373 5.62 -7.27 34.99
C PRO A 373 5.42 -8.67 34.40
N LEU A 374 4.54 -9.50 34.98
CA LEU A 374 4.21 -10.81 34.42
C LEU A 374 3.56 -10.73 33.03
N GLN A 375 2.77 -9.69 32.76
CA GLN A 375 2.15 -9.47 31.45
C GLN A 375 3.13 -8.91 30.41
N PHE A 376 4.03 -8.01 30.79
CA PHE A 376 4.95 -7.37 29.86
C PHE A 376 6.21 -8.18 29.55
N LEU A 377 6.66 -9.03 30.48
CA LEU A 377 7.86 -9.83 30.29
C LEU A 377 7.82 -10.70 29.01
N PRO A 378 6.73 -11.45 28.70
CA PRO A 378 6.63 -12.19 27.44
C PRO A 378 6.65 -11.29 26.19
N ILE A 379 6.03 -10.10 26.28
CA ILE A 379 5.98 -9.13 25.15
C ILE A 379 7.39 -8.60 24.86
N ALA A 380 8.12 -8.20 25.91
CA ALA A 380 9.49 -7.71 25.78
C ALA A 380 10.42 -8.79 25.22
N TRP A 381 10.30 -10.04 25.68
CA TRP A 381 11.09 -11.15 25.15
C TRP A 381 10.82 -11.41 23.67
N ASN A 382 9.55 -11.44 23.27
CA ASN A 382 9.18 -11.61 21.86
C ASN A 382 9.72 -10.47 20.99
N ALA A 383 9.62 -9.22 21.44
CA ALA A 383 10.16 -8.07 20.72
C ALA A 383 11.68 -8.18 20.50
N ILE A 384 12.42 -8.63 21.52
CA ILE A 384 13.88 -8.85 21.43
C ILE A 384 14.21 -9.94 20.41
N VAL A 385 13.50 -11.07 20.45
CA VAL A 385 13.71 -12.18 19.49
C VAL A 385 13.38 -11.75 18.07
N ASP A 386 12.28 -11.01 17.87
CA ASP A 386 11.88 -10.49 16.57
C ASP A 386 12.88 -9.48 16.00
N ALA A 387 13.39 -8.56 16.84
CA ALA A 387 14.42 -7.60 16.45
C ALA A 387 15.75 -8.29 16.12
N LYS A 388 16.13 -9.34 16.85
CA LYS A 388 17.30 -10.16 16.51
C LYS A 388 17.13 -10.81 15.14
N ASN A 389 16.01 -11.49 14.92
CA ASN A 389 15.71 -12.15 13.64
C ASN A 389 15.63 -11.13 12.47
N ALA A 390 15.14 -9.91 12.73
CA ALA A 390 15.15 -8.81 11.77
C ALA A 390 16.57 -8.34 11.46
N ALA A 391 17.41 -8.14 12.49
CA ALA A 391 18.81 -7.76 12.32
C ALA A 391 19.60 -8.81 11.50
N ASP A 392 19.39 -10.11 11.76
CA ASP A 392 19.99 -11.21 11.00
C ASP A 392 19.61 -11.16 9.50
N ARG A 393 18.38 -10.74 9.17
CA ARG A 393 17.93 -10.60 7.77
C ARG A 393 18.45 -9.33 7.10
N ILE A 394 18.51 -8.22 7.85
CA ILE A 394 19.04 -6.95 7.34
C ILE A 394 20.55 -7.06 7.10
N GLU A 395 21.29 -7.75 7.98
CA GLU A 395 22.74 -7.92 7.82
C GLU A 395 23.12 -8.58 6.48
N LYS A 396 22.30 -9.51 5.99
CA LYS A 396 22.48 -10.15 4.67
C LYS A 396 22.52 -9.14 3.51
N VAL A 397 21.83 -7.99 3.62
CA VAL A 397 21.88 -6.93 2.60
C VAL A 397 23.27 -6.31 2.54
N PHE A 398 23.89 -6.12 3.70
CA PHE A 398 25.22 -5.53 3.81
C PHE A 398 26.33 -6.55 3.49
N ASP A 399 26.05 -7.86 3.55
CA ASP A 399 26.95 -8.93 3.10
C ASP A 399 26.87 -9.18 1.58
N ALA A 400 25.77 -8.77 0.94
CA ALA A 400 25.54 -9.02 -0.47
C ALA A 400 26.51 -8.27 -1.39
N GLU A 401 26.81 -8.89 -2.52
CA GLU A 401 27.72 -8.37 -3.55
C GLU A 401 27.19 -7.09 -4.19
N ILE A 402 28.06 -6.07 -4.25
CA ILE A 402 27.81 -4.78 -4.92
C ILE A 402 28.24 -4.87 -6.38
N GLN A 403 27.48 -4.22 -7.27
CA GLN A 403 27.89 -4.00 -8.65
C GLN A 403 29.14 -3.10 -8.67
N ARG A 404 30.25 -3.61 -9.20
CA ARG A 404 31.43 -2.79 -9.52
C ARG A 404 31.29 -2.37 -10.98
N ASP A 405 31.40 -1.07 -11.27
CA ASP A 405 31.43 -0.62 -12.67
C ASP A 405 32.69 -1.18 -13.33
N GLN A 406 32.50 -2.15 -14.21
CA GLN A 406 33.58 -2.80 -14.97
C GLN A 406 33.81 -2.11 -16.32
N ILE A 407 32.91 -1.20 -16.72
CA ILE A 407 32.95 -0.51 -18.00
C ILE A 407 33.95 0.65 -17.92
N ILE A 408 34.91 0.68 -18.84
CA ILE A 408 35.89 1.75 -18.91
C ILE A 408 35.25 2.93 -19.64
N ARG A 409 35.03 4.03 -18.91
CA ARG A 409 34.55 5.28 -19.52
C ARG A 409 35.75 6.15 -19.88
N ASP A 410 36.04 6.24 -21.17
CA ASP A 410 37.15 7.02 -21.71
C ASP A 410 36.65 8.07 -22.70
N CYS A 411 36.49 9.30 -22.21
CA CYS A 411 36.08 10.45 -23.01
C CYS A 411 37.04 10.79 -24.16
N SER A 412 38.25 10.22 -24.21
CA SER A 412 39.23 10.42 -25.28
C SER A 412 39.21 9.32 -26.35
N ALA A 413 38.46 8.23 -26.14
CA ALA A 413 38.39 7.13 -27.09
C ALA A 413 37.82 7.58 -28.45
N THR A 414 38.44 7.16 -29.55
CA THR A 414 38.00 7.53 -30.92
C THR A 414 36.63 6.97 -31.28
N ASN A 415 36.32 5.78 -30.75
CA ASN A 415 35.05 5.09 -30.97
C ASN A 415 34.07 5.41 -29.85
N GLY A 416 32.77 5.45 -30.17
CA GLY A 416 31.70 5.68 -29.20
C GLY A 416 31.51 4.48 -28.26
N ILE A 417 31.49 3.28 -28.85
CA ILE A 417 31.35 1.99 -28.15
C ILE A 417 32.39 1.04 -28.70
N GLN A 418 33.16 0.39 -27.83
CA GLN A 418 34.15 -0.62 -28.21
C GLN A 418 34.07 -1.83 -27.27
N LEU A 419 33.74 -2.99 -27.83
CA LEU A 419 33.74 -4.31 -27.20
C LEU A 419 34.87 -5.14 -27.83
N GLU A 420 35.80 -5.63 -27.00
CA GLU A 420 36.91 -6.48 -27.40
C GLU A 420 36.81 -7.81 -26.67
N ASP A 421 36.45 -8.89 -27.38
CA ASP A 421 36.21 -10.25 -26.87
C ASP A 421 35.36 -10.27 -25.60
N ALA A 422 34.36 -9.38 -25.54
CA ALA A 422 33.56 -9.16 -24.34
C ALA A 422 32.52 -10.27 -24.19
N SER A 423 32.60 -11.01 -23.09
CA SER A 423 31.59 -12.01 -22.73
C SER A 423 30.81 -11.58 -21.50
N PHE A 424 29.50 -11.76 -21.51
CA PHE A 424 28.59 -11.41 -20.42
C PHE A 424 27.67 -12.57 -20.07
N THR A 425 27.23 -12.62 -18.82
CA THR A 425 26.22 -13.60 -18.39
C THR A 425 25.16 -12.93 -17.53
N TRP A 426 23.92 -13.39 -17.68
CA TRP A 426 22.94 -13.23 -16.63
C TRP A 426 23.20 -14.29 -15.57
N GLU A 427 23.27 -13.89 -14.31
CA GLU A 427 23.33 -14.87 -13.23
C GLU A 427 21.90 -15.32 -12.90
N THR A 428 21.48 -16.43 -13.51
CA THR A 428 20.22 -17.12 -13.20
C THR A 428 20.41 -18.08 -12.03
N ALA A 429 19.32 -18.35 -11.30
CA ALA A 429 19.35 -19.19 -10.10
C ALA A 429 19.88 -20.62 -10.35
N GLN A 430 19.77 -21.13 -11.57
CA GLN A 430 20.17 -22.51 -11.92
C GLN A 430 21.69 -22.67 -12.09
N ALA A 431 22.42 -21.64 -12.52
CA ALA A 431 23.87 -21.72 -12.72
C ALA A 431 24.68 -21.79 -11.41
N ALA A 432 24.09 -21.44 -10.26
CA ALA A 432 24.79 -21.41 -8.98
C ALA A 432 24.97 -22.81 -8.34
N ASP A 433 24.16 -23.80 -8.71
CA ASP A 433 24.23 -25.14 -8.11
C ASP A 433 25.38 -26.00 -8.66
N THR A 434 25.90 -25.70 -9.84
CA THR A 434 27.03 -26.42 -10.46
C THR A 434 28.42 -25.95 -10.01
N ALA A 435 28.52 -24.80 -9.31
CA ALA A 435 29.81 -24.18 -8.95
C ALA A 435 30.35 -24.56 -7.56
N LYS A 436 29.81 -25.58 -6.86
CA LYS A 436 30.40 -26.06 -5.60
C LYS A 436 31.68 -26.85 -5.89
N PRO A 437 32.85 -26.49 -5.31
CA PRO A 437 34.05 -27.28 -5.47
C PRO A 437 33.84 -28.64 -4.80
N VAL A 438 33.86 -29.70 -5.59
CA VAL A 438 33.86 -31.08 -5.10
C VAL A 438 35.21 -31.35 -4.45
N ASN A 439 35.20 -31.50 -3.13
CA ASN A 439 36.38 -31.87 -2.34
C ASN A 439 36.98 -33.19 -2.84
N GLU A 440 38.25 -33.14 -3.26
CA GLU A 440 39.07 -34.28 -3.66
C GLU A 440 39.13 -35.35 -2.54
N LYS A 441 38.68 -36.57 -2.86
CA LYS A 441 39.12 -37.80 -2.19
C LYS A 441 39.58 -38.80 -3.24
N LYS A 442 40.87 -39.15 -3.13
CA LYS A 442 41.63 -40.17 -3.86
C LYS A 442 40.86 -41.50 -3.99
N GLY A 443 40.84 -42.07 -5.20
CA GLY A 443 40.40 -43.45 -5.44
C GLY A 443 40.36 -43.77 -6.93
N GLN A 444 41.18 -44.71 -7.35
CA GLN A 444 41.51 -45.15 -8.71
C GLN A 444 40.36 -45.80 -9.51
N ASP A 445 40.48 -45.67 -10.83
CA ASP A 445 40.07 -46.57 -11.93
C ASP A 445 38.59 -46.67 -12.34
N SER A 446 38.20 -45.91 -13.38
CA SER A 446 37.46 -46.35 -14.58
C SER A 446 37.23 -45.16 -15.54
N PRO A 447 37.55 -45.25 -16.85
CA PRO A 447 37.23 -44.20 -17.81
C PRO A 447 35.78 -44.36 -18.30
N SER A 448 34.82 -43.70 -17.65
CA SER A 448 33.46 -43.55 -18.18
C SER A 448 33.31 -42.18 -18.82
N ASN A 449 32.93 -42.17 -20.10
CA ASN A 449 32.48 -41.00 -20.87
C ASN A 449 31.40 -40.22 -20.09
N GLU A 450 31.78 -39.14 -19.40
CA GLU A 450 30.86 -38.09 -19.00
C GLU A 450 30.67 -37.16 -20.20
N LYS A 451 29.53 -37.34 -20.90
CA LYS A 451 29.00 -36.33 -21.79
C LYS A 451 28.77 -35.07 -20.97
N GLU A 452 29.47 -33.99 -21.30
CA GLU A 452 29.15 -32.64 -20.87
C GLU A 452 27.65 -32.39 -21.13
N THR A 453 26.85 -32.37 -20.07
CA THR A 453 25.49 -31.84 -20.16
C THR A 453 25.60 -30.36 -20.54
N PRO A 454 24.87 -29.90 -21.57
CA PRO A 454 24.96 -28.53 -22.04
C PRO A 454 24.47 -27.60 -20.92
N VAL A 455 25.40 -26.92 -20.25
CA VAL A 455 25.06 -25.79 -19.37
C VAL A 455 24.43 -24.72 -20.24
N ASP A 456 23.25 -24.25 -19.82
CA ASP A 456 22.36 -23.32 -20.54
C ASP A 456 23.10 -22.16 -21.24
N ARG A 457 23.41 -22.36 -22.53
CA ARG A 457 23.96 -21.31 -23.43
C ARG A 457 22.96 -20.17 -23.66
N ALA A 458 21.69 -20.33 -23.29
CA ALA A 458 20.63 -19.35 -23.54
C ALA A 458 20.75 -18.04 -22.73
N SER A 459 21.69 -17.92 -21.79
CA SER A 459 21.82 -16.76 -20.89
C SER A 459 23.13 -15.99 -21.00
N THR A 460 23.99 -16.35 -21.97
CA THR A 460 25.32 -15.77 -22.15
C THR A 460 25.43 -15.01 -23.47
N LEU A 461 26.17 -13.91 -23.44
CA LEU A 461 26.71 -13.24 -24.62
C LEU A 461 28.18 -13.63 -24.70
N ASP A 462 28.60 -14.26 -25.79
CA ASP A 462 29.93 -14.85 -25.88
C ASP A 462 30.81 -14.11 -26.89
N SER A 463 31.97 -13.62 -26.41
CA SER A 463 33.07 -13.10 -27.24
C SER A 463 32.63 -12.07 -28.27
N LEU A 464 31.87 -11.08 -27.81
CA LEU A 464 31.37 -10.00 -28.66
C LEU A 464 32.50 -9.03 -29.02
N ASN A 465 32.66 -8.81 -30.33
CA ASN A 465 33.54 -7.80 -30.90
C ASN A 465 32.70 -6.79 -31.69
N LEU A 466 32.55 -5.59 -31.15
CA LEU A 466 31.72 -4.53 -31.72
C LEU A 466 32.45 -3.19 -31.58
N THR A 467 32.61 -2.47 -32.68
CA THR A 467 33.18 -1.12 -32.68
C THR A 467 32.20 -0.18 -33.38
N VAL A 468 31.62 0.76 -32.62
CA VAL A 468 30.71 1.78 -33.14
C VAL A 468 31.43 3.13 -33.09
N PRO A 469 31.71 3.77 -34.24
CA PRO A 469 32.29 5.11 -34.27
C PRO A 469 31.44 6.15 -33.54
N ARG A 470 32.03 7.27 -33.12
CA ARG A 470 31.25 8.34 -32.50
C ARG A 470 30.31 8.98 -33.53
N GLY A 471 29.09 9.31 -33.08
CA GLY A 471 28.14 10.07 -33.89
C GLY A 471 27.31 9.27 -34.89
N THR A 472 27.50 7.94 -34.97
CA THR A 472 26.80 7.05 -35.90
C THR A 472 25.52 6.46 -35.29
N LEU A 473 24.55 6.14 -36.15
CA LEU A 473 23.36 5.34 -35.83
C LEU A 473 23.61 3.86 -36.17
N CYS A 474 23.76 3.03 -35.14
CA CYS A 474 23.96 1.59 -35.27
C CYS A 474 22.67 0.84 -34.93
N ALA A 475 22.19 -0.02 -35.83
CA ALA A 475 21.04 -0.90 -35.59
C ALA A 475 21.48 -2.31 -35.18
N ILE A 476 20.78 -2.92 -34.21
CA ILE A 476 20.93 -4.33 -33.83
C ILE A 476 19.66 -5.09 -34.18
N VAL A 477 19.80 -6.11 -35.01
CA VAL A 477 18.70 -6.96 -35.50
C VAL A 477 18.96 -8.45 -35.24
N GLY A 478 17.91 -9.26 -35.24
CA GLY A 478 17.97 -10.70 -35.01
C GLY A 478 16.67 -11.28 -34.46
N GLY A 479 16.55 -12.60 -34.43
CA GLY A 479 15.35 -13.31 -33.93
C GLY A 479 14.98 -13.01 -32.48
N VAL A 480 13.75 -13.34 -32.06
CA VAL A 480 13.32 -13.22 -30.65
C VAL A 480 14.22 -14.10 -29.78
N GLY A 481 14.72 -13.58 -28.67
CA GLY A 481 15.63 -14.32 -27.77
C GLY A 481 17.10 -14.38 -28.21
N SER A 482 17.51 -13.69 -29.29
CA SER A 482 18.91 -13.74 -29.77
C SER A 482 19.95 -12.98 -28.92
N GLY A 483 19.53 -12.32 -27.82
CA GLY A 483 20.42 -11.59 -26.91
C GLY A 483 20.48 -10.07 -27.10
N LYS A 484 19.70 -9.47 -28.01
CA LYS A 484 19.73 -8.03 -28.32
C LYS A 484 19.55 -7.10 -27.10
N SER A 485 18.48 -7.29 -26.34
CA SER A 485 18.23 -6.50 -25.11
C SER A 485 19.23 -6.84 -23.99
N SER A 486 19.82 -8.04 -24.02
CA SER A 486 20.93 -8.40 -23.14
C SER A 486 22.17 -7.59 -23.47
N LEU A 487 22.48 -7.34 -24.75
CA LEU A 487 23.59 -6.47 -25.16
C LEU A 487 23.40 -5.03 -24.66
N ILE A 488 22.18 -4.48 -24.76
CA ILE A 488 21.87 -3.16 -24.17
C ILE A 488 22.09 -3.18 -22.65
N SER A 489 21.63 -4.23 -21.96
CA SER A 489 21.81 -4.39 -20.52
C SER A 489 23.29 -4.54 -20.11
N ALA A 490 24.10 -5.20 -20.94
CA ALA A 490 25.55 -5.32 -20.76
C ALA A 490 26.23 -3.94 -20.89
N LEU A 491 25.89 -3.16 -21.91
CA LEU A 491 26.40 -1.80 -22.12
C LEU A 491 25.89 -0.81 -21.06
N ALA A 492 24.71 -1.04 -20.50
CA ALA A 492 24.20 -0.29 -19.35
C ALA A 492 24.86 -0.70 -18.01
N GLY A 493 25.72 -1.72 -18.00
CA GLY A 493 26.47 -2.18 -16.83
C GLY A 493 25.70 -3.11 -15.88
N GLU A 494 24.61 -3.73 -16.34
CA GLU A 494 23.73 -4.58 -15.51
C GLU A 494 24.05 -6.09 -15.61
N MET A 495 24.71 -6.52 -16.69
CA MET A 495 25.25 -7.87 -16.81
C MET A 495 26.68 -7.94 -16.27
N ARG A 496 27.06 -9.11 -15.74
CA ARG A 496 28.43 -9.34 -15.28
C ARG A 496 29.31 -9.62 -16.49
N GLN A 497 30.40 -8.89 -16.61
CA GLN A 497 31.43 -9.19 -17.59
C GLN A 497 32.30 -10.35 -17.09
N ILE A 498 32.43 -11.40 -17.91
CA ILE A 498 33.26 -12.58 -17.63
C ILE A 498 34.66 -12.38 -18.21
N ALA A 499 34.74 -11.83 -19.42
CA ALA A 499 35.97 -11.68 -20.19
C ALA A 499 35.92 -10.43 -21.09
N GLY A 500 37.06 -10.09 -21.68
CA GLY A 500 37.20 -9.00 -22.65
C GLY A 500 37.33 -7.61 -22.02
N LYS A 501 37.13 -6.58 -22.85
CA LYS A 501 37.16 -5.17 -22.44
C LYS A 501 35.98 -4.41 -23.06
N VAL A 502 35.35 -3.55 -22.26
CA VAL A 502 34.26 -2.66 -22.69
C VAL A 502 34.69 -1.23 -22.48
N THR A 503 34.70 -0.44 -23.55
CA THR A 503 35.03 0.99 -23.50
C THR A 503 33.87 1.81 -24.04
N LEU A 504 33.41 2.79 -23.27
CA LEU A 504 32.38 3.76 -23.66
C LEU A 504 32.95 5.17 -23.65
N SER A 505 32.59 5.97 -24.65
CA SER A 505 33.23 7.26 -24.92
C SER A 505 32.68 8.46 -24.15
N GLY A 506 31.67 8.28 -23.28
CA GLY A 506 30.96 9.38 -22.64
C GLY A 506 29.81 8.96 -21.74
N SER A 507 28.92 9.91 -21.43
CA SER A 507 27.68 9.66 -20.67
C SER A 507 26.69 8.82 -21.48
N THR A 508 25.91 7.99 -20.79
CA THR A 508 24.97 7.06 -21.42
C THR A 508 23.53 7.44 -21.04
N ALA A 509 22.59 7.28 -21.96
CA ALA A 509 21.16 7.29 -21.69
C ALA A 509 20.56 5.97 -22.20
N VAL A 510 19.52 5.48 -21.55
CA VAL A 510 18.84 4.23 -21.91
C VAL A 510 17.36 4.48 -22.06
N CYS A 511 16.80 4.13 -23.21
CA CYS A 511 15.37 3.96 -23.44
C CYS A 511 15.06 2.46 -23.45
N ALA A 512 14.67 1.92 -22.30
CA ALA A 512 14.35 0.50 -22.17
C ALA A 512 13.02 0.14 -22.87
N GLN A 513 12.89 -1.12 -23.29
CA GLN A 513 11.68 -1.66 -23.92
C GLN A 513 10.42 -1.50 -23.06
N THR A 514 10.57 -1.57 -21.72
CA THR A 514 9.51 -1.19 -20.77
C THR A 514 9.83 0.19 -20.19
N ALA A 515 9.07 1.20 -20.57
CA ALA A 515 9.24 2.56 -20.07
C ALA A 515 8.99 2.65 -18.55
N TRP A 516 9.99 3.08 -17.79
CA TRP A 516 9.85 3.37 -16.36
C TRP A 516 9.54 4.86 -16.15
N ILE A 517 8.34 5.15 -15.64
CA ILE A 517 7.84 6.50 -15.39
C ILE A 517 7.64 6.70 -13.89
N GLN A 518 8.11 7.83 -13.37
CA GLN A 518 7.98 8.21 -11.97
C GLN A 518 6.59 8.79 -11.66
N SER A 519 6.08 8.59 -10.44
CA SER A 519 4.87 9.20 -9.85
C SER A 519 5.04 10.71 -9.62
N THR A 520 5.36 11.47 -10.66
CA THR A 520 5.51 12.92 -10.64
C THR A 520 4.88 13.55 -11.89
N THR A 521 5.07 14.83 -12.10
CA THR A 521 4.56 15.52 -13.29
C THR A 521 5.26 15.00 -14.56
N ILE A 522 4.61 15.13 -15.71
CA ILE A 522 5.22 14.80 -17.01
C ILE A 522 6.53 15.59 -17.19
N ARG A 523 6.54 16.88 -16.83
CA ARG A 523 7.74 17.71 -16.85
C ARG A 523 8.89 17.14 -16.03
N ASN A 524 8.66 16.78 -14.76
CA ASN A 524 9.71 16.25 -13.90
C ASN A 524 10.23 14.89 -14.38
N ASN A 525 9.37 14.10 -15.03
CA ASN A 525 9.77 12.85 -15.67
C ASN A 525 10.74 13.07 -16.85
N ILE A 526 10.54 14.10 -17.68
CA ILE A 526 11.43 14.41 -18.81
C ILE A 526 12.73 15.04 -18.32
N VAL A 527 12.63 16.02 -17.40
CA VAL A 527 13.79 16.75 -16.87
C VAL A 527 14.70 15.84 -16.06
N PHE A 528 14.11 14.92 -15.29
CA PHE A 528 14.80 13.83 -14.60
C PHE A 528 16.01 14.26 -13.75
N GLY A 529 15.88 15.39 -13.03
CA GLY A 529 16.91 15.93 -12.15
C GLY A 529 17.87 16.94 -12.80
N ASN A 530 17.81 17.13 -14.11
CA ASN A 530 18.57 18.17 -14.81
C ASN A 530 18.00 19.58 -14.54
N ALA A 531 18.76 20.61 -14.91
CA ALA A 531 18.24 21.99 -14.94
C ALA A 531 17.11 22.10 -15.97
N PHE A 532 16.04 22.81 -15.62
CA PHE A 532 14.92 23.08 -16.52
C PHE A 532 15.28 24.23 -17.48
N ASP A 533 15.32 23.93 -18.77
CA ASP A 533 15.54 24.85 -19.88
C ASP A 533 14.25 24.88 -20.74
N PRO A 534 13.49 25.99 -20.71
CA PRO A 534 12.21 26.08 -21.41
C PRO A 534 12.31 25.88 -22.93
N GLU A 535 13.37 26.38 -23.58
CA GLU A 535 13.49 26.31 -25.04
C GLU A 535 13.80 24.89 -25.47
N ARG A 536 14.78 24.27 -24.81
CA ARG A 536 15.14 22.87 -25.04
C ARG A 536 13.98 21.94 -24.72
N TYR A 537 13.26 22.19 -23.63
CA TYR A 537 12.11 21.39 -23.25
C TYR A 537 10.99 21.45 -24.29
N ARG A 538 10.66 22.65 -24.79
CA ARG A 538 9.67 22.82 -25.85
C ARG A 538 10.08 22.11 -27.14
N TYR A 539 11.34 22.24 -27.54
CA TYR A 539 11.89 21.53 -28.69
C TYR A 539 11.74 20.00 -28.56
N VAL A 540 12.10 19.44 -27.40
CA VAL A 540 11.96 17.99 -27.11
C VAL A 540 10.50 17.54 -27.20
N LEU A 541 9.54 18.32 -26.69
CA LEU A 541 8.13 17.98 -26.77
C LEU A 541 7.61 17.94 -28.22
N GLU A 542 8.09 18.87 -29.06
CA GLU A 542 7.70 18.98 -30.47
C GLU A 542 8.24 17.80 -31.29
N VAL A 543 9.54 17.54 -31.23
CA VAL A 543 10.17 16.46 -32.02
C VAL A 543 9.79 15.05 -31.56
N CYS A 544 9.45 14.87 -30.28
CA CYS A 544 8.94 13.60 -29.77
C CYS A 544 7.41 13.44 -29.94
N CYS A 545 6.74 14.32 -30.68
CA CYS A 545 5.29 14.29 -30.94
C CYS A 545 4.44 14.24 -29.67
N LEU A 546 4.89 14.89 -28.58
CA LEU A 546 4.19 14.90 -27.28
C LEU A 546 3.19 16.06 -27.16
N LEU A 547 3.29 17.11 -27.99
CA LEU A 547 2.37 18.25 -27.93
C LEU A 547 0.88 17.84 -28.06
N PRO A 548 0.49 16.98 -29.03
CA PRO A 548 -0.90 16.53 -29.13
C PRO A 548 -1.36 15.72 -27.91
N ASP A 549 -0.45 14.97 -27.28
CA ASP A 549 -0.78 14.23 -26.05
C ASP A 549 -1.04 15.20 -24.90
N LEU A 550 -0.20 16.23 -24.75
CA LEU A 550 -0.35 17.22 -23.68
C LEU A 550 -1.64 18.03 -23.79
N ASP A 551 -2.09 18.34 -25.00
CA ASP A 551 -3.35 19.06 -25.24
C ASP A 551 -4.59 18.27 -24.78
N THR A 552 -4.50 16.93 -24.71
CA THR A 552 -5.58 16.08 -24.19
C THR A 552 -5.63 16.03 -22.66
N LEU A 553 -4.56 16.44 -21.98
CA LEU A 553 -4.45 16.35 -20.52
C LEU A 553 -4.92 17.65 -19.86
N ALA A 554 -5.73 17.53 -18.81
CA ALA A 554 -6.38 18.69 -18.15
C ALA A 554 -5.40 19.78 -17.69
N ASP A 555 -4.21 19.38 -17.21
CA ASP A 555 -3.17 20.31 -16.72
C ASP A 555 -1.91 20.29 -17.60
N GLY A 556 -2.03 19.79 -18.85
CA GLY A 556 -0.91 19.67 -19.78
C GLY A 556 0.29 18.94 -19.15
N ASP A 557 1.46 19.58 -19.15
CA ASP A 557 2.71 18.99 -18.66
C ASP A 557 2.85 18.91 -17.13
N GLN A 558 1.96 19.59 -16.39
CA GLN A 558 1.89 19.53 -14.92
C GLN A 558 1.05 18.36 -14.43
N THR A 559 0.42 17.62 -15.33
CA THR A 559 -0.35 16.42 -15.00
C THR A 559 0.53 15.38 -14.30
N ILE A 560 0.10 14.91 -13.13
CA ILE A 560 0.77 13.84 -12.38
C ILE A 560 0.35 12.50 -12.98
N VAL A 561 1.31 11.72 -13.45
CA VAL A 561 1.07 10.48 -14.23
C VAL A 561 0.54 9.31 -13.38
N GLY A 562 0.69 9.41 -12.06
CA GLY A 562 0.38 8.34 -11.11
C GLY A 562 1.43 7.22 -11.11
N GLU A 563 1.24 6.26 -10.20
CA GLU A 563 2.16 5.11 -10.02
C GLU A 563 2.32 4.33 -11.32
N LYS A 564 3.57 4.11 -11.76
CA LYS A 564 3.93 3.45 -13.04
C LYS A 564 3.31 4.11 -14.30
N GLY A 565 2.87 5.36 -14.17
CA GLY A 565 2.24 6.12 -15.24
C GLY A 565 0.91 5.55 -15.72
N VAL A 566 0.07 4.98 -14.84
CA VAL A 566 -1.22 4.35 -15.21
C VAL A 566 -2.14 5.26 -16.02
N SER A 567 -2.00 6.59 -15.92
CA SER A 567 -2.80 7.53 -16.72
C SER A 567 -2.37 7.67 -18.19
N LEU A 568 -1.25 7.07 -18.62
CA LEU A 568 -0.73 7.17 -19.99
C LEU A 568 -0.84 5.84 -20.74
N SER A 569 -1.07 5.92 -22.05
CA SER A 569 -1.00 4.76 -22.93
C SER A 569 0.43 4.23 -23.10
N GLY A 570 0.59 2.99 -23.55
CA GLY A 570 1.92 2.39 -23.81
C GLY A 570 2.78 3.25 -24.76
N GLY A 571 2.18 3.77 -25.84
CA GLY A 571 2.85 4.67 -26.77
C GLY A 571 3.25 6.00 -26.13
N GLN A 572 2.37 6.61 -25.33
CA GLN A 572 2.68 7.85 -24.59
C GLN A 572 3.83 7.64 -23.59
N LYS A 573 3.85 6.50 -22.88
CA LYS A 573 4.94 6.14 -21.98
C LYS A 573 6.28 6.03 -22.72
N GLN A 574 6.28 5.43 -23.92
CA GLN A 574 7.50 5.34 -24.71
C GLN A 574 7.95 6.69 -25.28
N ARG A 575 7.03 7.53 -25.78
CA ARG A 575 7.37 8.90 -26.19
C ARG A 575 7.98 9.71 -25.04
N LEU A 576 7.42 9.58 -23.83
CA LEU A 576 7.95 10.21 -22.62
C LEU A 576 9.36 9.69 -22.25
N ASN A 577 9.61 8.39 -22.43
CA ASN A 577 10.90 7.74 -22.20
C ASN A 577 11.97 8.23 -23.19
N ILE A 578 11.61 8.38 -24.48
CA ILE A 578 12.48 8.94 -25.52
C ILE A 578 12.78 10.42 -25.23
N ALA A 579 11.76 11.20 -24.88
CA ALA A 579 11.90 12.61 -24.51
C ALA A 579 12.87 12.79 -23.32
N ARG A 580 12.82 11.92 -22.31
CA ARG A 580 13.77 11.92 -21.18
C ARG A 580 15.21 11.72 -21.64
N ALA A 581 15.46 10.72 -22.49
CA ALA A 581 16.81 10.45 -23.00
C ALA A 581 17.34 11.61 -23.86
N LEU A 582 16.47 12.19 -24.71
CA LEU A 582 16.81 13.34 -25.53
C LEU A 582 17.14 14.58 -24.68
N TYR A 583 16.34 14.85 -23.64
CA TYR A 583 16.53 15.97 -22.73
C TYR A 583 17.75 15.83 -21.82
N HIS A 584 18.19 14.61 -21.49
CA HIS A 584 19.41 14.41 -20.71
C HIS A 584 20.70 14.79 -21.45
N ASN A 585 20.69 14.77 -22.79
CA ASN A 585 21.85 15.07 -23.64
C ASN A 585 23.05 14.10 -23.55
N SER A 586 22.83 12.81 -23.31
CA SER A 586 23.95 11.86 -23.27
C SER A 586 24.66 11.74 -24.61
N GLU A 587 25.98 11.51 -24.57
CA GLU A 587 26.80 11.28 -25.78
C GLU A 587 26.48 9.94 -26.44
N ILE A 588 26.06 8.95 -25.64
CA ILE A 588 25.64 7.62 -26.07
C ILE A 588 24.19 7.40 -25.68
N VAL A 589 23.35 7.01 -26.63
CA VAL A 589 21.93 6.70 -26.41
C VAL A 589 21.64 5.26 -26.82
N LEU A 590 21.25 4.44 -25.85
CA LEU A 590 20.88 3.04 -26.02
C LEU A 590 19.35 2.94 -26.12
N LEU A 591 18.84 2.50 -27.26
CA LEU A 591 17.41 2.44 -27.59
C LEU A 591 17.00 0.98 -27.75
N ASP A 592 16.25 0.43 -26.79
CA ASP A 592 15.86 -0.98 -26.76
C ASP A 592 14.41 -1.15 -27.23
N ASP A 593 14.22 -1.35 -28.53
CA ASP A 593 12.92 -1.55 -29.19
C ASP A 593 11.84 -0.52 -28.79
N CYS A 594 12.23 0.73 -28.60
CA CYS A 594 11.34 1.79 -28.09
C CYS A 594 10.27 2.25 -29.09
N LEU A 595 10.35 1.81 -30.35
CA LEU A 595 9.42 2.17 -31.42
C LEU A 595 8.22 1.21 -31.56
N SER A 596 8.28 0.00 -30.99
CA SER A 596 7.27 -1.04 -31.21
C SER A 596 5.90 -0.73 -30.60
N ALA A 597 5.86 0.10 -29.55
CA ALA A 597 4.61 0.54 -28.90
C ALA A 597 4.00 1.81 -29.53
N LEU A 598 4.62 2.36 -30.57
CA LEU A 598 4.17 3.58 -31.25
C LEU A 598 3.39 3.23 -32.52
N ASP A 599 2.41 4.04 -32.87
CA ASP A 599 1.74 3.91 -34.17
C ASP A 599 2.75 4.15 -35.32
N ALA A 600 2.54 3.52 -36.47
CA ALA A 600 3.53 3.51 -37.56
C ALA A 600 3.93 4.92 -38.02
N ARG A 601 2.99 5.87 -38.02
CA ARG A 601 3.25 7.26 -38.43
C ARG A 601 4.08 8.00 -37.39
N VAL A 602 3.67 8.00 -36.13
CA VAL A 602 4.43 8.65 -35.04
C VAL A 602 5.78 7.97 -34.82
N GLY A 603 5.85 6.65 -35.01
CA GLY A 603 7.10 5.90 -35.01
C GLY A 603 8.04 6.35 -36.13
N ALA A 604 7.54 6.55 -37.34
CA ALA A 604 8.30 7.09 -38.47
C ALA A 604 8.75 8.55 -38.21
N ASP A 605 7.86 9.40 -37.69
CA ASP A 605 8.18 10.81 -37.37
C ASP A 605 9.25 10.90 -36.28
N ILE A 606 9.15 10.10 -35.21
CA ILE A 606 10.16 10.04 -34.14
C ILE A 606 11.47 9.47 -34.68
N PHE A 607 11.42 8.45 -35.54
CA PHE A 607 12.63 7.93 -36.15
C PHE A 607 13.31 8.99 -37.01
N ALA A 608 12.57 9.65 -37.90
CA ALA A 608 13.10 10.66 -38.82
C ALA A 608 13.56 11.95 -38.13
N ASN A 609 12.82 12.45 -37.13
CA ASN A 609 13.12 13.73 -36.47
C ASN A 609 14.07 13.58 -35.28
N VAL A 610 14.04 12.44 -34.60
CA VAL A 610 14.77 12.22 -33.34
C VAL A 610 15.93 11.25 -33.49
N ILE A 611 15.67 10.01 -33.93
CA ILE A 611 16.69 8.94 -33.90
C ILE A 611 17.69 9.09 -35.05
N ALA A 612 17.21 9.24 -36.28
CA ALA A 612 18.03 9.51 -37.47
C ALA A 612 18.19 11.01 -37.75
N GLY A 613 17.32 11.85 -37.18
CA GLY A 613 17.27 13.29 -37.43
C GLY A 613 18.18 14.15 -36.58
N ASP A 614 18.04 15.45 -36.79
CA ASP A 614 18.88 16.50 -36.20
C ASP A 614 18.87 16.51 -34.67
N ALA A 615 17.78 16.07 -34.01
CA ALA A 615 17.65 16.18 -32.56
C ALA A 615 18.69 15.33 -31.79
N MET A 616 19.11 14.20 -32.36
CA MET A 616 20.21 13.39 -31.82
C MET A 616 21.46 13.41 -32.70
N ALA A 617 21.55 14.29 -33.70
CA ALA A 617 22.72 14.38 -34.58
C ALA A 617 24.02 14.57 -33.78
N GLY A 618 25.09 13.89 -34.21
CA GLY A 618 26.39 13.88 -33.53
C GLY A 618 26.51 12.97 -32.30
N LYS A 619 25.40 12.42 -31.76
CA LYS A 619 25.43 11.42 -30.67
C LYS A 619 25.67 10.01 -31.21
N THR A 620 26.24 9.13 -30.40
CA THR A 620 26.33 7.71 -30.76
C THR A 620 25.03 7.02 -30.37
N ARG A 621 24.32 6.41 -31.32
CA ARG A 621 22.97 5.88 -31.11
C ARG A 621 22.98 4.38 -31.42
N LEU A 622 22.56 3.55 -30.47
CA LEU A 622 22.44 2.10 -30.64
C LEU A 622 20.97 1.68 -30.55
N LEU A 623 20.37 1.33 -31.68
CA LEU A 623 18.96 1.00 -31.81
C LEU A 623 18.76 -0.52 -31.98
N VAL A 624 18.21 -1.18 -30.96
CA VAL A 624 17.63 -2.51 -31.12
C VAL A 624 16.24 -2.32 -31.74
N THR A 625 15.96 -3.01 -32.84
CA THR A 625 14.64 -2.94 -33.47
C THR A 625 14.27 -4.25 -34.15
N HIS A 626 12.98 -4.56 -34.17
CA HIS A 626 12.40 -5.61 -34.98
C HIS A 626 11.95 -5.14 -36.37
N SER A 627 11.85 -3.81 -36.58
CA SER A 627 11.45 -3.24 -37.86
C SER A 627 12.63 -3.24 -38.82
N LEU A 628 12.53 -3.99 -39.91
CA LEU A 628 13.58 -4.02 -40.94
C LEU A 628 13.55 -2.78 -41.84
N ASN A 629 12.45 -2.01 -41.83
CA ASN A 629 12.27 -0.82 -42.69
C ASN A 629 13.24 0.32 -42.36
N VAL A 630 13.65 0.45 -41.09
CA VAL A 630 14.55 1.52 -40.63
C VAL A 630 16.02 1.25 -40.94
N LEU A 631 16.37 0.03 -41.35
CA LEU A 631 17.76 -0.38 -41.54
C LEU A 631 18.46 0.39 -42.66
N ARG A 632 17.73 0.84 -43.69
CA ARG A 632 18.30 1.66 -44.78
C ARG A 632 18.86 2.99 -44.31
N SER A 633 18.33 3.55 -43.22
CA SER A 633 18.74 4.85 -42.68
C SER A 633 19.81 4.73 -41.59
N CYS A 634 20.28 3.51 -41.28
CA CYS A 634 21.29 3.28 -40.26
C CYS A 634 22.69 3.24 -40.88
N ASP A 635 23.66 3.90 -40.25
CA ASP A 635 25.06 3.93 -40.72
C ASP A 635 25.74 2.57 -40.60
N TRP A 636 25.35 1.81 -39.57
CA TRP A 636 25.92 0.51 -39.23
C TRP A 636 24.83 -0.45 -38.78
N ILE A 637 24.92 -1.72 -39.16
CA ILE A 637 23.95 -2.75 -38.80
C ILE A 637 24.70 -3.94 -38.24
N VAL A 638 24.16 -4.53 -37.17
CA VAL A 638 24.71 -5.69 -36.47
C VAL A 638 23.62 -6.75 -36.37
N HIS A 639 23.87 -7.94 -36.91
CA HIS A 639 22.99 -9.09 -36.75
C HIS A 639 23.47 -9.98 -35.60
N MET A 640 22.55 -10.28 -34.67
CA MET A 640 22.80 -11.16 -33.53
C MET A 640 21.96 -12.42 -33.59
N GLU A 641 22.62 -13.55 -33.36
CA GLU A 641 22.01 -14.89 -33.28
C GLU A 641 22.67 -15.67 -32.14
N GLU A 642 21.86 -16.36 -31.32
CA GLU A 642 22.32 -17.16 -30.17
C GLU A 642 23.36 -16.46 -29.26
N GLY A 643 23.18 -15.16 -28.99
CA GLY A 643 24.07 -14.39 -28.11
C GLY A 643 25.42 -14.01 -28.72
N ARG A 644 25.61 -14.17 -30.04
CA ARG A 644 26.82 -13.80 -30.78
C ARG A 644 26.48 -12.84 -31.91
N ILE A 645 27.45 -12.02 -32.31
CA ILE A 645 27.37 -11.20 -33.53
C ILE A 645 27.79 -12.07 -34.71
N THR A 646 26.91 -12.27 -35.67
CA THR A 646 27.18 -13.12 -36.85
C THR A 646 27.66 -12.30 -38.04
N GLU A 647 27.05 -11.14 -38.26
CA GLU A 647 27.32 -10.22 -39.38
C GLU A 647 27.26 -8.79 -38.85
N GLN A 648 28.12 -7.92 -39.35
CA GLN A 648 28.05 -6.48 -39.11
C GLN A 648 28.65 -5.72 -40.30
N GLY A 649 28.13 -4.54 -40.59
CA GLY A 649 28.60 -3.71 -41.70
C GLY A 649 27.61 -2.60 -42.04
N THR A 650 27.91 -1.85 -43.10
CA THR A 650 26.95 -0.91 -43.68
C THR A 650 25.81 -1.65 -44.40
N TYR A 651 24.68 -0.98 -44.62
CA TYR A 651 23.54 -1.59 -45.34
C TYR A 651 23.96 -2.13 -46.73
N ALA A 652 24.78 -1.39 -47.48
CA ALA A 652 25.25 -1.79 -48.79
C ALA A 652 26.13 -3.06 -48.74
N GLU A 653 27.07 -3.12 -47.80
CA GLU A 653 27.95 -4.27 -47.61
C GLU A 653 27.19 -5.54 -47.22
N LEU A 654 26.20 -5.42 -46.32
CA LEU A 654 25.39 -6.57 -45.89
C LEU A 654 24.49 -7.10 -46.99
N VAL A 655 23.90 -6.22 -47.81
CA VAL A 655 23.11 -6.63 -48.98
C VAL A 655 23.98 -7.33 -50.02
N GLU A 656 25.19 -6.82 -50.27
CA GLU A 656 26.14 -7.42 -51.23
C GLU A 656 26.69 -8.77 -50.75
N SER A 657 26.90 -8.92 -49.44
CA SER A 657 27.41 -10.17 -48.84
C SER A 657 26.49 -11.38 -49.04
N LYS A 658 25.21 -11.16 -49.39
CA LYS A 658 24.15 -12.19 -49.47
C LYS A 658 24.05 -13.04 -48.19
N GLY A 659 24.36 -12.42 -47.05
CA GLY A 659 24.26 -13.02 -45.72
C GLY A 659 22.83 -13.14 -45.22
N ARG A 660 22.67 -13.47 -43.93
CA ARG A 660 21.37 -13.68 -43.29
C ARG A 660 20.54 -12.40 -43.25
N VAL A 661 21.18 -11.24 -43.12
CA VAL A 661 20.48 -9.94 -43.20
C VAL A 661 19.89 -9.72 -44.59
N ALA A 662 20.63 -10.04 -45.66
CA ALA A 662 20.13 -9.95 -47.03
C ALA A 662 18.97 -10.92 -47.27
N GLU A 663 19.03 -12.14 -46.70
CA GLU A 663 17.93 -13.10 -46.74
C GLU A 663 16.68 -12.59 -46.02
N LEU A 664 16.82 -12.06 -44.81
CA LEU A 664 15.71 -11.45 -44.06
C LEU A 664 15.07 -10.29 -44.83
N LEU A 665 15.88 -9.44 -45.47
CA LEU A 665 15.40 -8.36 -46.33
C LEU A 665 14.69 -8.88 -47.59
N LEU A 666 15.19 -9.98 -48.18
CA LEU A 666 14.59 -10.62 -49.36
C LEU A 666 13.27 -11.32 -49.05
N THR A 667 13.15 -11.98 -47.91
CA THR A 667 11.89 -12.59 -47.47
C THR A 667 10.85 -11.52 -47.22
N HIS A 668 11.24 -10.43 -46.55
CA HIS A 668 10.34 -9.33 -46.28
C HIS A 668 9.91 -8.57 -47.54
N THR A 669 10.73 -8.56 -48.59
CA THR A 669 10.35 -8.01 -49.91
C THR A 669 9.55 -9.03 -50.73
N LYS A 670 9.83 -10.33 -50.67
CA LYS A 670 9.06 -11.36 -51.40
C LYS A 670 7.60 -11.42 -50.99
N ASP A 671 7.30 -11.25 -49.70
CA ASP A 671 5.91 -11.18 -49.22
C ASP A 671 5.16 -9.95 -49.75
N HIS A 672 5.88 -8.92 -50.23
CA HIS A 672 5.30 -7.76 -50.91
C HIS A 672 5.34 -7.83 -52.45
N PHE A 673 6.12 -8.74 -53.06
CA PHE A 673 6.31 -8.79 -54.52
C PHE A 673 5.68 -10.01 -55.21
N GLU A 674 5.16 -11.01 -54.49
CA GLU A 674 4.51 -12.18 -55.13
C GLU A 674 3.10 -11.89 -55.69
N GLU A 675 2.46 -10.77 -55.34
CA GLU A 675 1.18 -10.36 -55.92
C GLU A 675 1.29 -9.55 -57.23
N GLU A 676 2.47 -9.05 -57.62
CA GLU A 676 2.64 -8.13 -58.77
C GLU A 676 3.16 -8.78 -60.08
N LYS A 677 3.40 -10.09 -60.14
CA LYS A 677 3.97 -10.73 -61.35
C LYS A 677 2.93 -11.16 -62.41
N LYS A 678 2.20 -10.19 -62.98
CA LYS A 678 1.52 -10.33 -64.29
C LYS A 678 1.44 -9.00 -65.05
N GLU A 679 2.57 -8.49 -65.54
CA GLU A 679 2.74 -7.82 -66.85
C GLU A 679 4.14 -7.18 -66.96
N PRO A 680 4.85 -7.26 -68.11
CA PRO A 680 6.18 -6.66 -68.25
C PRO A 680 6.13 -5.38 -69.11
N SER A 681 6.39 -4.19 -68.54
CA SER A 681 7.14 -3.14 -69.25
C SER A 681 7.51 -1.91 -68.40
N LYS A 682 8.80 -1.55 -68.51
CA LYS A 682 9.46 -0.23 -68.37
C LYS A 682 9.73 0.34 -66.96
N HIS A 683 11.03 0.56 -66.73
CA HIS A 683 11.74 1.20 -65.62
C HIS A 683 11.04 2.38 -64.94
N PRO A 684 11.25 2.52 -63.61
CA PRO A 684 11.85 3.77 -63.13
C PRO A 684 12.83 3.60 -61.95
N ILE A 685 14.02 4.19 -62.09
CA ILE A 685 14.97 4.45 -60.97
C ILE A 685 14.78 5.87 -60.40
N ASP A 686 13.86 6.69 -60.95
CA ASP A 686 13.77 8.12 -60.60
C ASP A 686 12.47 8.54 -59.88
N GLU A 687 11.51 7.65 -59.61
CA GLU A 687 10.16 8.03 -59.09
C GLU A 687 10.00 8.05 -57.56
N ILE A 688 11.00 7.58 -56.79
CA ILE A 688 10.93 7.52 -55.31
C ILE A 688 11.45 8.80 -54.64
N GLN A 689 12.11 9.68 -55.40
CA GLN A 689 12.68 10.92 -54.88
C GLN A 689 11.76 12.14 -55.09
N GLU A 690 10.86 12.11 -56.08
CA GLU A 690 9.89 13.20 -56.32
C GLU A 690 8.63 13.12 -55.44
N THR A 691 8.25 11.94 -54.93
CA THR A 691 7.05 11.79 -54.07
C THR A 691 7.30 12.21 -52.61
N ALA A 692 8.55 12.30 -52.17
CA ALA A 692 8.92 12.82 -50.85
C ALA A 692 8.97 14.36 -50.81
N GLU A 693 9.22 15.02 -51.95
CA GLU A 693 9.27 16.48 -52.05
C GLU A 693 7.90 17.09 -52.41
N SER A 694 7.02 16.38 -53.13
CA SER A 694 5.69 16.91 -53.48
C SER A 694 4.67 16.93 -52.32
N ILE A 695 4.96 16.28 -51.19
CA ILE A 695 4.10 16.24 -49.99
C ILE A 695 4.43 17.41 -49.03
N LEU A 696 5.57 18.07 -49.22
CA LEU A 696 6.04 19.18 -48.38
C LEU A 696 5.63 20.57 -48.89
N ASP A 697 5.22 20.72 -50.16
CA ASP A 697 4.90 22.02 -50.78
C ASP A 697 3.39 22.35 -50.95
N ALA A 698 2.48 21.47 -50.53
CA ALA A 698 1.02 21.67 -50.72
C ALA A 698 0.29 22.36 -49.54
N GLY A 699 1.01 22.85 -48.52
CA GLY A 699 0.44 23.42 -47.29
C GLY A 699 0.39 24.95 -47.20
N SER A 700 0.86 25.69 -48.22
CA SER A 700 1.14 27.13 -48.07
C SER A 700 0.90 27.94 -49.35
N ALA A 701 -0.34 28.08 -49.79
CA ALA A 701 -0.80 29.21 -50.64
C ALA A 701 -2.33 29.18 -50.84
N SER A 702 -2.96 30.36 -50.93
CA SER A 702 -4.41 30.63 -51.12
C SER A 702 -5.22 30.66 -49.81
N ASN A 703 -5.56 31.83 -49.23
CA ASN A 703 -6.47 32.81 -49.81
C ASN A 703 -6.22 34.21 -49.21
N ARG A 704 -5.94 35.19 -50.08
CA ARG A 704 -6.04 36.64 -49.80
C ARG A 704 -7.14 37.21 -50.70
N ASN A 705 -7.92 38.13 -50.12
CA ASN A 705 -8.82 39.13 -50.73
C ASN A 705 -10.32 38.76 -50.85
N SER A 706 -11.11 39.29 -49.91
CA SER A 706 -12.29 40.16 -50.14
C SER A 706 -12.71 40.70 -48.77
N GLU A 707 -12.40 41.95 -48.46
CA GLU A 707 -13.28 43.12 -48.63
C GLU A 707 -14.42 43.24 -47.60
N ALA A 708 -14.27 44.26 -46.75
CA ALA A 708 -15.30 45.15 -46.19
C ALA A 708 -16.52 44.55 -45.48
N SER A 709 -16.57 44.71 -44.14
CA SER A 709 -17.67 45.46 -43.49
C SER A 709 -17.42 45.65 -41.98
N GLU A 710 -17.22 46.93 -41.65
CA GLU A 710 -17.63 47.71 -40.47
C GLU A 710 -18.32 47.03 -39.27
N SER A 711 -17.90 47.48 -38.07
CA SER A 711 -18.69 47.66 -36.84
C SER A 711 -19.26 46.39 -36.17
N THR A 712 -19.06 46.15 -34.88
CA THR A 712 -19.73 46.93 -33.81
C THR A 712 -19.19 46.50 -32.44
N THR A 713 -18.78 47.49 -31.67
CA THR A 713 -18.60 47.48 -30.22
C THR A 713 -19.94 47.15 -29.55
N THR A 714 -20.03 46.15 -28.68
CA THR A 714 -21.23 46.01 -27.83
C THR A 714 -20.88 45.51 -26.43
N THR A 715 -20.74 46.50 -25.54
CA THR A 715 -21.08 46.42 -24.12
C THR A 715 -22.51 45.87 -23.93
N VAL A 716 -22.72 44.87 -23.08
CA VAL A 716 -24.02 44.60 -22.47
C VAL A 716 -23.86 44.23 -21.00
N ASN A 717 -24.42 45.10 -20.16
CA ASN A 717 -24.71 44.95 -18.74
C ASN A 717 -25.86 43.95 -18.49
N ALA A 718 -25.80 43.22 -17.38
CA ALA A 718 -26.93 42.68 -16.58
C ALA A 718 -26.30 41.79 -15.48
N GLU A 719 -26.43 41.93 -14.16
CA GLU A 719 -27.41 42.58 -13.27
C GLU A 719 -26.70 43.02 -11.96
N SER A 720 -27.05 44.21 -11.49
CA SER A 720 -26.70 44.75 -10.17
C SER A 720 -27.89 44.61 -9.20
N LYS A 721 -27.63 44.14 -7.98
CA LYS A 721 -28.44 44.44 -6.79
C LYS A 721 -27.52 44.86 -5.63
N ASP A 722 -27.51 46.18 -5.42
CA ASP A 722 -27.48 46.92 -4.15
C ASP A 722 -26.88 46.24 -2.91
N THR A 723 -25.78 46.80 -2.38
CA THR A 723 -25.86 47.79 -1.27
C THR A 723 -24.48 48.29 -0.86
N SER A 724 -24.46 49.58 -0.57
CA SER A 724 -23.34 50.47 -0.32
C SER A 724 -22.93 50.55 1.17
N ASN A 725 -21.66 50.83 1.45
CA ASN A 725 -21.20 52.09 2.07
C ASN A 725 -19.87 51.98 2.85
N ALA A 726 -19.04 53.02 2.60
CA ALA A 726 -18.14 53.74 3.50
C ALA A 726 -16.88 53.01 4.03
N GLU A 727 -15.69 53.33 3.53
CA GLU A 727 -14.82 54.48 3.86
C GLU A 727 -14.08 54.35 5.21
N GLY A 728 -12.75 54.31 5.16
CA GLY A 728 -11.89 54.24 6.34
C GLY A 728 -10.40 54.15 6.02
N VAL A 729 -9.84 55.24 5.51
CA VAL A 729 -8.42 55.53 5.24
C VAL A 729 -7.57 55.43 6.52
N THR A 730 -6.36 54.85 6.48
CA THR A 730 -5.08 55.46 6.97
C THR A 730 -3.85 54.52 6.89
N ASN A 731 -3.03 54.74 5.85
CA ASN A 731 -1.59 55.06 5.83
C ASN A 731 -0.51 54.35 6.69
N LYS A 732 0.58 54.01 5.96
CA LYS A 732 2.01 53.76 6.32
C LYS A 732 2.34 52.30 6.72
N THR A 733 3.17 51.56 5.97
CA THR A 733 4.58 51.87 5.66
C THR A 733 5.09 50.98 4.52
N GLU A 734 5.85 51.56 3.58
CA GLU A 734 6.44 50.93 2.39
C GLU A 734 7.45 49.82 2.72
N LYS A 735 7.27 48.64 2.10
CA LYS A 735 8.35 47.69 1.78
C LYS A 735 8.08 47.12 0.39
N LYS A 736 8.99 47.46 -0.53
CA LYS A 736 9.11 47.03 -1.93
C LYS A 736 8.51 45.66 -2.24
N ASP A 737 7.56 45.67 -3.17
CA ASP A 737 6.89 44.52 -3.76
C ASP A 737 7.87 43.61 -4.51
N LEU A 738 8.10 42.43 -3.93
CA LEU A 738 8.42 41.24 -4.70
C LEU A 738 7.09 40.64 -5.14
N VAL A 739 6.83 40.72 -6.44
CA VAL A 739 5.69 40.14 -7.15
C VAL A 739 5.45 38.71 -6.65
N ALA A 740 4.36 38.51 -5.91
CA ALA A 740 3.89 37.19 -5.54
C ALA A 740 3.51 36.45 -6.85
N PRO A 741 3.98 35.20 -7.05
CA PRO A 741 3.55 34.43 -8.20
C PRO A 741 2.03 34.21 -8.11
N PRO A 742 1.31 34.26 -9.25
CA PRO A 742 -0.14 34.14 -9.26
C PRO A 742 -0.54 32.84 -8.56
N ALA A 743 -1.53 32.92 -7.68
CA ALA A 743 -2.08 31.78 -6.97
C ALA A 743 -2.35 30.65 -7.96
N GLN A 744 -1.61 29.53 -7.79
CA GLN A 744 -1.76 28.34 -8.60
C GLN A 744 -3.23 27.90 -8.57
N ALA A 745 -3.90 28.05 -9.73
CA ALA A 745 -5.18 27.43 -9.98
C ALA A 745 -5.03 25.94 -9.65
N LYS A 746 -5.82 25.45 -8.68
CA LYS A 746 -5.84 24.05 -8.28
C LYS A 746 -6.03 23.20 -9.54
N SER A 747 -5.02 22.41 -9.88
CA SER A 747 -5.06 21.37 -10.90
C SER A 747 -6.37 20.59 -10.76
N LYS A 748 -7.18 20.51 -11.83
CA LYS A 748 -8.38 19.65 -11.84
C LYS A 748 -7.89 18.20 -11.97
N ALA A 749 -7.42 17.65 -10.86
CA ALA A 749 -6.99 16.27 -10.80
C ALA A 749 -8.15 15.37 -11.22
N LEU A 750 -7.92 14.52 -12.23
CA LEU A 750 -8.88 13.48 -12.66
C LEU A 750 -9.27 12.57 -11.48
N MET A 751 -8.34 12.40 -10.54
CA MET A 751 -8.54 11.70 -9.29
C MET A 751 -9.17 12.63 -8.26
N GLN A 752 -10.28 12.22 -7.67
CA GLN A 752 -10.85 12.95 -6.54
C GLN A 752 -9.84 12.98 -5.38
N ASP A 753 -9.54 14.20 -4.92
CA ASP A 753 -8.90 14.42 -3.63
C ASP A 753 -9.64 13.59 -2.59
N GLU A 754 -8.89 12.83 -1.80
CA GLU A 754 -9.47 11.93 -0.81
C GLU A 754 -10.49 12.69 0.06
N GLU A 755 -11.74 12.20 0.13
CA GLU A 755 -12.76 12.77 0.99
C GLU A 755 -12.26 12.75 2.44
N ARG A 756 -11.85 13.93 2.90
CA ARG A 756 -11.36 14.13 4.25
C ARG A 756 -12.50 14.69 5.07
N PHE A 757 -13.12 13.84 5.88
CA PHE A 757 -13.90 14.33 7.01
C PHE A 757 -12.94 15.05 7.97
N SER A 758 -13.02 16.38 7.99
CA SER A 758 -12.32 17.23 8.95
C SER A 758 -13.17 17.33 10.23
N GLY A 759 -12.51 17.34 11.40
CA GLY A 759 -13.19 17.43 12.69
C GLY A 759 -13.37 16.08 13.42
N SER A 760 -14.12 16.08 14.52
CA SER A 760 -14.39 14.87 15.30
C SER A 760 -15.32 13.93 14.54
N VAL A 761 -15.13 12.62 14.71
CA VAL A 761 -16.03 11.61 14.14
C VAL A 761 -17.47 11.89 14.57
N SER A 762 -18.37 11.97 13.59
CA SER A 762 -19.77 12.28 13.83
C SER A 762 -20.44 11.24 14.76
N ARG A 763 -21.39 11.69 15.59
CA ARG A 763 -22.16 10.78 16.47
C ARG A 763 -22.94 9.74 15.66
N THR A 764 -23.34 10.09 14.44
CA THR A 764 -24.01 9.18 13.50
C THR A 764 -23.12 8.00 13.13
N THR A 765 -21.82 8.19 12.92
CA THR A 765 -20.85 7.10 12.68
C THR A 765 -20.87 6.06 13.81
N TYR A 766 -20.85 6.50 15.07
CA TYR A 766 -20.92 5.58 16.23
C TYR A 766 -22.23 4.81 16.27
N LEU A 767 -23.36 5.48 16.03
CA LEU A 767 -24.68 4.85 16.03
C LEU A 767 -24.83 3.85 14.87
N SER A 768 -24.35 4.19 13.67
CA SER A 768 -24.37 3.30 12.52
C SER A 768 -23.52 2.03 12.73
N TYR A 769 -22.37 2.16 13.39
CA TYR A 769 -21.53 1.01 13.74
C TYR A 769 -22.18 0.10 14.78
N LEU A 770 -22.80 0.69 15.81
CA LEU A 770 -23.58 -0.06 16.78
C LEU A 770 -24.69 -0.82 16.06
N ASN A 771 -25.53 -0.13 15.28
CA ASN A 771 -26.69 -0.70 14.58
C ASN A 771 -26.34 -1.74 13.51
N ALA A 772 -25.05 -1.94 13.17
CA ALA A 772 -24.62 -3.02 12.27
C ALA A 772 -24.72 -4.42 12.92
N ALA A 773 -24.85 -4.49 14.24
CA ALA A 773 -25.10 -5.72 15.00
C ALA A 773 -26.53 -5.74 15.59
N PRO A 774 -27.08 -6.93 15.91
CA PRO A 774 -28.38 -7.05 16.56
C PRO A 774 -28.28 -6.65 18.05
N LEU A 775 -28.38 -5.35 18.35
CA LEU A 775 -28.29 -4.84 19.73
C LEU A 775 -29.40 -5.35 20.64
N SER A 776 -30.58 -5.67 20.10
CA SER A 776 -31.74 -6.12 20.88
C SER A 776 -31.43 -7.29 21.81
N ILE A 777 -30.53 -8.18 21.38
CA ILE A 777 -30.11 -9.35 22.15
C ILE A 777 -28.78 -9.10 22.87
N LEU A 778 -27.83 -8.45 22.20
CA LEU A 778 -26.45 -8.33 22.71
C LEU A 778 -26.31 -7.27 23.82
N LEU A 779 -27.03 -6.14 23.72
CA LEU A 779 -26.93 -5.04 24.66
C LEU A 779 -27.39 -5.41 26.08
N PRO A 780 -28.58 -5.99 26.31
CA PRO A 780 -29.01 -6.35 27.67
C PRO A 780 -28.07 -7.39 28.30
N LEU A 781 -27.64 -8.39 27.53
CA LEU A 781 -26.69 -9.41 27.99
C LEU A 781 -25.34 -8.80 28.39
N PHE A 782 -24.86 -7.82 27.61
CA PHE A 782 -23.64 -7.08 27.93
C PHE A 782 -23.76 -6.27 29.22
N LEU A 783 -24.86 -5.53 29.41
CA LEU A 783 -25.10 -4.74 30.62
C LEU A 783 -25.15 -5.62 31.88
N VAL A 784 -25.79 -6.79 31.79
CA VAL A 784 -25.80 -7.78 32.88
C VAL A 784 -24.38 -8.28 33.19
N ALA A 785 -23.58 -8.62 32.16
CA ALA A 785 -22.21 -9.08 32.36
C ALA A 785 -21.32 -8.00 33.01
N VAL A 786 -21.49 -6.73 32.62
CA VAL A 786 -20.81 -5.57 33.22
C VAL A 786 -21.20 -5.41 34.69
N LEU A 787 -22.49 -5.52 35.02
CA LEU A 787 -22.99 -5.44 36.39
C LEU A 787 -22.41 -6.56 37.26
N VAL A 788 -22.38 -7.80 36.76
CA VAL A 788 -21.82 -8.96 37.47
C VAL A 788 -20.31 -8.78 37.72
N PHE A 789 -19.57 -8.36 36.69
CA PHE A 789 -18.13 -8.11 36.79
C PHE A 789 -17.81 -6.98 37.79
N GLN A 790 -18.40 -5.81 37.59
CA GLN A 790 -18.07 -4.63 38.38
C GLN A 790 -18.66 -4.70 39.79
N GLY A 791 -19.89 -5.23 39.92
CA GLY A 791 -20.51 -5.47 41.22
C GLY A 791 -19.64 -6.36 42.10
N SER A 792 -19.17 -7.50 41.57
CA SER A 792 -18.26 -8.38 42.30
C SER A 792 -16.91 -7.71 42.62
N THR A 793 -16.39 -6.90 41.71
CA THR A 793 -15.12 -6.16 41.90
C THR A 793 -15.22 -5.11 43.02
N ILE A 794 -16.35 -4.43 43.16
CA ILE A 794 -16.57 -3.42 44.22
C ILE A 794 -16.94 -4.10 45.54
N MET A 795 -17.69 -5.20 45.52
CA MET A 795 -18.11 -5.90 46.73
C MET A 795 -16.97 -6.68 47.39
N SER A 796 -15.98 -7.16 46.64
CA SER A 796 -14.88 -7.97 47.19
C SER A 796 -14.06 -7.27 48.31
N PRO A 797 -13.60 -6.00 48.17
CA PRO A 797 -12.93 -5.26 49.25
C PRO A 797 -13.86 -4.86 50.38
N VAL A 798 -15.10 -4.50 50.07
CA VAL A 798 -16.11 -4.18 51.09
C VAL A 798 -16.37 -5.42 51.95
N TRP A 799 -16.40 -6.61 51.32
CA TRP A 799 -16.49 -7.88 52.02
C TRP A 799 -15.26 -8.17 52.89
N LEU A 800 -14.05 -7.84 52.40
CA LEU A 800 -12.82 -7.95 53.19
C LEU A 800 -12.85 -7.03 54.42
N LEU A 801 -13.40 -5.82 54.29
CA LEU A 801 -13.63 -4.89 55.40
C LEU A 801 -14.63 -5.46 56.42
N TRP A 802 -15.76 -6.00 55.96
CA TRP A 802 -16.75 -6.64 56.84
C TRP A 802 -16.24 -7.91 57.51
N TRP A 803 -15.36 -8.65 56.82
CA TRP A 803 -14.68 -9.82 57.37
C TRP A 803 -13.74 -9.40 58.51
N GLN A 804 -12.90 -8.38 58.28
CA GLN A 804 -11.99 -7.87 59.29
C GLN A 804 -12.73 -7.38 60.54
N ASN A 805 -13.85 -6.66 60.37
CA ASN A 805 -14.63 -6.12 61.47
C ASN A 805 -15.56 -7.15 62.14
N GLY A 806 -15.62 -8.39 61.62
CA GLY A 806 -16.56 -9.40 62.11
C GLY A 806 -18.03 -8.97 62.03
N HIS A 807 -18.37 -8.13 61.04
CA HIS A 807 -19.62 -7.35 61.02
C HIS A 807 -20.90 -8.18 61.15
N PHE A 808 -20.89 -9.43 60.66
CA PHE A 808 -22.04 -10.35 60.66
C PHE A 808 -21.89 -11.49 61.68
N GLY A 809 -20.78 -11.56 62.43
CA GLY A 809 -20.52 -12.65 63.38
C GLY A 809 -20.43 -14.05 62.75
N LEU A 810 -20.14 -14.16 61.45
CA LEU A 810 -20.07 -15.44 60.74
C LEU A 810 -18.78 -16.20 61.08
N GLN A 811 -18.81 -17.53 60.90
CA GLN A 811 -17.60 -18.35 60.99
C GLN A 811 -16.58 -17.92 59.92
N GLN A 812 -15.29 -17.95 60.27
CA GLN A 812 -14.18 -17.56 59.40
C GLN A 812 -14.23 -18.25 58.02
N GLY A 813 -14.59 -19.54 57.97
CA GLY A 813 -14.73 -20.28 56.71
C GLY A 813 -15.81 -19.74 55.77
N VAL A 814 -16.89 -19.15 56.31
CA VAL A 814 -17.98 -18.56 55.50
C VAL A 814 -17.50 -17.25 54.84
N TYR A 815 -16.79 -16.41 55.58
CA TYR A 815 -16.19 -15.20 55.03
C TYR A 815 -15.24 -15.50 53.88
N MET A 816 -14.37 -16.51 54.06
CA MET A 816 -13.43 -16.99 53.04
C MET A 816 -14.16 -17.51 51.79
N GLY A 817 -15.21 -18.32 51.99
CA GLY A 817 -16.01 -18.89 50.90
C GLY A 817 -16.67 -17.81 50.04
N ILE A 818 -17.31 -16.81 50.67
CA ILE A 818 -17.97 -15.71 49.95
C ILE A 818 -16.94 -14.84 49.22
N TYR A 819 -15.79 -14.56 49.85
CA TYR A 819 -14.70 -13.83 49.20
C TYR A 819 -14.19 -14.55 47.94
N ALA A 820 -14.05 -15.88 47.99
CA ALA A 820 -13.69 -16.71 46.84
C ALA A 820 -14.77 -16.66 45.74
N VAL A 821 -16.05 -16.70 46.11
CA VAL A 821 -17.18 -16.58 45.18
C VAL A 821 -17.16 -15.24 44.44
N PHE A 822 -16.86 -14.13 45.11
CA PHE A 822 -16.71 -12.84 44.42
C PHE A 822 -15.59 -12.87 43.37
N GLY A 823 -14.45 -13.50 43.67
CA GLY A 823 -13.35 -13.65 42.70
C GLY A 823 -13.73 -14.50 41.48
N ILE A 824 -14.44 -15.60 41.68
CA ILE A 824 -14.95 -16.44 40.58
C ILE A 824 -16.00 -15.69 39.76
N THR A 825 -16.95 -15.03 40.42
CA THR A 825 -18.03 -14.27 39.78
C THR A 825 -17.50 -13.08 38.99
N GLN A 826 -16.51 -12.36 39.54
CA GLN A 826 -15.76 -11.34 38.82
C GLN A 826 -15.14 -11.89 37.54
N SER A 827 -14.50 -13.06 37.62
CA SER A 827 -13.82 -13.70 36.48
C SER A 827 -14.81 -14.15 35.39
N LEU A 828 -15.94 -14.74 35.79
CA LEU A 828 -17.01 -15.16 34.89
C LEU A 828 -17.73 -13.96 34.25
N GLY A 829 -17.96 -12.88 35.00
CA GLY A 829 -18.52 -11.64 34.48
C GLY A 829 -17.62 -11.03 33.40
N LEU A 830 -16.30 -10.98 33.64
CA LEU A 830 -15.33 -10.48 32.67
C LEU A 830 -15.23 -11.35 31.40
N LEU A 831 -15.26 -12.68 31.56
CA LEU A 831 -15.30 -13.63 30.44
C LEU A 831 -16.57 -13.42 29.60
N SER A 832 -17.72 -13.36 30.25
CA SER A 832 -19.01 -13.17 29.60
C SER A 832 -19.05 -11.85 28.83
N MET A 833 -18.65 -10.76 29.48
CA MET A 833 -18.50 -9.44 28.85
C MET A 833 -17.62 -9.51 27.59
N GLY A 834 -16.47 -10.21 27.66
CA GLY A 834 -15.56 -10.39 26.54
C GLY A 834 -16.16 -11.17 25.37
N VAL A 835 -16.86 -12.28 25.64
CA VAL A 835 -17.49 -13.14 24.60
C VAL A 835 -18.64 -12.41 23.90
N ILE A 836 -19.49 -11.71 24.65
CA ILE A 836 -20.62 -10.94 24.11
C ILE A 836 -20.10 -9.83 23.20
N PHE A 837 -19.08 -9.09 23.67
CA PHE A 837 -18.49 -8.00 22.90
C PHE A 837 -17.74 -8.49 21.65
N SER A 838 -17.09 -9.65 21.74
CA SER A 838 -16.48 -10.32 20.59
C SER A 838 -17.51 -10.66 19.53
N THR A 839 -18.69 -11.15 19.95
CA THR A 839 -19.81 -11.48 19.04
C THR A 839 -20.37 -10.23 18.37
N PHE A 840 -20.53 -9.14 19.12
CA PHE A 840 -20.89 -7.82 18.58
C PHE A 840 -19.92 -7.38 17.47
N THR A 841 -18.62 -7.41 17.75
CA THR A 841 -17.57 -6.98 16.81
C THR A 841 -17.62 -7.79 15.50
N ILE A 842 -17.72 -9.12 15.58
CA ILE A 842 -17.77 -10.00 14.40
C ILE A 842 -19.00 -9.72 13.54
N LYS A 843 -20.17 -9.53 14.17
CA LYS A 843 -21.42 -9.25 13.46
C LYS A 843 -21.36 -7.87 12.79
N SER A 844 -20.95 -6.83 13.51
CA SER A 844 -20.81 -5.48 12.94
C SER A 844 -19.85 -5.47 11.74
N ALA A 845 -18.67 -6.09 11.86
CA ALA A 845 -17.69 -6.11 10.79
C ALA A 845 -18.13 -6.93 9.57
N THR A 846 -18.83 -8.06 9.77
CA THR A 846 -19.34 -8.88 8.66
C THR A 846 -20.47 -8.17 7.90
N THR A 847 -21.39 -7.53 8.62
CA THR A 847 -22.48 -6.73 8.02
C THR A 847 -21.93 -5.57 7.20
N LEU A 848 -20.99 -4.81 7.76
CA LEU A 848 -20.38 -3.66 7.07
C LEU A 848 -19.55 -4.09 5.85
N HIS A 849 -18.78 -5.18 5.96
CA HIS A 849 -18.05 -5.76 4.82
C HIS A 849 -19.00 -6.13 3.68
N HIS A 850 -20.10 -6.83 3.97
CA HIS A 850 -21.04 -7.27 2.96
C HIS A 850 -21.74 -6.09 2.27
N ARG A 851 -22.23 -5.11 3.04
CA ARG A 851 -22.86 -3.89 2.48
C ARG A 851 -21.89 -3.09 1.62
N ALA A 852 -20.66 -2.89 2.08
CA ALA A 852 -19.63 -2.19 1.32
C ALA A 852 -19.26 -2.93 0.03
N LEU A 853 -19.14 -4.26 0.07
CA LEU A 853 -18.85 -5.08 -1.11
C LEU A 853 -19.97 -4.96 -2.16
N GLN A 854 -21.23 -5.13 -1.76
CA GLN A 854 -22.36 -5.03 -2.68
C GLN A 854 -22.45 -3.64 -3.33
N ARG A 855 -22.30 -2.57 -2.53
CA ARG A 855 -22.33 -1.21 -3.08
C ARG A 855 -21.19 -0.89 -4.02
N VAL A 856 -19.99 -1.42 -3.76
CA VAL A 856 -18.84 -1.24 -4.67
C VAL A 856 -19.08 -2.00 -5.97
N LEU A 857 -19.53 -3.26 -5.91
CA LEU A 857 -19.81 -4.05 -7.11
C LEU A 857 -20.87 -3.41 -8.02
N HIS A 858 -21.86 -2.74 -7.43
CA HIS A 858 -22.92 -2.03 -8.17
C HIS A 858 -22.67 -0.52 -8.33
N ALA A 859 -21.44 -0.03 -8.10
CA ALA A 859 -21.07 1.35 -8.38
C ALA A 859 -20.88 1.59 -9.90
N PRO A 860 -21.14 2.78 -10.44
CA PRO A 860 -20.91 3.09 -11.86
C PRO A 860 -19.41 3.14 -12.22
N PHE A 861 -19.05 2.99 -13.50
CA PHE A 861 -17.65 3.10 -13.94
C PHE A 861 -16.98 4.42 -13.59
N SER A 862 -17.73 5.53 -13.55
CA SER A 862 -17.23 6.83 -13.11
C SER A 862 -16.58 6.79 -11.72
N PHE A 863 -17.11 5.96 -10.81
CA PHE A 863 -16.51 5.75 -9.49
C PHE A 863 -15.12 5.10 -9.58
N PHE A 864 -14.96 4.08 -10.45
CA PHE A 864 -13.71 3.35 -10.62
C PHE A 864 -12.65 4.15 -11.41
N ASP A 865 -13.10 5.01 -12.32
CA ASP A 865 -12.21 5.88 -13.11
C ASP A 865 -11.68 7.06 -12.28
N THR A 866 -12.46 7.55 -11.32
CA THR A 866 -12.08 8.68 -10.44
C THR A 866 -11.44 8.25 -9.12
N THR A 867 -11.70 7.02 -8.66
CA THR A 867 -11.21 6.48 -7.39
C THR A 867 -10.05 5.51 -7.62
N PRO A 868 -8.82 5.80 -7.14
CA PRO A 868 -7.69 4.89 -7.31
C PRO A 868 -7.97 3.49 -6.74
N GLN A 869 -7.63 2.44 -7.49
CA GLN A 869 -7.79 1.03 -7.07
C GLN A 869 -7.16 0.75 -5.68
N GLY A 870 -5.99 1.34 -5.41
CA GLY A 870 -5.32 1.22 -4.11
C GLY A 870 -6.17 1.74 -2.95
N ARG A 871 -7.03 2.75 -3.18
CA ARG A 871 -7.94 3.31 -2.17
C ARG A 871 -9.05 2.31 -1.83
N ILE A 872 -9.68 1.71 -2.85
CA ILE A 872 -10.72 0.68 -2.67
C ILE A 872 -10.13 -0.54 -1.93
N THR A 873 -8.97 -1.01 -2.40
CA THR A 873 -8.21 -2.10 -1.78
C THR A 873 -7.88 -1.81 -0.32
N HIS A 874 -7.47 -0.58 0.01
CA HIS A 874 -7.16 -0.18 1.38
C HIS A 874 -8.39 -0.23 2.30
N ARG A 875 -9.61 0.04 1.80
CA ARG A 875 -10.85 -0.10 2.59
C ARG A 875 -11.14 -1.55 2.98
N PHE A 876 -11.01 -2.48 2.02
CA PHE A 876 -11.25 -3.90 2.27
C PHE A 876 -10.09 -4.62 2.96
N SER A 877 -8.89 -4.04 2.98
CA SER A 877 -7.73 -4.58 3.70
C SER A 877 -7.56 -3.94 5.08
N LYS A 878 -6.92 -2.77 5.17
CA LYS A 878 -6.50 -2.15 6.44
C LYS A 878 -7.65 -1.58 7.26
N ASP A 879 -8.62 -0.93 6.63
CA ASP A 879 -9.76 -0.38 7.37
C ASP A 879 -10.62 -1.54 7.93
N MET A 880 -10.85 -2.59 7.14
CA MET A 880 -11.50 -3.81 7.62
C MET A 880 -10.71 -4.51 8.75
N ASP A 881 -9.39 -4.63 8.64
CA ASP A 881 -8.53 -5.15 9.71
C ASP A 881 -8.67 -4.33 11.00
N THR A 882 -8.81 -3.01 10.88
CA THR A 882 -9.03 -2.10 12.02
C THR A 882 -10.38 -2.38 12.69
N LEU A 883 -11.45 -2.56 11.92
CA LEU A 883 -12.77 -2.97 12.44
C LEU A 883 -12.72 -4.33 13.13
N ASP A 884 -12.03 -5.30 12.52
CA ASP A 884 -11.94 -6.68 12.98
C ASP A 884 -11.09 -6.83 14.24
N ASN A 885 -9.98 -6.10 14.37
CA ASN A 885 -8.94 -6.36 15.37
C ASN A 885 -8.74 -5.26 16.41
N ILE A 886 -9.03 -4.00 16.07
CA ILE A 886 -8.64 -2.85 16.89
C ILE A 886 -9.87 -2.21 17.52
N ILE A 887 -10.91 -1.89 16.75
CA ILE A 887 -12.07 -1.13 17.22
C ILE A 887 -12.83 -1.86 18.31
N GLY A 888 -13.09 -3.16 18.10
CA GLY A 888 -13.75 -3.99 19.12
C GLY A 888 -12.99 -3.99 20.46
N GLU A 889 -11.67 -4.15 20.41
CA GLU A 889 -10.83 -4.16 21.61
C GLU A 889 -10.73 -2.78 22.27
N ALA A 890 -10.59 -1.71 21.47
CA ALA A 890 -10.53 -0.34 21.96
C ALA A 890 -11.83 0.06 22.66
N MET A 891 -13.00 -0.23 22.06
CA MET A 891 -14.30 0.02 22.68
C MET A 891 -14.47 -0.78 23.97
N ARG A 892 -14.16 -2.09 23.95
CA ARG A 892 -14.26 -2.96 25.13
C ARG A 892 -13.40 -2.45 26.28
N THR A 893 -12.18 -2.04 25.99
CA THR A 893 -11.23 -1.54 26.99
C THR A 893 -11.67 -0.18 27.51
N LEU A 894 -12.12 0.73 26.64
CA LEU A 894 -12.69 2.02 27.06
C LEU A 894 -13.88 1.83 27.99
N ILE A 895 -14.87 1.03 27.60
CA ILE A 895 -16.04 0.73 28.45
C ILE A 895 -15.60 0.12 29.78
N GLY A 896 -14.67 -0.84 29.75
CA GLY A 896 -14.11 -1.43 30.97
C GLY A 896 -13.45 -0.40 31.88
N THR A 897 -12.66 0.52 31.34
CA THR A 897 -12.02 1.59 32.14
C THR A 897 -13.02 2.59 32.69
N ILE A 898 -14.05 2.98 31.93
CA ILE A 898 -15.12 3.88 32.41
C ILE A 898 -15.87 3.23 33.57
N VAL A 899 -16.26 1.96 33.42
CA VAL A 899 -16.95 1.19 34.46
C VAL A 899 -16.09 1.06 35.73
N GLN A 900 -14.79 0.80 35.57
CA GLN A 900 -13.85 0.71 36.69
C GLN A 900 -13.62 2.05 37.39
N VAL A 901 -13.53 3.16 36.64
CA VAL A 901 -13.42 4.51 37.18
C VAL A 901 -14.66 4.86 37.99
N ILE A 902 -15.86 4.65 37.44
CA ILE A 902 -17.13 4.91 38.14
C ILE A 902 -17.18 4.08 39.42
N GLY A 903 -16.87 2.79 39.35
CA GLY A 903 -16.87 1.92 40.53
C GLY A 903 -15.87 2.33 41.61
N SER A 904 -14.69 2.81 41.21
CA SER A 904 -13.67 3.32 42.15
C SER A 904 -14.12 4.63 42.81
N ILE A 905 -14.74 5.53 42.04
CA ILE A 905 -15.29 6.78 42.56
C ILE A 905 -16.40 6.50 43.56
N VAL A 906 -17.35 5.61 43.22
CA VAL A 906 -18.46 5.23 44.10
C VAL A 906 -17.92 4.63 45.41
N LEU A 907 -16.97 3.70 45.33
CA LEU A 907 -16.41 3.06 46.52
C LEU A 907 -15.72 4.08 47.46
N ILE A 908 -14.87 4.96 46.92
CA ILE A 908 -14.15 5.96 47.73
C ILE A 908 -15.11 7.04 48.24
N ALA A 909 -16.11 7.44 47.46
CA ALA A 909 -17.09 8.45 47.86
C ALA A 909 -17.99 7.99 49.01
N ILE A 910 -18.29 6.68 49.11
CA ILE A 910 -19.02 6.12 50.26
C ILE A 910 -18.21 6.30 51.56
N LEU A 911 -16.88 6.11 51.50
CA LEU A 911 -16.00 6.22 52.67
C LEU A 911 -15.64 7.68 52.98
N THR A 912 -15.49 8.51 51.96
CA THR A 912 -15.00 9.88 52.09
C THR A 912 -15.70 10.78 51.06
N PRO A 913 -16.91 11.28 51.34
CA PRO A 913 -17.71 12.04 50.37
C PRO A 913 -17.00 13.28 49.80
N TYR A 914 -16.15 13.93 50.62
CA TYR A 914 -15.36 15.10 50.22
C TYR A 914 -14.39 14.82 49.06
N PHE A 915 -14.07 13.56 48.77
CA PHE A 915 -13.28 13.14 47.60
C PHE A 915 -13.92 13.54 46.26
N LEU A 916 -15.24 13.71 46.20
CA LEU A 916 -15.92 14.10 44.96
C LEU A 916 -15.47 15.48 44.44
N ILE A 917 -15.04 16.38 45.32
CA ILE A 917 -14.55 17.71 44.96
C ILE A 917 -13.26 17.62 44.12
N PRO A 918 -12.15 17.04 44.62
CA PRO A 918 -10.91 16.92 43.83
C PRO A 918 -11.10 16.04 42.59
N VAL A 919 -11.96 15.02 42.63
CA VAL A 919 -12.29 14.22 41.44
C VAL A 919 -12.95 15.07 40.36
N ALA A 920 -13.95 15.87 40.70
CA ALA A 920 -14.64 16.73 39.75
C ALA A 920 -13.67 17.72 39.08
N VAL A 921 -12.79 18.35 39.88
CA VAL A 921 -11.76 19.27 39.36
C VAL A 921 -10.79 18.55 38.42
N ILE A 922 -10.29 17.37 38.82
CA ILE A 922 -9.34 16.60 38.01
C ILE A 922 -10.00 16.07 36.72
N LEU A 923 -11.26 15.65 36.75
CA LEU A 923 -11.99 15.22 35.55
C LEU A 923 -12.18 16.37 34.55
N VAL A 924 -12.46 17.58 35.02
CA VAL A 924 -12.54 18.78 34.16
C VAL A 924 -11.18 19.08 33.53
N LEU A 925 -10.09 19.04 34.32
CA LEU A 925 -8.74 19.23 33.81
C LEU A 925 -8.33 18.16 32.80
N TYR A 926 -8.66 16.89 33.06
CA TYR A 926 -8.43 15.80 32.12
C TYR A 926 -9.15 16.01 30.80
N PHE A 927 -10.42 16.41 30.84
CA PHE A 927 -11.18 16.68 29.62
C PHE A 927 -10.56 17.83 28.82
N TRP A 928 -10.18 18.91 29.48
CA TRP A 928 -9.56 20.07 28.84
C TRP A 928 -8.19 19.74 28.21
N ILE A 929 -7.30 19.08 28.97
CA ILE A 929 -5.98 18.64 28.48
C ILE A 929 -6.13 17.66 27.31
N ALA A 930 -7.08 16.72 27.40
CA ALA A 930 -7.35 15.76 26.35
C ALA A 930 -7.89 16.42 25.08
N ALA A 931 -8.76 17.43 25.20
CA ALA A 931 -9.28 18.19 24.07
C ALA A 931 -8.16 18.97 23.36
N TYR A 932 -7.30 19.65 24.13
CA TYR A 932 -6.15 20.41 23.61
C TYR A 932 -5.12 19.53 22.89
N TYR A 933 -4.81 18.36 23.44
CA TYR A 933 -3.89 17.38 22.83
C TYR A 933 -4.44 16.78 21.52
N ARG A 934 -5.75 16.54 21.46
CA ARG A 934 -6.38 15.66 20.46
C ARG A 934 -6.24 16.16 19.03
N SER A 935 -6.47 17.45 18.79
CA SER A 935 -6.42 18.02 17.43
C SER A 935 -5.01 17.86 16.82
N THR A 936 -4.00 18.28 17.57
CA THR A 936 -2.60 18.23 17.16
C THR A 936 -2.09 16.79 16.99
N ALA A 937 -2.43 15.90 17.94
CA ALA A 937 -2.02 14.50 17.85
C ALA A 937 -2.58 13.78 16.62
N ARG A 938 -3.82 14.10 16.23
CA ARG A 938 -4.48 13.54 15.05
C ARG A 938 -3.81 14.01 13.76
N GLU A 939 -3.58 15.32 13.62
CA GLU A 939 -2.93 15.88 12.43
C GLU A 939 -1.47 15.40 12.30
N LEU A 940 -0.71 15.34 13.39
CA LEU A 940 0.66 14.81 13.37
C LEU A 940 0.71 13.35 12.92
N ARG A 941 -0.19 12.49 13.42
CA ARG A 941 -0.29 11.09 12.97
C ARG A 941 -0.69 10.98 11.50
N ARG A 942 -1.55 11.87 11.01
CA ARG A 942 -1.94 11.92 9.60
C ARG A 942 -0.78 12.32 8.70
N ILE A 943 -0.05 13.37 9.07
CA ILE A 943 1.14 13.83 8.34
C ILE A 943 2.21 12.73 8.33
N ASP A 944 2.46 12.07 9.47
CA ASP A 944 3.40 10.95 9.56
C ASP A 944 3.01 9.80 8.63
N ALA A 945 1.74 9.36 8.64
CA ALA A 945 1.26 8.28 7.79
C ALA A 945 1.42 8.60 6.29
N GLY A 946 1.06 9.82 5.87
CA GLY A 946 1.21 10.26 4.49
C GLY A 946 2.68 10.36 4.05
N LEU A 947 3.55 10.94 4.88
CA LEU A 947 4.98 11.03 4.58
C LEU A 947 5.66 9.65 4.52
N ARG A 948 5.22 8.71 5.36
CA ARG A 948 5.72 7.33 5.33
C ARG A 948 5.36 6.61 4.04
N SER A 949 4.14 6.79 3.54
CA SER A 949 3.73 6.25 2.24
C SER A 949 4.60 6.78 1.11
N ASN A 950 4.77 8.11 1.03
CA ASN A 950 5.58 8.76 0.00
C ASN A 950 7.07 8.35 0.05
N MET A 951 7.58 8.02 1.24
CA MET A 951 8.93 7.49 1.42
C MET A 951 9.04 6.05 0.89
N HIS A 952 8.06 5.18 1.18
CA HIS A 952 8.05 3.81 0.66
C HIS A 952 7.84 3.73 -0.85
N GLU A 953 6.96 4.58 -1.40
CA GLU A 953 6.72 4.70 -2.84
C GLU A 953 8.01 5.09 -3.57
N HIS A 954 8.67 6.17 -3.13
CA HIS A 954 9.96 6.59 -3.71
C HIS A 954 11.02 5.49 -3.61
N PHE A 955 11.12 4.81 -2.46
CA PHE A 955 12.06 3.71 -2.27
C PHE A 955 11.81 2.56 -3.28
N SER A 956 10.55 2.13 -3.44
CA SER A 956 10.18 1.04 -4.35
C SER A 956 10.36 1.43 -5.81
N GLU A 957 9.89 2.63 -6.18
CA GLU A 957 9.98 3.18 -7.53
C GLU A 957 11.43 3.33 -7.99
N SER A 958 12.32 3.82 -7.12
CA SER A 958 13.75 3.96 -7.42
C SER A 958 14.42 2.60 -7.66
N LEU A 959 14.03 1.57 -6.90
CA LEU A 959 14.57 0.22 -7.09
C LEU A 959 14.03 -0.48 -8.35
N HIS A 960 12.79 -0.20 -8.77
CA HIS A 960 12.26 -0.65 -10.05
C HIS A 960 12.96 0.03 -11.24
N GLY A 961 13.24 1.33 -11.13
CA GLY A 961 13.97 2.12 -12.12
C GLY A 961 15.49 2.05 -12.01
N LEU A 962 16.04 1.07 -11.27
CA LEU A 962 17.46 1.08 -10.89
C LEU A 962 18.40 1.11 -12.11
N VAL A 963 18.07 0.36 -13.15
CA VAL A 963 18.83 0.32 -14.42
C VAL A 963 18.89 1.71 -15.04
N THR A 964 17.73 2.37 -15.15
CA THR A 964 17.64 3.74 -15.67
C THR A 964 18.42 4.70 -14.79
N ILE A 965 18.24 4.70 -13.48
CA ILE A 965 18.93 5.64 -12.58
C ILE A 965 20.46 5.50 -12.67
N ARG A 966 20.98 4.26 -12.76
CA ARG A 966 22.40 3.98 -12.93
C ARG A 966 22.93 4.39 -14.30
N ALA A 967 22.20 4.05 -15.38
CA ALA A 967 22.59 4.40 -16.74
C ALA A 967 22.73 5.92 -16.90
N PHE A 968 21.77 6.69 -16.37
CA PHE A 968 21.79 8.16 -16.36
C PHE A 968 22.78 8.77 -15.34
N GLY A 969 23.39 7.98 -14.44
CA GLY A 969 24.38 8.47 -13.48
C GLY A 969 23.80 9.25 -12.28
N ASN A 970 22.50 9.15 -12.00
CA ASN A 970 21.80 9.98 -11.00
C ASN A 970 21.65 9.33 -9.61
N VAL A 971 22.45 8.31 -9.28
CA VAL A 971 22.30 7.53 -8.03
C VAL A 971 22.38 8.40 -6.77
N ASP A 972 23.33 9.32 -6.68
CA ASP A 972 23.54 10.15 -5.48
C ASP A 972 22.39 11.13 -5.22
N ALA A 973 21.78 11.68 -6.28
CA ALA A 973 20.63 12.55 -6.16
C ALA A 973 19.42 11.81 -5.55
N PHE A 974 19.21 10.56 -5.94
CA PHE A 974 18.16 9.71 -5.38
C PHE A 974 18.46 9.32 -3.92
N ILE A 975 19.73 9.06 -3.57
CA ILE A 975 20.13 8.79 -2.17
C ILE A 975 19.87 10.00 -1.28
N ALA A 976 20.20 11.21 -1.75
CA ALA A 976 19.94 12.46 -1.03
C ALA A 976 18.43 12.75 -0.88
N GLU A 977 17.65 12.53 -1.93
CA GLU A 977 16.19 12.69 -1.88
C GLU A 977 15.54 11.69 -0.91
N ASN A 978 15.98 10.42 -0.92
CA ASN A 978 15.51 9.43 0.04
C ASN A 978 15.82 9.84 1.49
N CYS A 979 17.03 10.35 1.76
CA CYS A 979 17.40 10.91 3.06
C CYS A 979 16.48 12.07 3.49
N ARG A 980 16.20 13.01 2.57
CA ARG A 980 15.28 14.13 2.83
C ARG A 980 13.86 13.65 3.18
N ARG A 981 13.37 12.60 2.52
CA ARG A 981 12.06 11.99 2.79
C ARG A 981 12.02 11.29 4.15
N ILE A 982 13.06 10.53 4.50
CA ILE A 982 13.20 9.91 5.83
C ILE A 982 13.20 10.98 6.93
N ASP A 983 13.99 12.03 6.77
CA ASP A 983 14.07 13.12 7.75
C ASP A 983 12.74 13.84 7.91
N LYS A 984 12.03 14.14 6.81
CA LYS A 984 10.71 14.79 6.87
C LYS A 984 9.70 13.91 7.61
N GLN A 985 9.69 12.60 7.35
CA GLN A 985 8.83 11.65 8.04
C GLN A 985 9.20 11.50 9.53
N ASN A 986 10.50 11.42 9.85
CA ASN A 986 11.00 11.35 11.22
C ASN A 986 10.62 12.59 12.05
N ARG A 987 10.54 13.80 11.46
CA ARG A 987 10.05 15.01 12.14
C ARG A 987 8.62 14.82 12.66
N ALA A 988 7.72 14.35 11.79
CA ALA A 988 6.33 14.10 12.16
C ALA A 988 6.21 12.99 13.20
N TYR A 989 6.96 11.89 13.02
CA TYR A 989 6.92 10.76 13.94
C TYR A 989 7.48 11.11 15.33
N TRP A 990 8.60 11.85 15.40
CA TRP A 990 9.18 12.33 16.66
C TRP A 990 8.22 13.22 17.43
N LEU A 991 7.57 14.17 16.75
CA LEU A 991 6.58 15.05 17.36
C LEU A 991 5.34 14.30 17.84
N ALA A 992 4.84 13.32 17.06
CA ALA A 992 3.70 12.50 17.45
C ALA A 992 3.99 11.70 18.74
N GLN A 993 5.18 11.12 18.86
CA GLN A 993 5.58 10.36 20.06
C GLN A 993 5.80 11.28 21.27
N THR A 994 6.43 12.43 21.06
CA THR A 994 6.65 13.43 22.11
C THR A 994 5.31 13.99 22.64
N CYS A 995 4.37 14.26 21.74
CA CYS A 995 3.02 14.70 22.07
C CYS A 995 2.33 13.71 23.03
N GLN A 996 2.49 12.39 22.81
CA GLN A 996 1.98 11.38 23.73
C GLN A 996 2.66 11.41 25.11
N ARG A 997 3.96 11.74 25.20
CA ARG A 997 4.67 11.91 26.47
C ARG A 997 4.22 13.16 27.22
N TRP A 998 4.00 14.26 26.49
CA TRP A 998 3.43 15.50 27.01
C TRP A 998 2.08 15.25 27.71
N LEU A 999 1.21 14.45 27.08
CA LEU A 999 -0.07 14.05 27.68
C LEU A 999 0.14 13.15 28.89
N SER A 1000 1.01 12.14 28.77
CA SER A 1000 1.22 11.14 29.83
C SER A 1000 1.72 11.77 31.13
N VAL A 1001 2.70 12.67 31.06
CA VAL A 1001 3.25 13.34 32.27
C VAL A 1001 2.19 14.18 32.99
N ARG A 1002 1.33 14.87 32.25
CA ARG A 1002 0.27 15.72 32.82
C ARG A 1002 -0.86 14.90 33.44
N LEU A 1003 -1.32 13.86 32.74
CA LEU A 1003 -2.38 13.00 33.25
C LEU A 1003 -1.95 12.23 34.50
N ASP A 1004 -0.77 11.61 34.46
CA ASP A 1004 -0.31 10.77 35.57
C ASP A 1004 0.09 11.62 36.80
N PHE A 1005 0.56 12.86 36.60
CA PHE A 1005 0.81 13.82 37.68
C PHE A 1005 -0.49 14.29 38.36
N LEU A 1006 -1.52 14.64 37.60
CA LEU A 1006 -2.86 14.94 38.16
C LEU A 1006 -3.45 13.73 38.89
N GLY A 1007 -3.19 12.53 38.39
CA GLY A 1007 -3.52 11.29 39.10
C GLY A 1007 -2.79 11.18 40.44
N SER A 1008 -1.52 11.57 40.51
CA SER A 1008 -0.75 11.61 41.77
C SER A 1008 -1.31 12.65 42.74
N LEU A 1009 -1.82 13.79 42.25
CA LEU A 1009 -2.53 14.79 43.05
C LEU A 1009 -3.84 14.24 43.64
N LEU A 1010 -4.52 13.34 42.92
CA LEU A 1010 -5.71 12.66 43.44
C LEU A 1010 -5.36 11.71 44.60
N ILE A 1011 -4.22 11.00 44.52
CA ILE A 1011 -3.69 10.18 45.62
C ILE A 1011 -3.40 11.06 46.85
N LEU A 1012 -2.74 12.20 46.65
CA LEU A 1012 -2.47 13.16 47.73
C LEU A 1012 -3.78 13.60 48.40
N SER A 1013 -4.79 13.93 47.60
CA SER A 1013 -6.10 14.38 48.09
C SER A 1013 -6.77 13.32 48.98
N VAL A 1014 -6.82 12.05 48.53
CA VAL A 1014 -7.38 10.95 49.32
C VAL A 1014 -6.55 10.68 50.57
N ALA A 1015 -5.22 10.68 50.47
CA ALA A 1015 -4.34 10.44 51.61
C ALA A 1015 -4.51 11.52 52.69
N ILE A 1016 -4.63 12.80 52.30
CA ILE A 1016 -4.91 13.90 53.23
C ILE A 1016 -6.30 13.75 53.87
N LEU A 1017 -7.33 13.43 53.09
CA LEU A 1017 -8.69 13.25 53.61
C LEU A 1017 -8.76 12.09 54.63
N VAL A 1018 -8.08 10.97 54.34
CA VAL A 1018 -7.97 9.83 55.25
C VAL A 1018 -7.24 10.20 56.54
N VAL A 1019 -6.13 10.96 56.44
CA VAL A 1019 -5.38 11.46 57.62
C VAL A 1019 -6.21 12.46 58.43
N ALA A 1020 -6.99 13.32 57.77
CA ALA A 1020 -7.88 14.27 58.42
C ALA A 1020 -9.01 13.55 59.18
N SER A 1021 -9.56 12.50 58.60
CA SER A 1021 -10.64 11.66 59.16
C SER A 1021 -10.13 10.46 59.98
N ARG A 1022 -8.88 10.51 60.48
CA ARG A 1022 -8.20 9.40 61.19
C ARG A 1022 -8.91 8.86 62.45
N PHE A 1023 -9.86 9.62 63.01
CA PHE A 1023 -10.63 9.19 64.18
C PHE A 1023 -12.00 8.59 63.81
N ASP A 1024 -12.50 8.89 62.61
CA ASP A 1024 -13.83 8.49 62.15
C ASP A 1024 -13.77 7.25 61.26
N ILE A 1025 -12.68 7.12 60.49
CA ILE A 1025 -12.45 6.05 59.53
C ILE A 1025 -11.61 4.95 60.19
N SER A 1026 -12.14 3.72 60.20
CA SER A 1026 -11.43 2.55 60.71
C SER A 1026 -10.17 2.24 59.90
N PRO A 1027 -9.20 1.47 60.46
CA PRO A 1027 -7.98 1.10 59.75
C PRO A 1027 -8.26 0.29 58.48
N GLY A 1028 -9.33 -0.51 58.47
CA GLY A 1028 -9.77 -1.25 57.30
C GLY A 1028 -10.28 -0.33 56.19
N GLU A 1029 -11.11 0.66 56.52
CA GLU A 1029 -11.62 1.64 55.56
C GLU A 1029 -10.50 2.51 54.98
N THR A 1030 -9.53 2.89 55.82
CA THR A 1030 -8.29 3.56 55.39
C THR A 1030 -7.54 2.70 54.36
N GLY A 1031 -7.41 1.40 54.62
CA GLY A 1031 -6.79 0.43 53.72
C GLY A 1031 -7.51 0.29 52.38
N VAL A 1032 -8.84 0.19 52.40
CA VAL A 1032 -9.67 0.15 51.18
C VAL A 1032 -9.46 1.41 50.35
N ALA A 1033 -9.62 2.59 50.94
CA ALA A 1033 -9.50 3.87 50.22
C ALA A 1033 -8.12 4.06 49.57
N LEU A 1034 -7.03 3.81 50.32
CA LEU A 1034 -5.66 4.00 49.84
C LEU A 1034 -5.25 2.95 48.79
N SER A 1035 -5.64 1.69 48.97
CA SER A 1035 -5.36 0.62 48.01
C SER A 1035 -6.06 0.84 46.67
N TYR A 1036 -7.32 1.30 46.70
CA TYR A 1036 -8.11 1.54 45.50
C TYR A 1036 -7.65 2.79 44.76
N ILE A 1037 -7.33 3.88 45.47
CA ILE A 1037 -6.89 5.11 44.78
C ILE A 1037 -5.59 4.91 44.01
N LEU A 1038 -4.67 4.08 44.50
CA LEU A 1038 -3.43 3.73 43.80
C LEU A 1038 -3.70 3.03 42.46
N THR A 1039 -4.67 2.11 42.42
CA THR A 1039 -5.05 1.46 41.18
C THR A 1039 -5.86 2.39 40.27
N ALA A 1040 -6.83 3.12 40.85
CA ALA A 1040 -7.71 4.04 40.14
C ALA A 1040 -6.94 5.15 39.43
N GLN A 1041 -5.91 5.72 40.08
CA GLN A 1041 -5.03 6.74 39.51
C GLN A 1041 -4.52 6.36 38.12
N SER A 1042 -4.05 5.12 37.95
CA SER A 1042 -3.59 4.62 36.64
C SER A 1042 -4.75 4.46 35.64
N ILE A 1043 -5.91 3.96 36.08
CA ILE A 1043 -7.08 3.69 35.24
C ILE A 1043 -7.64 4.99 34.66
N PHE A 1044 -7.65 6.08 35.42
CA PHE A 1044 -8.03 7.41 34.91
C PHE A 1044 -7.19 7.83 33.69
N GLY A 1045 -5.86 7.70 33.80
CA GLY A 1045 -4.94 8.02 32.71
C GLY A 1045 -5.13 7.10 31.49
N TRP A 1046 -5.44 5.82 31.71
CA TRP A 1046 -5.75 4.87 30.64
C TRP A 1046 -7.10 5.14 29.96
N MET A 1047 -8.11 5.57 30.71
CA MET A 1047 -9.44 5.91 30.17
C MET A 1047 -9.34 6.99 29.09
N ILE A 1048 -8.62 8.08 29.37
CA ILE A 1048 -8.40 9.17 28.39
C ILE A 1048 -7.63 8.66 27.17
N ARG A 1049 -6.59 7.84 27.38
CA ARG A 1049 -5.80 7.24 26.29
C ARG A 1049 -6.63 6.33 25.39
N HIS A 1050 -7.46 5.47 25.97
CA HIS A 1050 -8.34 4.58 25.21
C HIS A 1050 -9.48 5.34 24.50
N ALA A 1051 -9.98 6.44 25.09
CA ALA A 1051 -10.94 7.31 24.42
C ALA A 1051 -10.34 7.94 23.16
N ALA A 1052 -9.11 8.47 23.26
CA ALA A 1052 -8.39 9.01 22.12
C ALA A 1052 -8.03 7.94 21.07
N GLU A 1053 -7.67 6.73 21.51
CA GLU A 1053 -7.40 5.60 20.62
C GLU A 1053 -8.65 5.15 19.86
N LEU A 1054 -9.80 5.01 20.53
CA LEU A 1054 -11.06 4.66 19.88
C LEU A 1054 -11.45 5.69 18.83
N GLU A 1055 -11.40 6.98 19.17
CA GLU A 1055 -11.76 8.05 18.24
C GLU A 1055 -10.86 8.05 17.00
N ASN A 1056 -9.54 7.85 17.17
CA ASN A 1056 -8.60 7.77 16.05
C ASN A 1056 -8.88 6.59 15.11
N ASN A 1057 -9.31 5.45 15.66
CA ASN A 1057 -9.62 4.27 14.86
C ASN A 1057 -11.02 4.34 14.23
N MET A 1058 -11.93 5.13 14.79
CA MET A 1058 -13.30 5.28 14.27
C MET A 1058 -13.35 5.95 12.88
N SER A 1059 -12.30 6.68 12.47
CA SER A 1059 -12.17 7.15 11.08
C SER A 1059 -12.14 6.00 10.05
N ALA A 1060 -11.66 4.81 10.42
CA ALA A 1060 -11.75 3.64 9.54
C ALA A 1060 -13.21 3.19 9.32
N VAL A 1061 -14.03 3.23 10.37
CA VAL A 1061 -15.47 2.94 10.30
C VAL A 1061 -16.20 3.97 9.46
N GLU A 1062 -15.89 5.26 9.63
CA GLU A 1062 -16.49 6.33 8.84
C GLU A 1062 -16.25 6.12 7.33
N ARG A 1063 -15.02 5.74 6.95
CA ARG A 1063 -14.68 5.43 5.55
C ARG A 1063 -15.36 4.17 5.02
N VAL A 1064 -15.46 3.10 5.83
CA VAL A 1064 -16.19 1.88 5.42
C VAL A 1064 -17.70 2.15 5.34
N LEU A 1065 -18.27 2.98 6.22
CA LEU A 1065 -19.67 3.40 6.18
C LEU A 1065 -19.98 4.25 4.96
N HIS A 1066 -19.05 5.10 4.52
CA HIS A 1066 -19.16 5.79 3.23
C HIS A 1066 -19.36 4.79 2.09
N TYR A 1067 -18.53 3.74 2.04
CA TYR A 1067 -18.61 2.69 1.03
C TYR A 1067 -19.89 1.85 1.17
N ALA A 1068 -20.37 1.65 2.38
CA ALA A 1068 -21.59 0.88 2.64
C ALA A 1068 -22.89 1.65 2.33
N ASN A 1069 -22.91 2.98 2.41
CA ASN A 1069 -24.14 3.78 2.42
C ASN A 1069 -24.21 4.93 1.40
N HIS A 1070 -23.08 5.45 0.92
CA HIS A 1070 -23.04 6.71 0.16
C HIS A 1070 -22.46 6.60 -1.26
N ILE A 1071 -21.88 5.45 -1.63
CA ILE A 1071 -21.49 5.20 -3.02
C ILE A 1071 -22.73 5.21 -3.93
N GLU A 1072 -22.65 6.00 -5.00
CA GLU A 1072 -23.65 6.06 -6.08
C GLU A 1072 -23.85 4.65 -6.67
N GLN A 1073 -25.09 4.30 -7.00
CA GLN A 1073 -25.42 2.98 -7.52
C GLN A 1073 -25.84 3.10 -8.99
N GLU A 1074 -25.45 2.09 -9.77
CA GLU A 1074 -26.01 1.89 -11.11
C GLU A 1074 -27.53 1.65 -11.04
N LYS A 1075 -28.18 1.66 -12.20
CA LYS A 1075 -29.58 1.24 -12.33
C LYS A 1075 -29.76 -0.20 -11.80
N PRO A 1076 -31.01 -0.59 -11.45
CA PRO A 1076 -31.26 -1.88 -10.83
C PRO A 1076 -30.62 -3.06 -11.58
N TYR A 1077 -29.87 -3.88 -10.85
CA TYR A 1077 -29.19 -5.05 -11.40
C TYR A 1077 -30.18 -6.09 -11.93
N HIS A 1078 -31.32 -6.26 -11.25
CA HIS A 1078 -32.39 -7.18 -11.63
C HIS A 1078 -33.77 -6.52 -11.38
N ILE A 1079 -34.69 -6.66 -12.33
CA ILE A 1079 -36.06 -6.18 -12.29
C ILE A 1079 -36.99 -7.41 -12.40
N PRO A 1080 -37.48 -7.97 -11.26
CA PRO A 1080 -38.10 -9.29 -11.22
C PRO A 1080 -39.20 -9.52 -12.27
N GLN A 1081 -40.13 -8.58 -12.46
CA GLN A 1081 -41.26 -8.78 -13.39
C GLN A 1081 -40.86 -8.81 -14.87
N VAL A 1082 -39.85 -8.03 -15.24
CA VAL A 1082 -39.42 -7.89 -16.64
C VAL A 1082 -38.44 -9.00 -16.97
N ASP A 1083 -37.42 -9.16 -16.12
CA ASP A 1083 -36.32 -10.08 -16.37
C ASP A 1083 -36.79 -11.54 -16.34
N ASP A 1084 -37.66 -11.93 -15.40
CA ASP A 1084 -38.19 -13.30 -15.32
C ASP A 1084 -38.99 -13.65 -16.59
N ALA A 1085 -39.72 -12.68 -17.15
CA ALA A 1085 -40.48 -12.86 -18.38
C ALA A 1085 -39.59 -12.95 -19.63
N LEU A 1086 -38.47 -12.23 -19.65
CA LEU A 1086 -37.48 -12.29 -20.73
C LEU A 1086 -36.65 -13.58 -20.69
N GLU A 1087 -36.30 -14.04 -19.49
CA GLU A 1087 -35.61 -15.30 -19.28
C GLU A 1087 -36.45 -16.48 -19.77
N ALA A 1088 -37.75 -16.50 -19.47
CA ALA A 1088 -38.67 -17.52 -19.95
C ALA A 1088 -38.83 -17.55 -21.49
N ARG A 1089 -38.45 -16.47 -22.19
CA ARG A 1089 -38.49 -16.36 -23.65
C ARG A 1089 -37.14 -16.59 -24.32
N GLU A 1090 -36.09 -16.92 -23.56
CA GLU A 1090 -34.71 -17.04 -24.07
C GLU A 1090 -34.26 -15.78 -24.85
N TRP A 1091 -34.72 -14.60 -24.43
CA TRP A 1091 -34.38 -13.34 -25.08
C TRP A 1091 -32.86 -13.05 -24.98
N PRO A 1092 -32.21 -12.50 -26.03
CA PRO A 1092 -32.73 -12.14 -27.36
C PRO A 1092 -32.88 -13.34 -28.29
N GLU A 1093 -33.97 -13.36 -29.07
CA GLU A 1093 -34.30 -14.45 -29.98
C GLU A 1093 -33.60 -14.31 -31.34
N ARG A 1094 -33.53 -13.09 -31.88
CA ARG A 1094 -33.03 -12.80 -33.24
C ARG A 1094 -31.76 -11.96 -33.24
N GLY A 1095 -31.63 -11.04 -32.29
CA GLY A 1095 -30.49 -10.13 -32.21
C GLY A 1095 -30.61 -8.90 -33.10
N GLU A 1096 -31.83 -8.39 -33.34
CA GLU A 1096 -32.05 -7.10 -34.01
C GLU A 1096 -31.71 -5.94 -33.06
N ILE A 1097 -30.98 -4.93 -33.53
CA ILE A 1097 -30.63 -3.74 -32.72
C ILE A 1097 -31.05 -2.46 -33.44
N ARG A 1098 -31.75 -1.56 -32.74
CA ARG A 1098 -32.13 -0.23 -33.24
C ARG A 1098 -31.68 0.87 -32.27
N PHE A 1099 -30.97 1.85 -32.80
CA PHE A 1099 -30.63 3.10 -32.14
C PHE A 1099 -31.54 4.19 -32.73
N GLU A 1100 -32.26 4.91 -31.87
CA GLU A 1100 -33.21 5.96 -32.26
C GLU A 1100 -32.89 7.26 -31.50
N GLY A 1101 -32.36 8.26 -32.21
CA GLY A 1101 -32.03 9.58 -31.68
C GLY A 1101 -31.03 9.57 -30.52
N VAL A 1102 -30.07 8.65 -30.52
CA VAL A 1102 -29.22 8.37 -29.36
C VAL A 1102 -28.22 9.50 -29.10
N GLU A 1103 -28.28 10.06 -27.90
CA GLU A 1103 -27.33 11.04 -27.37
C GLU A 1103 -26.66 10.52 -26.10
N ALA A 1104 -25.35 10.70 -25.95
CA ALA A 1104 -24.63 10.26 -24.76
C ALA A 1104 -23.48 11.21 -24.38
N LYS A 1105 -23.25 11.41 -23.07
CA LYS A 1105 -22.19 12.28 -22.53
C LYS A 1105 -21.52 11.62 -21.31
N TYR A 1106 -20.20 11.75 -21.19
CA TYR A 1106 -19.48 11.28 -20.00
C TYR A 1106 -19.57 12.29 -18.86
N GLY A 1107 -19.99 11.84 -17.68
CA GLY A 1107 -20.01 12.63 -16.45
C GLY A 1107 -20.79 13.94 -16.59
N SER A 1108 -20.18 15.05 -16.14
CA SER A 1108 -20.73 16.40 -16.28
C SER A 1108 -20.21 17.13 -17.53
N SER A 1109 -19.74 16.41 -18.56
CA SER A 1109 -19.30 17.02 -19.82
C SER A 1109 -20.45 17.83 -20.43
N GLU A 1110 -20.15 19.04 -20.89
CA GLU A 1110 -21.09 19.88 -21.65
C GLU A 1110 -21.29 19.36 -23.07
N ARG A 1111 -20.33 18.59 -23.61
CA ARG A 1111 -20.36 18.07 -24.98
C ARG A 1111 -20.87 16.64 -25.03
N ASN A 1112 -21.83 16.41 -25.92
CA ASN A 1112 -22.29 15.09 -26.34
C ASN A 1112 -21.18 14.38 -27.15
N VAL A 1113 -20.90 13.11 -26.80
CA VAL A 1113 -19.95 12.25 -27.51
C VAL A 1113 -20.65 11.46 -28.62
N LEU A 1114 -21.93 11.13 -28.41
CA LEU A 1114 -22.85 10.67 -29.45
C LEU A 1114 -23.95 11.72 -29.58
N ASP A 1115 -24.29 12.11 -30.79
CA ASP A 1115 -25.23 13.19 -31.05
C ASP A 1115 -26.29 12.74 -32.07
N LYS A 1116 -27.53 12.48 -31.59
CA LYS A 1116 -28.70 12.08 -32.38
C LYS A 1116 -28.42 10.96 -33.39
N LEU A 1117 -27.79 9.89 -32.89
CA LEU A 1117 -27.42 8.76 -33.72
C LEU A 1117 -28.62 7.84 -33.97
N ASP A 1118 -28.97 7.65 -35.24
CA ASP A 1118 -29.97 6.70 -35.72
C ASP A 1118 -29.28 5.55 -36.49
N LEU A 1119 -29.49 4.31 -36.08
CA LEU A 1119 -28.87 3.13 -36.70
C LEU A 1119 -29.73 1.88 -36.55
N HIS A 1120 -29.90 1.13 -37.63
CA HIS A 1120 -30.56 -0.18 -37.63
C HIS A 1120 -29.59 -1.28 -38.06
N ILE A 1121 -29.50 -2.32 -37.22
CA ILE A 1121 -28.72 -3.54 -37.42
C ILE A 1121 -29.70 -4.71 -37.48
N ALA A 1122 -29.72 -5.39 -38.62
CA ALA A 1122 -30.58 -6.53 -38.87
C ALA A 1122 -30.11 -7.79 -38.10
N PRO A 1123 -30.99 -8.77 -37.83
CA PRO A 1123 -30.61 -10.05 -37.26
C PRO A 1123 -29.52 -10.76 -38.05
N GLY A 1124 -28.44 -11.20 -37.39
CA GLY A 1124 -27.34 -11.92 -38.02
C GLY A 1124 -26.40 -11.03 -38.85
N GLU A 1125 -26.61 -9.71 -38.88
CA GLU A 1125 -25.77 -8.77 -39.64
C GLU A 1125 -24.41 -8.56 -38.97
N LYS A 1126 -23.33 -8.59 -39.77
CA LYS A 1126 -21.98 -8.22 -39.36
C LYS A 1126 -21.72 -6.77 -39.73
N ILE A 1127 -21.73 -5.88 -38.73
CA ILE A 1127 -21.51 -4.44 -38.90
C ILE A 1127 -20.18 -4.01 -38.27
N ALA A 1128 -19.41 -3.18 -38.96
CA ALA A 1128 -18.17 -2.62 -38.44
C ALA A 1128 -18.25 -1.10 -38.24
N PHE A 1129 -17.69 -0.60 -37.14
CA PHE A 1129 -17.59 0.82 -36.81
C PHE A 1129 -16.16 1.31 -37.00
N CYS A 1130 -15.96 2.25 -37.91
CA CYS A 1130 -14.67 2.86 -38.19
C CYS A 1130 -14.72 4.38 -38.05
N GLY A 1131 -13.56 5.03 -37.94
CA GLY A 1131 -13.47 6.48 -37.71
C GLY A 1131 -12.20 6.86 -36.97
N ARG A 1132 -11.95 8.16 -36.82
CA ARG A 1132 -10.78 8.67 -36.08
C ARG A 1132 -10.81 8.26 -34.59
N THR A 1133 -9.66 8.27 -33.94
CA THR A 1133 -9.57 8.10 -32.48
C THR A 1133 -10.39 9.21 -31.82
N GLY A 1134 -11.28 8.86 -30.88
CA GLY A 1134 -12.20 9.81 -30.26
C GLY A 1134 -13.49 10.14 -31.03
N ALA A 1135 -13.77 9.46 -32.16
CA ALA A 1135 -15.01 9.68 -32.93
C ALA A 1135 -16.31 9.18 -32.24
N GLY A 1136 -16.20 8.45 -31.12
CA GLY A 1136 -17.34 7.88 -30.39
C GLY A 1136 -17.55 6.36 -30.58
N LYS A 1137 -16.62 5.66 -31.23
CA LYS A 1137 -16.72 4.21 -31.54
C LYS A 1137 -16.93 3.34 -30.28
N SER A 1138 -15.98 3.39 -29.34
CA SER A 1138 -16.10 2.65 -28.08
C SER A 1138 -17.24 3.17 -27.21
N THR A 1139 -17.60 4.45 -27.34
CA THR A 1139 -18.76 5.03 -26.64
C THR A 1139 -20.06 4.31 -27.04
N LEU A 1140 -20.23 3.97 -28.33
CA LEU A 1140 -21.38 3.21 -28.83
C LEU A 1140 -21.50 1.84 -28.16
N VAL A 1141 -20.39 1.14 -27.96
CA VAL A 1141 -20.35 -0.14 -27.22
C VAL A 1141 -20.74 0.08 -25.76
N THR A 1142 -20.24 1.15 -25.13
CA THR A 1142 -20.54 1.44 -23.72
C THR A 1142 -22.01 1.78 -23.48
N THR A 1143 -22.69 2.42 -24.44
CA THR A 1143 -24.14 2.70 -24.34
C THR A 1143 -24.99 1.46 -24.58
N LEU A 1144 -24.60 0.58 -25.51
CA LEU A 1144 -25.27 -0.71 -25.73
C LEU A 1144 -25.23 -1.62 -24.49
N LEU A 1145 -24.09 -1.66 -23.78
CA LEU A 1145 -23.93 -2.42 -22.54
C LEU A 1145 -24.52 -1.72 -21.30
N ARG A 1146 -25.13 -0.54 -21.48
CA ARG A 1146 -25.61 0.36 -20.40
C ARG A 1146 -24.57 0.55 -19.30
N THR A 1147 -23.34 0.79 -19.72
CA THR A 1147 -22.25 1.23 -18.84
C THR A 1147 -22.12 2.74 -18.85
N LEU A 1148 -22.52 3.36 -19.97
CA LEU A 1148 -22.86 4.77 -20.08
C LEU A 1148 -24.36 4.88 -20.36
N GLU A 1149 -25.10 5.56 -19.48
CA GLU A 1149 -26.53 5.80 -19.70
C GLU A 1149 -26.74 6.92 -20.72
N LEU A 1150 -27.84 6.83 -21.48
CA LEU A 1150 -28.17 7.79 -22.53
C LEU A 1150 -28.63 9.14 -21.94
N SER A 1151 -28.24 10.24 -22.60
CA SER A 1151 -28.76 11.58 -22.35
C SER A 1151 -30.15 11.76 -22.97
N ALA A 1152 -30.34 11.23 -24.18
CA ALA A 1152 -31.58 11.23 -24.94
C ALA A 1152 -31.59 10.07 -25.96
N GLY A 1153 -32.77 9.76 -26.50
CA GLY A 1153 -32.97 8.66 -27.44
C GLY A 1153 -33.20 7.31 -26.77
N THR A 1154 -33.37 6.28 -27.58
CA THR A 1154 -33.69 4.91 -27.16
C THR A 1154 -32.86 3.89 -27.93
N ILE A 1155 -32.48 2.80 -27.27
CA ILE A 1155 -31.87 1.62 -27.90
C ILE A 1155 -32.78 0.43 -27.65
N THR A 1156 -33.21 -0.26 -28.70
CA THR A 1156 -34.04 -1.45 -28.58
C THR A 1156 -33.31 -2.68 -29.12
N ILE A 1157 -33.46 -3.81 -28.42
CA ILE A 1157 -32.98 -5.13 -28.87
C ILE A 1157 -34.19 -6.06 -28.99
N ASP A 1158 -34.41 -6.64 -30.18
CA ASP A 1158 -35.63 -7.40 -30.53
C ASP A 1158 -36.93 -6.65 -30.17
N GLY A 1159 -36.94 -5.33 -30.37
CA GLY A 1159 -38.09 -4.45 -30.08
C GLY A 1159 -38.31 -4.10 -28.61
N ILE A 1160 -37.43 -4.54 -27.71
CA ILE A 1160 -37.50 -4.24 -26.27
C ILE A 1160 -36.48 -3.17 -25.93
N ASP A 1161 -36.93 -2.08 -25.30
CA ASP A 1161 -36.06 -1.01 -24.83
C ASP A 1161 -35.14 -1.53 -23.71
N ILE A 1162 -33.82 -1.43 -23.94
CA ILE A 1162 -32.81 -1.88 -23.00
C ILE A 1162 -32.85 -1.10 -21.68
N ALA A 1163 -33.43 0.10 -21.65
CA ALA A 1163 -33.58 0.89 -20.42
C ALA A 1163 -34.59 0.27 -19.43
N SER A 1164 -35.52 -0.55 -19.92
CA SER A 1164 -36.61 -1.15 -19.13
C SER A 1164 -36.26 -2.47 -18.42
N MET A 1165 -35.14 -3.10 -18.78
CA MET A 1165 -34.66 -4.37 -18.23
C MET A 1165 -33.54 -4.19 -17.19
N GLY A 1166 -33.30 -5.22 -16.39
CA GLY A 1166 -32.19 -5.26 -15.44
C GLY A 1166 -30.83 -5.39 -16.14
N LEU A 1167 -29.80 -4.78 -15.55
CA LEU A 1167 -28.44 -4.79 -16.11
C LEU A 1167 -27.87 -6.21 -16.23
N HIS A 1168 -28.17 -7.09 -15.28
CA HIS A 1168 -27.74 -8.49 -15.33
C HIS A 1168 -28.26 -9.18 -16.58
N ARG A 1169 -29.58 -9.10 -16.85
CA ARG A 1169 -30.20 -9.76 -18.01
C ARG A 1169 -29.65 -9.24 -19.33
N LEU A 1170 -29.43 -7.94 -19.43
CA LEU A 1170 -28.84 -7.34 -20.63
C LEU A 1170 -27.40 -7.84 -20.86
N ARG A 1171 -26.53 -7.68 -19.87
CA ARG A 1171 -25.10 -7.97 -19.99
C ARG A 1171 -24.82 -9.47 -20.07
N SER A 1172 -25.62 -10.31 -19.42
CA SER A 1172 -25.54 -11.77 -19.52
C SER A 1172 -25.95 -12.29 -20.90
N SER A 1173 -26.70 -11.51 -21.68
CA SER A 1173 -27.19 -11.91 -23.01
C SER A 1173 -26.31 -11.44 -24.17
N LEU A 1174 -25.28 -10.61 -23.92
CA LEU A 1174 -24.35 -10.06 -24.90
C LEU A 1174 -22.94 -10.57 -24.63
N SER A 1175 -22.19 -10.98 -25.66
CA SER A 1175 -20.76 -11.29 -25.52
C SER A 1175 -19.87 -10.16 -26.02
N LEU A 1176 -18.82 -9.86 -25.28
CA LEU A 1176 -17.83 -8.83 -25.60
C LEU A 1176 -16.44 -9.47 -25.68
N ILE A 1177 -15.68 -9.14 -26.71
CA ILE A 1177 -14.25 -9.40 -26.80
C ILE A 1177 -13.54 -8.05 -26.62
N PRO A 1178 -12.95 -7.78 -25.44
CA PRO A 1178 -12.33 -6.50 -25.13
C PRO A 1178 -10.98 -6.35 -25.84
N GLN A 1179 -10.50 -5.10 -25.90
CA GLN A 1179 -9.18 -4.75 -26.43
C GLN A 1179 -8.04 -5.44 -25.65
N ASP A 1180 -8.12 -5.40 -24.31
CA ASP A 1180 -7.18 -6.08 -23.42
C ASP A 1180 -7.86 -7.31 -22.81
N ALA A 1181 -7.40 -8.50 -23.19
CA ALA A 1181 -7.90 -9.76 -22.65
C ALA A 1181 -7.46 -9.95 -21.18
N VAL A 1182 -8.31 -9.53 -20.24
CA VAL A 1182 -8.08 -9.71 -18.81
C VAL A 1182 -8.26 -11.18 -18.43
N ILE A 1183 -7.17 -11.82 -18.02
CA ILE A 1183 -7.16 -13.18 -17.49
C ILE A 1183 -6.88 -13.14 -15.98
N TYR A 1184 -7.70 -13.85 -15.21
CA TYR A 1184 -7.63 -13.90 -13.76
C TYR A 1184 -6.71 -15.03 -13.30
N SER A 1185 -6.09 -14.88 -12.13
CA SER A 1185 -5.28 -15.96 -11.55
C SER A 1185 -6.18 -17.10 -11.07
N GLY A 1186 -5.80 -18.34 -11.37
CA GLY A 1186 -6.65 -19.51 -11.15
C GLY A 1186 -6.39 -20.61 -12.17
N THR A 1187 -7.37 -21.47 -12.42
CA THR A 1187 -7.30 -22.45 -13.50
C THR A 1187 -7.79 -21.84 -14.82
N LEU A 1188 -7.42 -22.43 -15.95
CA LEU A 1188 -8.00 -22.08 -17.24
C LEU A 1188 -9.52 -22.35 -17.26
N ARG A 1189 -9.98 -23.44 -16.64
CA ARG A 1189 -11.41 -23.73 -16.40
C ARG A 1189 -12.13 -22.55 -15.77
N TYR A 1190 -11.59 -22.04 -14.65
CA TYR A 1190 -12.16 -20.91 -13.93
C TYR A 1190 -12.22 -19.62 -14.77
N ASN A 1191 -11.30 -19.46 -15.72
CA ASN A 1191 -11.28 -18.31 -16.60
C ASN A 1191 -12.27 -18.42 -17.77
N LEU A 1192 -12.55 -19.63 -18.26
CA LEU A 1192 -13.52 -19.87 -19.32
C LEU A 1192 -14.95 -19.85 -18.79
N ASP A 1193 -15.16 -20.49 -17.64
CA ASP A 1193 -16.47 -20.58 -16.97
C ASP A 1193 -16.33 -20.34 -15.46
N PRO A 1194 -16.41 -19.07 -15.02
CA PRO A 1194 -16.39 -18.73 -13.59
C PRO A 1194 -17.61 -19.22 -12.81
N LEU A 1195 -18.69 -19.58 -13.52
CA LEU A 1195 -19.99 -19.94 -12.96
C LEU A 1195 -20.16 -21.45 -12.78
N ASP A 1196 -19.26 -22.26 -13.34
CA ASP A 1196 -19.33 -23.73 -13.35
C ASP A 1196 -20.69 -24.22 -13.90
N GLN A 1197 -21.15 -23.57 -14.97
CA GLN A 1197 -22.43 -23.80 -15.65
C GLN A 1197 -22.31 -24.77 -16.83
N HIS A 1198 -21.11 -24.93 -17.37
CA HIS A 1198 -20.84 -25.71 -18.57
C HIS A 1198 -20.02 -26.95 -18.25
N GLU A 1199 -20.32 -28.07 -18.92
CA GLU A 1199 -19.53 -29.29 -18.78
C GLU A 1199 -18.13 -29.14 -19.42
N ASP A 1200 -17.13 -29.82 -18.88
CA ASP A 1200 -15.74 -29.82 -19.38
C ASP A 1200 -15.65 -30.12 -20.89
N ALA A 1201 -16.58 -30.93 -21.44
CA ALA A 1201 -16.66 -31.20 -22.88
C ALA A 1201 -16.90 -29.93 -23.73
N THR A 1202 -17.71 -29.00 -23.22
CA THR A 1202 -17.97 -27.71 -23.90
C THR A 1202 -16.74 -26.80 -23.85
N LEU A 1203 -16.00 -26.84 -22.73
CA LEU A 1203 -14.78 -26.04 -22.57
C LEU A 1203 -13.64 -26.56 -23.46
N HIS A 1204 -13.50 -27.89 -23.56
CA HIS A 1204 -12.54 -28.51 -24.47
C HIS A 1204 -12.88 -28.23 -25.94
N ASP A 1205 -14.16 -28.28 -26.32
CA ASP A 1205 -14.61 -27.92 -27.67
C ASP A 1205 -14.26 -26.45 -28.00
N ALA A 1206 -14.48 -25.52 -27.06
CA ALA A 1206 -14.11 -24.12 -27.23
C ALA A 1206 -12.59 -23.91 -27.38
N LEU A 1207 -11.76 -24.62 -26.61
CA LEU A 1207 -10.30 -24.57 -26.75
C LEU A 1207 -9.81 -25.16 -28.07
N GLN A 1208 -10.44 -26.25 -28.53
CA GLN A 1208 -10.11 -26.87 -29.81
C GLN A 1208 -10.43 -25.96 -30.98
N ARG A 1209 -11.59 -25.31 -30.98
CA ARG A 1209 -12.01 -24.39 -32.04
C ARG A 1209 -11.22 -23.08 -32.07
N THR A 1210 -10.59 -22.70 -30.96
CA THR A 1210 -9.69 -21.53 -30.87
C THR A 1210 -8.21 -21.88 -31.05
N SER A 1211 -7.88 -23.10 -31.51
CA SER A 1211 -6.52 -23.58 -31.73
C SER A 1211 -5.61 -23.52 -30.47
N LEU A 1212 -6.22 -23.57 -29.28
CA LEU A 1212 -5.53 -23.58 -27.98
C LEU A 1212 -5.38 -25.01 -27.43
N THR A 1213 -5.16 -26.00 -28.30
CA THR A 1213 -5.11 -27.43 -27.95
C THR A 1213 -4.01 -27.80 -26.98
N ASP A 1214 -2.97 -26.96 -26.88
CA ASP A 1214 -1.80 -27.20 -26.04
C ASP A 1214 -2.04 -26.84 -24.57
N LEU A 1215 -3.14 -26.13 -24.27
CA LEU A 1215 -3.48 -25.67 -22.94
C LEU A 1215 -4.46 -26.65 -22.25
N SER A 1216 -4.14 -27.05 -21.03
CA SER A 1216 -5.03 -27.87 -20.19
C SER A 1216 -5.99 -27.00 -19.37
N LEU A 1217 -7.24 -27.45 -19.16
CA LEU A 1217 -8.22 -26.78 -18.29
C LEU A 1217 -7.72 -26.58 -16.86
N ASP A 1218 -6.87 -27.47 -16.35
CA ASP A 1218 -6.30 -27.40 -15.00
C ASP A 1218 -4.99 -26.60 -14.94
N MET A 1219 -4.52 -26.05 -16.06
CA MET A 1219 -3.36 -25.17 -16.11
C MET A 1219 -3.57 -23.98 -15.17
N THR A 1220 -2.59 -23.75 -14.28
CA THR A 1220 -2.62 -22.61 -13.36
C THR A 1220 -2.13 -21.36 -14.09
N ILE A 1221 -2.98 -20.36 -14.19
CA ILE A 1221 -2.68 -19.06 -14.76
C ILE A 1221 -2.13 -18.16 -13.66
N THR A 1222 -0.95 -17.57 -13.91
CA THR A 1222 -0.30 -16.64 -12.98
C THR A 1222 -1.00 -15.28 -12.96
N GLU A 1223 -0.60 -14.39 -12.05
CA GLU A 1223 -1.15 -13.03 -11.98
C GLU A 1223 -1.05 -12.33 -13.35
N GLU A 1224 -2.14 -11.65 -13.75
CA GLU A 1224 -2.29 -10.96 -15.04
C GLU A 1224 -2.04 -11.83 -16.29
N GLY A 1225 -2.09 -13.16 -16.17
CA GLY A 1225 -1.80 -14.06 -17.28
C GLY A 1225 -0.32 -14.05 -17.72
N GLY A 1226 0.61 -13.69 -16.82
CA GLY A 1226 2.04 -13.56 -17.13
C GLY A 1226 2.73 -14.78 -17.77
N ASN A 1227 2.12 -15.97 -17.69
CA ASN A 1227 2.58 -17.20 -18.33
C ASN A 1227 1.93 -17.48 -19.71
N LEU A 1228 1.13 -16.57 -20.25
CA LEU A 1228 0.46 -16.65 -21.54
C LEU A 1228 0.92 -15.51 -22.45
N SER A 1229 1.10 -15.79 -23.75
CA SER A 1229 1.39 -14.76 -24.75
C SER A 1229 0.20 -13.82 -24.94
N ALA A 1230 0.43 -12.63 -25.50
CA ALA A 1230 -0.66 -11.68 -25.80
C ALA A 1230 -1.72 -12.32 -26.72
N GLY A 1231 -1.28 -13.01 -27.79
CA GLY A 1231 -2.15 -13.74 -28.70
C GLY A 1231 -2.98 -14.84 -28.02
N GLN A 1232 -2.37 -15.63 -27.14
CA GLN A 1232 -3.08 -16.67 -26.38
C GLN A 1232 -4.17 -16.08 -25.49
N ARG A 1233 -3.94 -14.92 -24.85
CA ARG A 1233 -4.95 -14.28 -24.01
C ARG A 1233 -6.17 -13.85 -24.85
N SER A 1234 -5.94 -13.34 -26.04
CA SER A 1234 -7.02 -12.95 -26.96
C SER A 1234 -7.83 -14.15 -27.45
N LEU A 1235 -7.16 -15.25 -27.82
CA LEU A 1235 -7.83 -16.51 -28.17
C LEU A 1235 -8.65 -17.09 -26.98
N ILE A 1236 -8.16 -16.98 -25.74
CA ILE A 1236 -8.95 -17.36 -24.55
C ILE A 1236 -10.19 -16.48 -24.41
N SER A 1237 -10.09 -15.18 -24.72
CA SER A 1237 -11.26 -14.30 -24.72
C SER A 1237 -12.28 -14.68 -25.79
N LEU A 1238 -11.81 -15.16 -26.94
CA LEU A 1238 -12.66 -15.70 -28.00
C LEU A 1238 -13.36 -16.99 -27.54
N ALA A 1239 -12.62 -17.89 -26.88
CA ALA A 1239 -13.18 -19.11 -26.29
C ALA A 1239 -14.28 -18.78 -25.26
N ARG A 1240 -14.12 -17.74 -24.43
CA ARG A 1240 -15.16 -17.26 -23.50
C ARG A 1240 -16.45 -16.84 -24.23
N ALA A 1241 -16.33 -16.13 -25.34
CA ALA A 1241 -17.50 -15.71 -26.13
C ALA A 1241 -18.24 -16.92 -26.71
N MET A 1242 -17.50 -17.95 -27.16
CA MET A 1242 -18.08 -19.19 -27.69
C MET A 1242 -18.82 -20.01 -26.62
N VAL A 1243 -18.26 -20.10 -25.42
CA VAL A 1243 -18.90 -20.84 -24.29
C VAL A 1243 -20.26 -20.25 -23.95
N ARG A 1244 -20.42 -18.91 -24.04
CA ARG A 1244 -21.67 -18.20 -23.69
C ARG A 1244 -22.80 -18.34 -24.71
N LYS A 1245 -22.51 -18.70 -25.97
CA LYS A 1245 -23.51 -18.93 -27.04
C LYS A 1245 -24.55 -17.79 -27.22
N THR A 1246 -24.11 -16.53 -27.20
CA THR A 1246 -24.99 -15.35 -27.33
C THR A 1246 -25.36 -15.04 -28.79
N ARG A 1247 -26.53 -14.45 -29.04
CA ARG A 1247 -26.97 -14.00 -30.38
C ARG A 1247 -26.35 -12.70 -30.87
N ILE A 1248 -25.72 -11.93 -29.97
CA ILE A 1248 -25.05 -10.68 -30.28
C ILE A 1248 -23.63 -10.72 -29.71
N VAL A 1249 -22.64 -10.40 -30.54
CA VAL A 1249 -21.22 -10.41 -30.18
C VAL A 1249 -20.59 -9.07 -30.56
N ILE A 1250 -19.82 -8.50 -29.63
CA ILE A 1250 -19.14 -7.21 -29.79
C ILE A 1250 -17.63 -7.47 -29.78
N LEU A 1251 -16.94 -7.00 -30.81
CA LEU A 1251 -15.48 -7.06 -30.95
C LEU A 1251 -14.93 -5.64 -30.78
N ASP A 1252 -14.23 -5.35 -29.69
CA ASP A 1252 -13.69 -4.00 -29.41
C ASP A 1252 -12.16 -4.01 -29.54
N GLU A 1253 -11.65 -3.66 -30.73
CA GLU A 1253 -10.22 -3.62 -31.07
C GLU A 1253 -9.45 -4.92 -30.76
N ALA A 1254 -10.13 -6.07 -30.87
CA ALA A 1254 -9.63 -7.38 -30.45
C ALA A 1254 -8.29 -7.81 -31.09
N THR A 1255 -7.85 -7.18 -32.18
CA THR A 1255 -6.64 -7.55 -32.94
C THR A 1255 -5.53 -6.50 -32.90
N ALA A 1256 -5.71 -5.39 -32.16
CA ALA A 1256 -4.80 -4.25 -32.22
C ALA A 1256 -3.35 -4.57 -31.79
N SER A 1257 -3.18 -5.43 -30.79
CA SER A 1257 -1.91 -5.74 -30.10
C SER A 1257 -1.34 -7.14 -30.42
N ILE A 1258 -1.86 -7.78 -31.46
CA ILE A 1258 -1.57 -9.18 -31.78
C ILE A 1258 -0.70 -9.25 -33.04
N ASP A 1259 0.21 -10.23 -33.06
CA ASP A 1259 1.00 -10.61 -34.23
C ASP A 1259 0.11 -11.02 -35.41
N GLN A 1260 0.64 -10.88 -36.62
CA GLN A 1260 -0.13 -11.12 -37.84
C GLN A 1260 -0.60 -12.57 -37.98
N GLU A 1261 0.20 -13.54 -37.53
CA GLU A 1261 -0.16 -14.96 -37.56
C GLU A 1261 -1.38 -15.26 -36.68
N THR A 1262 -1.37 -14.75 -35.44
CA THR A 1262 -2.50 -14.92 -34.52
C THR A 1262 -3.73 -14.10 -34.96
N ASP A 1263 -3.55 -12.96 -35.64
CA ASP A 1263 -4.66 -12.19 -36.24
C ASP A 1263 -5.41 -13.04 -37.28
N VAL A 1264 -4.68 -13.73 -38.18
CA VAL A 1264 -5.29 -14.64 -39.17
C VAL A 1264 -6.09 -15.76 -38.47
N GLN A 1265 -5.54 -16.34 -37.40
CA GLN A 1265 -6.25 -17.37 -36.63
C GLN A 1265 -7.56 -16.84 -36.02
N ILE A 1266 -7.53 -15.63 -35.44
CA ILE A 1266 -8.72 -14.99 -34.88
C ILE A 1266 -9.76 -14.73 -35.99
N GLN A 1267 -9.36 -14.21 -37.14
CA GLN A 1267 -10.27 -13.98 -38.28
C GLN A 1267 -10.91 -15.29 -38.77
N GLU A 1268 -10.15 -16.37 -38.84
CA GLU A 1268 -10.65 -17.67 -39.26
C GLU A 1268 -11.72 -18.21 -38.30
N VAL A 1269 -11.48 -18.13 -36.99
CA VAL A 1269 -12.47 -18.52 -35.98
C VAL A 1269 -13.70 -17.62 -36.03
N LEU A 1270 -13.54 -16.31 -36.19
CA LEU A 1270 -14.65 -15.37 -36.35
C LEU A 1270 -15.51 -15.69 -37.57
N ARG A 1271 -14.89 -16.09 -38.69
CA ARG A 1271 -15.61 -16.45 -39.91
C ARG A 1271 -16.41 -17.74 -39.75
N ASN A 1272 -15.81 -18.76 -39.12
CA ASN A 1272 -16.36 -20.11 -39.07
C ASN A 1272 -17.41 -20.26 -37.96
N GLU A 1273 -17.20 -19.62 -36.81
CA GLU A 1273 -17.99 -19.89 -35.59
C GLU A 1273 -19.08 -18.85 -35.32
N PHE A 1274 -18.96 -17.64 -35.87
CA PHE A 1274 -19.91 -16.53 -35.66
C PHE A 1274 -20.81 -16.28 -36.86
N ASP A 1275 -21.05 -17.31 -37.67
CA ASP A 1275 -21.98 -17.22 -38.80
C ASP A 1275 -23.44 -17.22 -38.32
N GLY A 1276 -24.25 -16.30 -38.87
CA GLY A 1276 -25.64 -16.08 -38.44
C GLY A 1276 -25.81 -15.39 -37.07
N ILE A 1277 -24.74 -14.86 -36.47
CA ILE A 1277 -24.76 -14.12 -35.20
C ILE A 1277 -24.56 -12.63 -35.48
N THR A 1278 -25.39 -11.76 -34.91
CA THR A 1278 -25.24 -10.30 -35.06
C THR A 1278 -23.90 -9.87 -34.45
N THR A 1279 -22.99 -9.34 -35.27
CA THR A 1279 -21.61 -9.04 -34.87
C THR A 1279 -21.30 -7.56 -35.05
N LEU A 1280 -20.87 -6.90 -33.97
CA LEU A 1280 -20.50 -5.48 -33.97
C LEU A 1280 -18.99 -5.35 -33.81
N THR A 1281 -18.30 -4.87 -34.83
CA THR A 1281 -16.83 -4.81 -34.86
C THR A 1281 -16.33 -3.38 -34.78
N VAL A 1282 -15.73 -2.99 -33.67
CA VAL A 1282 -14.95 -1.75 -33.55
C VAL A 1282 -13.49 -2.09 -33.84
N ALA A 1283 -12.93 -1.57 -34.93
CA ALA A 1283 -11.53 -1.83 -35.28
C ALA A 1283 -10.85 -0.60 -35.87
N HIS A 1284 -9.54 -0.53 -35.68
CA HIS A 1284 -8.66 0.43 -36.37
C HIS A 1284 -7.97 -0.20 -37.60
N ARG A 1285 -7.79 -1.52 -37.61
CA ARG A 1285 -7.25 -2.27 -38.75
C ARG A 1285 -8.34 -2.44 -39.80
N ILE A 1286 -8.13 -1.84 -40.97
CA ILE A 1286 -9.12 -1.89 -42.05
C ILE A 1286 -9.33 -3.32 -42.54
N GLN A 1287 -8.29 -4.16 -42.58
CA GLN A 1287 -8.40 -5.57 -42.99
C GLN A 1287 -9.49 -6.33 -42.22
N THR A 1288 -9.60 -6.12 -40.91
CA THR A 1288 -10.66 -6.74 -40.07
C THR A 1288 -12.07 -6.26 -40.44
N ILE A 1289 -12.20 -5.07 -41.02
CA ILE A 1289 -13.46 -4.42 -41.35
C ILE A 1289 -13.99 -4.85 -42.73
N LEU A 1290 -13.08 -5.21 -43.66
CA LEU A 1290 -13.43 -5.54 -45.05
C LEU A 1290 -14.35 -6.75 -45.20
N HIS A 1291 -14.41 -7.62 -44.18
CA HIS A 1291 -15.26 -8.83 -44.16
C HIS A 1291 -16.65 -8.58 -43.55
N SER A 1292 -16.99 -7.34 -43.21
CA SER A 1292 -18.30 -6.99 -42.65
C SER A 1292 -19.33 -6.78 -43.75
N ASP A 1293 -20.59 -7.12 -43.49
CA ASP A 1293 -21.71 -6.88 -44.41
C ASP A 1293 -21.91 -5.38 -44.65
N ARG A 1294 -21.80 -4.59 -43.56
CA ARG A 1294 -21.90 -3.12 -43.58
C ARG A 1294 -20.83 -2.48 -42.71
N VAL A 1295 -20.37 -1.31 -43.13
CA VAL A 1295 -19.42 -0.46 -42.40
C VAL A 1295 -20.10 0.87 -42.08
N CYS A 1296 -20.00 1.32 -40.84
CA CYS A 1296 -20.49 2.58 -40.32
C CYS A 1296 -19.30 3.47 -39.96
N VAL A 1297 -19.16 4.60 -40.66
CA VAL A 1297 -18.10 5.58 -40.43
C VAL A 1297 -18.61 6.65 -39.47
N LEU A 1298 -17.98 6.75 -38.29
CA LEU A 1298 -18.28 7.76 -37.27
C LEU A 1298 -17.27 8.91 -37.33
N ASP A 1299 -17.76 10.14 -37.27
CA ASP A 1299 -16.93 11.33 -37.02
C ASP A 1299 -17.65 12.26 -36.04
N LYS A 1300 -16.92 12.74 -35.02
CA LYS A 1300 -17.43 13.66 -33.99
C LYS A 1300 -18.79 13.27 -33.36
N GLY A 1301 -19.09 11.98 -33.24
CA GLY A 1301 -20.32 11.48 -32.62
C GLY A 1301 -21.53 11.33 -33.55
N VAL A 1302 -21.37 11.57 -34.85
CA VAL A 1302 -22.41 11.37 -35.88
C VAL A 1302 -21.98 10.34 -36.93
N ILE A 1303 -22.94 9.67 -37.54
CA ILE A 1303 -22.70 8.75 -38.66
C ILE A 1303 -22.52 9.56 -39.94
N VAL A 1304 -21.36 9.43 -40.58
CA VAL A 1304 -21.01 10.14 -41.82
C VAL A 1304 -21.37 9.31 -43.03
N GLU A 1305 -21.05 8.01 -42.99
CA GLU A 1305 -21.26 7.07 -44.10
C GLU A 1305 -21.68 5.71 -43.55
N ILE A 1306 -22.56 5.03 -44.27
CA ILE A 1306 -22.93 3.64 -44.01
C ILE A 1306 -23.19 2.92 -45.33
N GLY A 1307 -22.73 1.68 -45.46
CA GLY A 1307 -22.87 0.89 -46.69
C GLY A 1307 -21.98 -0.34 -46.67
N SER A 1308 -22.01 -1.15 -47.73
CA SER A 1308 -21.06 -2.26 -47.85
C SER A 1308 -19.63 -1.72 -48.07
N PRO A 1309 -18.57 -2.46 -47.67
CA PRO A 1309 -17.19 -2.06 -47.91
C PRO A 1309 -16.91 -1.64 -49.37
N ALA A 1310 -17.43 -2.40 -50.33
CA ALA A 1310 -17.27 -2.12 -51.77
C ALA A 1310 -18.00 -0.85 -52.22
N GLU A 1311 -19.22 -0.61 -51.72
CA GLU A 1311 -19.99 0.61 -52.00
C GLU A 1311 -19.32 1.86 -51.44
N LEU A 1312 -18.76 1.77 -50.23
CA LEU A 1312 -18.09 2.90 -49.59
C LEU A 1312 -16.74 3.22 -50.24
N TRP A 1313 -15.99 2.21 -50.70
CA TRP A 1313 -14.74 2.40 -51.43
C TRP A 1313 -14.94 3.01 -52.81
N ALA A 1314 -16.08 2.74 -53.47
CA ALA A 1314 -16.42 3.31 -54.76
C ALA A 1314 -16.73 4.82 -54.72
N LYS A 1315 -16.93 5.42 -53.54
CA LYS A 1315 -17.13 6.86 -53.38
C LYS A 1315 -15.78 7.59 -53.41
N GLU A 1316 -15.45 8.23 -54.54
CA GLU A 1316 -14.16 8.93 -54.76
C GLU A 1316 -13.79 9.97 -53.68
N LYS A 1317 -14.77 10.52 -52.96
CA LYS A 1317 -14.57 11.49 -51.86
C LYS A 1317 -15.11 10.98 -50.52
N GLY A 1318 -15.22 9.66 -50.35
CA GLY A 1318 -15.75 9.04 -49.14
C GLY A 1318 -14.75 9.06 -47.98
N ALA A 1319 -15.25 9.21 -46.76
CA ALA A 1319 -14.44 9.09 -45.54
C ALA A 1319 -13.82 7.70 -45.40
N PHE A 1320 -14.55 6.65 -45.79
CA PHE A 1320 -14.01 5.28 -45.84
C PHE A 1320 -12.93 5.11 -46.92
N ARG A 1321 -13.11 5.75 -48.09
CA ARG A 1321 -12.13 5.71 -49.17
C ARG A 1321 -10.80 6.33 -48.74
N ALA A 1322 -10.85 7.49 -48.09
CA ALA A 1322 -9.67 8.13 -47.51
C ALA A 1322 -8.95 7.25 -46.47
N LEU A 1323 -9.70 6.47 -45.68
CA LEU A 1323 -9.11 5.49 -44.76
C LEU A 1323 -8.41 4.36 -45.54
N CYS A 1324 -9.04 3.81 -46.59
CA CYS A 1324 -8.43 2.75 -47.42
C CYS A 1324 -7.16 3.24 -48.14
N ASP A 1325 -7.21 4.43 -48.73
CA ASP A 1325 -6.06 5.05 -49.39
C ASP A 1325 -4.92 5.29 -48.38
N SER A 1326 -5.26 5.70 -47.15
CA SER A 1326 -4.25 5.87 -46.08
C SER A 1326 -3.59 4.57 -45.61
N ALA A 1327 -4.23 3.42 -45.86
CA ALA A 1327 -3.73 2.10 -45.54
C ALA A 1327 -3.22 1.32 -46.76
N ASN A 1328 -3.11 1.96 -47.93
CA ASN A 1328 -2.72 1.33 -49.20
C ASN A 1328 -3.57 0.13 -49.65
N ILE A 1329 -4.87 0.11 -49.29
CA ILE A 1329 -5.79 -0.98 -49.67
C ILE A 1329 -6.55 -0.61 -50.95
N ARG A 1330 -6.48 -1.49 -51.95
CA ARG A 1330 -7.14 -1.35 -53.26
C ARG A 1330 -8.22 -2.42 -53.41
N TYR A 1331 -9.26 -2.10 -54.16
CA TYR A 1331 -10.29 -3.06 -54.55
C TYR A 1331 -10.18 -3.28 -56.06
N GLN A 1332 -9.74 -4.47 -56.47
CA GLN A 1332 -9.52 -4.85 -57.87
C GLN A 1332 -10.06 -6.26 -58.13
N ASP A 1333 -10.76 -6.46 -59.25
CA ASP A 1333 -11.28 -7.77 -59.70
C ASP A 1333 -12.21 -8.50 -58.71
N GLY A 1334 -12.88 -7.75 -57.81
CA GLY A 1334 -13.76 -8.31 -56.79
C GLY A 1334 -13.05 -8.79 -55.52
N GLU A 1335 -11.74 -8.55 -55.42
CA GLU A 1335 -10.92 -8.88 -54.26
C GLU A 1335 -10.27 -7.61 -53.67
N TRP A 1336 -10.07 -7.65 -52.35
CA TRP A 1336 -9.32 -6.63 -51.62
C TRP A 1336 -7.83 -6.97 -51.71
N LYS A 1337 -7.02 -6.02 -52.16
CA LYS A 1337 -5.55 -6.11 -52.27
C LYS A 1337 -4.89 -5.08 -51.38
#